data_AF-A0A8T4GSC2-F1
#
_entry.id   AF-A0A8T4GSC2-F1
#
_cell.length_a   1.000
_cell.length_b   1.000
_cell.length_c   1.000
_cell.angle_alpha   90.00
_cell.angle_beta   90.00
_cell.angle_gamma   90.00
#
_symmetry.space_group_name_H-M   'P 1'
#
loop_
_entity.id
_entity.type
_entity.pdbx_description
1 polymer ?
#
loop_
_entity_poly.entity_id
_entity_poly.type
_entity_poly.pdbx_seq_one_letter_code
_entity_poly.pdbx_strand_id
1 'polypeptide(L)'
;MSELREKLVLAFVVALVGLSPVVGVVGTAAAAPSSPPAGMTALADANVQDIRPDGVSTNVTESDLQGAIYVSRHASTTEVSIVTDNQAEKVGNGSSPSDVAKQAVCSSPAAGKNPNFNCDHGSSLALVVSDDQNHEGREIAVRTSVLKEALGYVPNYLTVKNNETGQQWQYAATVEDGWLTATAEHFSSNSVTWESSVSITSTGAANGTQFQYHISELDAASDPTVNLTGVATTQNDTVTGSATSGTIAADISGTETPPSTTLTLFGNGFGSRWDNQSHAGVGDGHSGSITVDGSLSDTSEASAPTVTVTGNTTTQSKSSSWSGVSNGASKTVSVGGNAPPSGQSVTFTGEESTFAESRSGTGVSGGSSTSISVGGDESPRNAQITFIGGASPSPHSIVSDQGDGATESSQNMVGDSGNNDLMKSAVQFTPSAGEKIKNLTVDIASVSGSDTGTGISVYLVPGTIDSTYREGTKIATWDPTWSTGEQTISVSGADVTGGQTYHLEFVTESTDSDGSTDMLTLKTDDSGNDKSGYSAGGSTYNIYGWGDVRMAFSATQNPSVDVDGDGTADASYSGTLSNGETMTKSVSSLSTGSVTLDFGGSGAPYDWSLSYDRVEHTEDPSVDADGDGTADATYSGTLAPGQTATVSISALSTGSNTLSVSTASSTTTGLSASWTERTQTDNPSVTLDSVTESHTGKLADGETVTLSWAPSDLTAGASNSYSISLASVSTGSPAMTADYSLSINEVDAAKNPSVDIDNDGIPEASVTGLMTGTDSQNFSISPSLSDDSWAVSSTGSPVTIEAVITETTVTGSAGVELNNVSNSTSGLAEGDTQTLTLPQSAIVEGTNVLNISAGDGSLSGDAPAPKVALNYSHDALDRQSVQYESGRWVESYNVSKSFASSRENVWMNTTFEHNVVSIRSVEMRVDGGSWSTVADSNYQLEQNDVAVDVDEAYGGDIPENTTVDVRFVGGRVDPVGMEVTILEASAPNEDLNSKIRVDSQTDDSYIDVGPTAQGDRIHYTHEESWDANSFVLVDSGGSQELHVPGARADDTFRVSTVATRANLSTGDAKIRVIETGSTPQFKIGPGPSGPGDQISLTHYQTSSGTTYLLKEILPESTSLIDSAVANSPVTLTVEDKDWKVGIFVGDGSGTKGDPEQQDTEQTGQGGVTLGSSLFIVLSVVLLAGVWFVSQKFGRGRISTERFALGAVVVIGIFGLEIISAASLVAGIANGIATFLGGAASSWPLLILAGAAIIYYWLRQRGKPNNVVKFEIPGRGEN
;
A
#
# COMPACT_ATOMS: atom_id res chain seq x y z
N MET A 1 -0.99 8.61 -13.54
CA MET A 1 -1.11 7.16 -13.38
C MET A 1 -0.31 6.76 -12.15
N SER A 2 -0.89 6.64 -10.94
CA SER A 2 -2.28 6.31 -10.58
C SER A 2 -2.79 4.99 -11.20
N GLU A 3 -3.47 4.07 -10.52
CA GLU A 3 -3.95 3.96 -9.10
C GLU A 3 -4.43 2.48 -8.84
N LEU A 4 -5.02 1.99 -7.72
CA LEU A 4 -5.55 2.50 -6.44
C LEU A 4 -5.62 1.33 -5.40
N ARG A 5 -5.81 1.67 -4.10
CA ARG A 5 -6.53 0.94 -3.01
C ARG A 5 -6.01 -0.35 -2.34
N GLU A 6 -5.67 -0.17 -1.04
CA GLU A 6 -6.26 -0.81 0.17
C GLU A 6 -6.10 -2.36 0.39
N LYS A 7 -5.88 -2.89 1.62
CA LYS A 7 -5.90 -2.31 2.99
C LYS A 7 -5.11 -3.15 4.03
N LEU A 8 -4.80 -2.52 5.19
CA LEU A 8 -4.43 -3.06 6.52
C LEU A 8 -3.00 -3.59 6.85
N VAL A 9 -2.26 -2.80 7.67
CA VAL A 9 -1.65 -3.15 9.00
C VAL A 9 -0.57 -4.28 9.03
N LEU A 10 0.68 -4.12 9.54
CA LEU A 10 1.21 -3.39 10.71
C LEU A 10 2.76 -3.16 10.64
N ALA A 11 3.30 -2.31 11.54
CA ALA A 11 4.68 -2.22 12.08
C ALA A 11 5.81 -1.58 11.23
N PHE A 12 6.38 -0.48 11.77
CA PHE A 12 7.72 0.04 11.47
C PHE A 12 8.37 0.65 12.74
N VAL A 13 9.70 0.82 12.74
CA VAL A 13 10.56 0.98 13.94
C VAL A 13 11.79 1.85 13.58
N VAL A 14 12.31 2.79 14.40
CA VAL A 14 11.79 3.50 15.60
C VAL A 14 12.66 4.75 15.90
N ALA A 15 12.06 5.89 16.27
CA ALA A 15 12.66 7.04 16.97
C ALA A 15 11.60 8.16 17.14
N LEU A 16 11.49 8.92 18.24
CA LEU A 16 12.17 8.88 19.55
C LEU A 16 11.27 9.58 20.61
N VAL A 17 11.10 8.99 21.81
CA VAL A 17 10.44 9.57 23.02
C VAL A 17 8.97 10.05 22.87
N GLY A 18 8.03 9.69 23.74
CA GLY A 18 8.05 8.74 24.85
C GLY A 18 6.90 8.95 25.84
N LEU A 19 6.42 7.89 26.48
CA LEU A 19 5.51 7.94 27.64
C LEU A 19 5.65 6.67 28.50
N SER A 20 5.36 6.82 29.79
CA SER A 20 5.35 5.76 30.83
C SER A 20 4.10 4.86 30.75
N PRO A 21 3.96 3.70 31.46
CA PRO A 21 4.53 3.42 32.79
C PRO A 21 5.03 1.96 32.99
N VAL A 22 5.05 1.52 34.26
CA VAL A 22 5.51 0.22 34.80
C VAL A 22 7.04 0.08 34.91
N VAL A 23 7.62 0.89 35.80
CA VAL A 23 8.86 0.52 36.49
C VAL A 23 8.50 -0.44 37.63
N GLY A 24 8.77 -1.73 37.44
CA GLY A 24 8.99 -2.61 38.58
C GLY A 24 10.31 -2.20 39.25
N VAL A 25 10.34 -2.09 40.58
CA VAL A 25 11.51 -1.60 41.32
C VAL A 25 12.64 -2.65 41.30
N VAL A 26 13.40 -2.67 40.20
CA VAL A 26 14.74 -3.24 40.16
C VAL A 26 15.64 -2.26 40.90
N GLY A 27 16.05 -2.61 42.11
CA GLY A 27 16.93 -1.77 42.92
C GLY A 27 18.18 -1.38 42.15
N THR A 28 18.33 -0.10 41.85
CA THR A 28 19.60 0.45 41.39
C THR A 28 20.61 0.26 42.50
N ALA A 29 21.63 -0.58 42.27
CA ALA A 29 22.74 -0.73 43.21
C ALA A 29 23.30 0.67 43.51
N ALA A 30 23.23 1.07 44.79
CA ALA A 30 23.68 2.38 45.21
C ALA A 30 25.15 2.58 44.82
N ALA A 31 25.52 3.81 44.48
CA ALA A 31 26.91 4.12 44.16
C ALA A 31 27.81 3.74 45.35
N ALA A 32 28.96 3.12 45.06
CA ALA A 32 30.02 2.99 46.05
C ALA A 32 30.35 4.39 46.61
N PRO A 33 30.54 4.52 47.93
CA PRO A 33 30.18 5.74 48.64
C PRO A 33 31.09 6.93 48.35
N SER A 34 30.62 8.11 48.77
CA SER A 34 31.49 9.24 49.10
C SER A 34 32.64 8.76 49.99
N SER A 35 33.82 9.36 49.81
CA SER A 35 34.97 9.12 50.70
C SER A 35 34.54 9.27 52.17
N PRO A 36 34.97 8.38 53.08
CA PRO A 36 34.66 8.52 54.50
C PRO A 36 35.28 9.81 55.06
N PRO A 37 34.77 10.33 56.20
CA PRO A 37 35.31 11.51 56.86
C PRO A 37 36.84 11.42 57.05
N ALA A 38 37.53 12.51 56.72
CA ALA A 38 38.97 12.49 56.48
C ALA A 38 39.77 12.10 57.74
N GLY A 39 40.41 10.92 57.71
CA GLY A 39 41.18 10.37 58.82
C GLY A 39 40.53 9.18 59.52
N MET A 40 39.28 8.83 59.18
CA MET A 40 38.61 7.65 59.73
C MET A 40 38.91 6.36 58.96
N THR A 41 38.91 5.23 59.67
CA THR A 41 39.12 3.88 59.14
C THR A 41 37.83 3.08 59.25
N ALA A 42 37.52 2.24 58.25
CA ALA A 42 36.33 1.38 58.30
C ALA A 42 36.42 0.41 59.48
N LEU A 43 35.30 0.18 60.16
CA LEU A 43 35.18 -0.94 61.10
C LEU A 43 35.18 -2.25 60.30
N ALA A 44 35.76 -3.31 60.85
CA ALA A 44 35.72 -4.62 60.22
C ALA A 44 34.33 -5.27 60.41
N ASP A 45 33.83 -5.97 59.39
CA ASP A 45 32.48 -6.58 59.44
C ASP A 45 32.35 -7.63 60.55
N ALA A 46 33.45 -8.31 60.92
CA ALA A 46 33.53 -9.24 62.05
C ALA A 46 33.51 -8.57 63.43
N ASN A 47 33.53 -7.24 63.48
CA ASN A 47 33.42 -6.42 64.69
C ASN A 47 32.04 -5.70 64.75
N VAL A 48 31.07 -6.13 63.94
CA VAL A 48 29.66 -5.70 64.00
C VAL A 48 28.82 -6.92 64.34
N GLN A 49 27.96 -6.84 65.37
CA GLN A 49 27.12 -7.96 65.80
C GLN A 49 25.70 -7.53 66.18
N ASP A 50 24.71 -8.38 65.90
CA ASP A 50 23.35 -8.23 66.45
C ASP A 50 23.16 -9.06 67.73
N ILE A 51 22.90 -8.38 68.84
CA ILE A 51 22.72 -9.00 70.17
C ILE A 51 21.33 -8.77 70.78
N ARG A 52 20.39 -8.26 69.96
CA ARG A 52 18.98 -8.09 70.34
C ARG A 52 18.30 -9.43 70.67
N PRO A 53 17.20 -9.44 71.43
CA PRO A 53 16.46 -10.67 71.71
C PRO A 53 15.84 -11.28 70.44
N ASP A 54 15.89 -12.60 70.32
CA ASP A 54 15.28 -13.33 69.19
C ASP A 54 13.79 -13.02 69.07
N GLY A 55 13.40 -12.33 67.99
CA GLY A 55 12.03 -11.92 67.68
C GLY A 55 11.81 -10.41 67.64
N VAL A 56 12.73 -9.58 68.14
CA VAL A 56 12.63 -8.11 68.03
C VAL A 56 12.99 -7.67 66.61
N SER A 57 11.96 -7.33 65.82
CA SER A 57 12.09 -6.97 64.41
C SER A 57 12.20 -5.45 64.23
N THR A 58 13.34 -4.94 63.78
CA THR A 58 13.45 -3.58 63.18
C THR A 58 13.94 -3.67 61.74
N ASN A 59 13.83 -2.56 61.00
CA ASN A 59 14.16 -2.49 59.57
C ASN A 59 15.66 -2.59 59.23
N VAL A 60 16.55 -2.74 60.23
CA VAL A 60 18.01 -2.81 60.04
C VAL A 60 18.59 -4.02 60.77
N THR A 61 19.50 -4.70 60.06
CA THR A 61 20.18 -5.93 60.45
C THR A 61 21.69 -5.72 60.53
N GLU A 62 22.41 -6.73 61.04
CA GLU A 62 23.89 -6.77 61.05
C GLU A 62 24.50 -6.46 59.68
N SER A 63 23.94 -7.02 58.61
CA SER A 63 24.40 -6.81 57.22
C SER A 63 24.26 -5.38 56.70
N ASP A 64 23.36 -4.57 57.27
CA ASP A 64 23.12 -3.21 56.79
C ASP A 64 24.10 -2.20 57.41
N LEU A 65 24.74 -2.57 58.52
CA LEU A 65 25.81 -1.77 59.16
C LEU A 65 27.23 -2.16 58.71
N GLN A 66 27.39 -3.30 58.04
CA GLN A 66 28.67 -3.74 57.43
C GLN A 66 29.13 -2.72 56.37
N GLY A 67 30.39 -2.26 56.48
CA GLY A 67 30.91 -1.14 55.68
C GLY A 67 30.19 0.22 55.83
N ALA A 68 29.29 0.38 56.82
CA ALA A 68 28.55 1.61 57.09
C ALA A 68 28.93 2.30 58.43
N ILE A 69 29.98 1.80 59.10
CA ILE A 69 30.57 2.37 60.31
C ILE A 69 32.07 2.62 60.11
N TYR A 70 32.54 3.79 60.51
CA TYR A 70 33.95 4.22 60.47
C TYR A 70 34.35 4.82 61.82
N VAL A 71 35.62 4.70 62.21
CA VAL A 71 36.16 5.27 63.47
C VAL A 71 37.52 5.95 63.26
N SER A 72 37.81 7.02 64.01
CA SER A 72 39.06 7.78 63.82
C SER A 72 40.32 7.13 64.41
N ARG A 73 40.20 6.06 65.21
CA ARG A 73 41.34 5.26 65.73
C ARG A 73 40.92 3.89 66.26
N HIS A 74 41.89 2.97 66.35
CA HIS A 74 41.79 1.56 66.81
C HIS A 74 40.62 0.72 66.24
N ALA A 75 40.33 0.87 64.94
CA ALA A 75 39.27 0.14 64.23
C ALA A 75 39.40 -1.40 64.22
N SER A 76 40.51 -1.96 64.73
CA SER A 76 40.73 -3.41 64.88
C SER A 76 40.27 -3.96 66.23
N THR A 77 40.12 -3.12 67.26
CA THR A 77 39.74 -3.52 68.63
C THR A 77 38.36 -2.98 69.03
N THR A 78 37.88 -1.94 68.36
CA THR A 78 36.49 -1.47 68.50
C THR A 78 35.51 -2.50 67.95
N GLU A 79 34.38 -2.64 68.63
CA GLU A 79 33.26 -3.49 68.26
C GLU A 79 31.97 -2.65 68.35
N VAL A 80 30.99 -2.91 67.47
CA VAL A 80 29.67 -2.27 67.53
C VAL A 80 28.58 -3.33 67.61
N SER A 81 27.78 -3.23 68.66
CA SER A 81 26.68 -4.13 68.94
C SER A 81 25.35 -3.43 68.66
N ILE A 82 24.50 -4.05 67.84
CA ILE A 82 23.12 -3.63 67.61
C ILE A 82 22.28 -4.06 68.82
N VAL A 83 21.52 -3.12 69.37
CA VAL A 83 20.79 -3.26 70.64
C VAL A 83 19.45 -2.53 70.58
N THR A 84 18.52 -2.90 71.45
CA THR A 84 17.41 -2.03 71.84
C THR A 84 17.92 -0.83 72.64
N ASP A 85 17.15 0.26 72.69
CA ASP A 85 17.46 1.40 73.58
C ASP A 85 17.63 0.99 75.05
N ASN A 86 16.84 0.02 75.53
CA ASN A 86 16.90 -0.55 76.87
C ASN A 86 18.19 -1.37 77.09
N GLN A 87 18.58 -2.23 76.14
CA GLN A 87 19.88 -2.91 76.18
C GLN A 87 21.04 -1.90 76.13
N ALA A 88 20.91 -0.83 75.34
CA ALA A 88 21.90 0.24 75.28
C ALA A 88 22.01 0.99 76.61
N GLU A 89 20.90 1.38 77.23
CA GLU A 89 20.91 2.02 78.55
C GLU A 89 21.51 1.12 79.63
N LYS A 90 21.24 -0.19 79.62
CA LYS A 90 21.90 -1.16 80.52
C LYS A 90 23.42 -1.19 80.35
N VAL A 91 23.93 -1.10 79.12
CA VAL A 91 25.38 -0.98 78.80
C VAL A 91 25.91 0.46 78.95
N GLY A 92 25.02 1.44 79.18
CA GLY A 92 25.37 2.78 79.65
C GLY A 92 25.36 2.92 81.18
N ASN A 93 24.99 1.87 81.93
CA ASN A 93 24.76 1.89 83.38
C ASN A 93 25.60 0.86 84.17
N GLY A 94 26.48 0.08 83.52
CA GLY A 94 27.42 -0.85 84.17
C GLY A 94 27.59 -2.21 83.47
N SER A 95 26.67 -2.59 82.58
CA SER A 95 26.62 -3.96 82.01
C SER A 95 27.64 -4.17 80.89
N SER A 96 28.14 -5.40 80.70
CA SER A 96 28.81 -5.80 79.46
C SER A 96 27.79 -5.90 78.31
N PRO A 97 28.19 -5.64 77.04
CA PRO A 97 27.40 -6.06 75.89
C PRO A 97 27.04 -7.56 75.94
N SER A 98 27.93 -8.40 76.50
CA SER A 98 27.70 -9.84 76.64
C SER A 98 26.68 -10.24 77.72
N ASP A 99 26.46 -9.40 78.74
CA ASP A 99 25.48 -9.66 79.80
C ASP A 99 24.03 -9.40 79.33
N VAL A 100 23.87 -8.38 78.47
CA VAL A 100 22.57 -8.00 77.89
C VAL A 100 22.22 -8.77 76.60
N ALA A 101 23.19 -9.49 76.02
CA ALA A 101 23.01 -10.22 74.77
C ALA A 101 22.02 -11.38 74.90
N LYS A 102 21.04 -11.44 73.99
CA LYS A 102 20.15 -12.61 73.80
C LYS A 102 19.39 -13.07 75.06
N GLN A 103 19.08 -12.14 75.97
CA GLN A 103 18.19 -12.40 77.11
C GLN A 103 16.78 -12.80 76.60
N ALA A 104 16.46 -14.10 76.65
CA ALA A 104 15.33 -14.71 75.95
C ALA A 104 13.95 -14.54 76.66
N VAL A 105 13.57 -13.30 76.98
CA VAL A 105 12.36 -12.95 77.74
C VAL A 105 11.06 -13.41 77.06
N CYS A 106 10.95 -13.26 75.74
CA CYS A 106 9.68 -13.42 75.00
C CYS A 106 9.23 -14.87 74.76
N SER A 107 10.03 -15.87 75.16
CA SER A 107 9.74 -17.30 74.92
C SER A 107 9.14 -18.04 76.12
N SER A 108 8.92 -17.34 77.25
CA SER A 108 8.28 -17.91 78.44
C SER A 108 6.76 -18.14 78.24
N PRO A 109 6.19 -19.29 78.66
CA PRO A 109 4.74 -19.52 78.65
C PRO A 109 3.89 -18.54 79.47
N ALA A 110 4.51 -17.68 80.28
CA ALA A 110 3.83 -16.61 81.02
C ALA A 110 3.42 -15.42 80.13
N ALA A 111 4.22 -15.08 79.11
CA ALA A 111 4.00 -13.90 78.26
C ALA A 111 2.63 -13.92 77.58
N GLY A 112 2.15 -15.10 77.15
CA GLY A 112 0.84 -15.28 76.52
C GLY A 112 -0.39 -15.15 77.43
N LYS A 113 -0.25 -14.57 78.64
CA LYS A 113 -1.36 -14.44 79.62
C LYS A 113 -1.50 -13.06 80.29
N ASN A 114 -0.55 -12.15 80.13
CA ASN A 114 -0.68 -10.78 80.61
C ASN A 114 -0.84 -9.83 79.40
N PRO A 115 -2.01 -9.20 79.18
CA PRO A 115 -2.23 -8.32 78.04
C PRO A 115 -1.43 -7.02 78.09
N ASN A 116 -0.83 -6.68 79.24
CA ASN A 116 0.04 -5.51 79.41
C ASN A 116 1.54 -5.89 79.25
N PHE A 117 1.87 -7.14 78.91
CA PHE A 117 3.25 -7.58 78.66
C PHE A 117 3.66 -7.24 77.22
N ASN A 118 3.97 -5.97 76.99
CA ASN A 118 4.37 -5.46 75.68
C ASN A 118 5.84 -5.77 75.38
N CYS A 119 6.07 -6.67 74.41
CA CYS A 119 7.40 -7.05 73.93
C CYS A 119 8.14 -5.93 73.17
N ASP A 120 7.43 -4.90 72.73
CA ASP A 120 7.98 -3.78 71.96
C ASP A 120 8.44 -2.60 72.85
N HIS A 121 8.42 -2.75 74.19
CA HIS A 121 9.01 -1.76 75.10
C HIS A 121 10.52 -1.66 74.89
N GLY A 122 10.92 -0.61 74.17
CA GLY A 122 12.31 -0.32 73.80
C GLY A 122 12.69 -0.80 72.40
N SER A 123 11.73 -0.97 71.48
CA SER A 123 12.00 -1.45 70.12
C SER A 123 12.76 -0.47 69.22
N SER A 124 13.23 0.69 69.72
CA SER A 124 14.00 1.64 68.90
C SER A 124 15.44 1.17 68.70
N LEU A 125 16.02 1.49 67.55
CA LEU A 125 17.41 1.12 67.23
C LEU A 125 18.37 1.95 68.08
N ALA A 126 19.15 1.31 68.92
CA ALA A 126 20.30 1.90 69.59
C ALA A 126 21.60 1.19 69.18
N LEU A 127 22.73 1.82 69.45
CA LEU A 127 24.06 1.27 69.19
C LEU A 127 24.90 1.28 70.46
N VAL A 128 25.59 0.16 70.71
CA VAL A 128 26.61 0.03 71.75
C VAL A 128 27.97 -0.10 71.09
N VAL A 129 28.98 0.60 71.62
CA VAL A 129 30.33 0.64 71.05
C VAL A 129 31.34 0.24 72.13
N SER A 130 31.86 -0.97 72.01
CA SER A 130 32.85 -1.62 72.88
C SER A 130 34.27 -1.49 72.31
N ASP A 131 35.29 -1.68 73.15
CA ASP A 131 36.68 -1.87 72.73
C ASP A 131 37.41 -2.70 73.79
N ASP A 132 38.30 -3.62 73.41
CA ASP A 132 38.95 -4.55 74.36
C ASP A 132 40.09 -3.92 75.17
N GLN A 133 40.40 -2.64 74.94
CA GLN A 133 41.43 -1.86 75.64
C GLN A 133 40.93 -0.44 76.01
N ASN A 134 41.28 0.05 77.20
CA ASN A 134 40.92 1.41 77.63
C ASN A 134 41.71 2.48 76.85
N HIS A 135 40.99 3.40 76.20
CA HIS A 135 41.55 4.36 75.23
C HIS A 135 41.01 5.80 75.41
N GLU A 136 41.81 6.78 74.97
CA GLU A 136 41.58 8.24 75.06
C GLU A 136 40.47 8.76 74.10
N GLY A 137 39.29 8.14 74.13
CA GLY A 137 38.17 8.44 73.24
C GLY A 137 38.43 8.11 71.76
N ARG A 138 37.43 8.37 70.89
CA ARG A 138 37.53 8.46 69.42
C ARG A 138 36.26 9.09 68.83
N GLU A 139 36.33 9.45 67.56
CA GLU A 139 35.13 9.79 66.77
C GLU A 139 34.65 8.55 66.02
N ILE A 140 33.32 8.44 65.89
CA ILE A 140 32.60 7.37 65.20
C ILE A 140 31.70 8.03 64.16
N ALA A 141 31.65 7.46 62.96
CA ALA A 141 30.79 7.89 61.86
C ALA A 141 29.89 6.75 61.40
N VAL A 142 28.59 7.01 61.30
CA VAL A 142 27.57 6.06 60.85
C VAL A 142 26.86 6.63 59.62
N ARG A 143 26.63 5.82 58.58
CA ARG A 143 26.04 6.30 57.33
C ARG A 143 24.56 6.68 57.50
N THR A 144 24.17 7.89 57.09
CA THR A 144 22.80 8.40 57.31
C THR A 144 21.73 7.62 56.55
N SER A 145 22.07 6.92 55.46
CA SER A 145 21.13 6.05 54.75
C SER A 145 20.62 4.90 55.63
N VAL A 146 21.51 4.28 56.43
CA VAL A 146 21.16 3.14 57.30
C VAL A 146 20.34 3.62 58.49
N LEU A 147 20.68 4.78 59.07
CA LEU A 147 19.87 5.42 60.10
C LEU A 147 18.46 5.75 59.59
N LYS A 148 18.35 6.25 58.35
CA LYS A 148 17.05 6.54 57.72
C LYS A 148 16.25 5.28 57.38
N GLU A 149 16.90 4.16 57.07
CA GLU A 149 16.25 2.88 56.82
C GLU A 149 15.73 2.25 58.13
N ALA A 150 16.51 2.34 59.21
CA ALA A 150 16.12 1.89 60.55
C ALA A 150 14.98 2.72 61.16
N LEU A 151 15.08 4.04 61.12
CA LEU A 151 14.22 4.97 61.89
C LEU A 151 13.16 5.67 61.01
N GLY A 152 13.26 5.59 59.69
CA GLY A 152 12.46 6.37 58.72
C GLY A 152 12.96 7.81 58.50
N TYR A 153 13.69 8.37 59.46
CA TYR A 153 14.27 9.72 59.44
C TYR A 153 15.77 9.69 59.81
N VAL A 154 16.47 10.81 59.61
CA VAL A 154 17.82 11.00 60.17
C VAL A 154 17.66 11.82 61.46
N PRO A 155 18.13 11.34 62.62
CA PRO A 155 17.95 12.05 63.90
C PRO A 155 18.58 13.44 63.93
N ASN A 156 17.97 14.35 64.70
CA ASN A 156 18.47 15.72 64.89
C ASN A 156 19.44 15.86 66.08
N TYR A 157 19.43 14.89 66.99
CA TYR A 157 20.31 14.82 68.16
C TYR A 157 20.76 13.38 68.44
N LEU A 158 21.90 13.25 69.12
CA LEU A 158 22.38 12.02 69.73
C LEU A 158 22.56 12.21 71.24
N THR A 159 22.26 11.17 71.99
CA THR A 159 22.78 10.97 73.35
C THR A 159 23.87 9.91 73.32
N VAL A 160 25.01 10.16 73.99
CA VAL A 160 26.10 9.20 74.20
C VAL A 160 26.35 9.07 75.71
N LYS A 161 26.51 7.85 76.22
CA LYS A 161 26.73 7.58 77.65
C LYS A 161 27.85 6.54 77.87
N ASN A 162 28.72 6.78 78.85
CA ASN A 162 29.89 5.94 79.12
C ASN A 162 29.65 4.94 80.26
N ASN A 163 30.01 3.68 80.04
CA ASN A 163 29.75 2.58 80.98
C ASN A 163 30.57 2.64 82.28
N GLU A 164 31.78 3.22 82.23
CA GLU A 164 32.70 3.25 83.39
C GLU A 164 32.46 4.45 84.32
N THR A 165 32.09 5.60 83.75
CA THR A 165 31.95 6.86 84.49
C THR A 165 30.49 7.28 84.72
N GLY A 166 29.53 6.64 84.04
CA GLY A 166 28.12 7.02 84.04
C GLY A 166 27.83 8.39 83.41
N GLN A 167 28.85 9.05 82.84
CA GLN A 167 28.69 10.37 82.24
C GLN A 167 27.91 10.27 80.92
N GLN A 168 27.09 11.28 80.66
CA GLN A 168 26.21 11.38 79.51
C GLN A 168 26.42 12.74 78.83
N TRP A 169 26.52 12.71 77.51
CA TRP A 169 26.65 13.87 76.64
C TRP A 169 25.52 13.86 75.61
N GLN A 170 25.01 15.03 75.25
CA GLN A 170 24.03 15.20 74.17
C GLN A 170 24.63 16.12 73.10
N TYR A 171 24.61 15.68 71.85
CA TYR A 171 25.19 16.39 70.71
C TYR A 171 24.11 16.62 69.65
N ALA A 172 24.13 17.77 68.97
CA ALA A 172 23.35 17.96 67.75
C ALA A 172 23.92 17.06 66.64
N ALA A 173 23.04 16.40 65.88
CA ALA A 173 23.44 15.46 64.84
C ALA A 173 24.19 16.19 63.72
N THR A 174 25.51 16.02 63.70
CA THR A 174 26.37 16.64 62.70
C THR A 174 26.49 15.70 61.50
N VAL A 175 25.99 16.15 60.35
CA VAL A 175 25.96 15.36 59.11
C VAL A 175 26.88 16.00 58.07
N GLU A 176 27.94 15.28 57.69
CA GLU A 176 28.91 15.68 56.67
C GLU A 176 29.02 14.59 55.58
N ASP A 177 28.89 14.96 54.30
CA ASP A 177 29.05 14.08 53.12
C ASP A 177 28.31 12.72 53.14
N GLY A 178 27.18 12.65 53.85
CA GLY A 178 26.33 11.44 53.99
C GLY A 178 26.63 10.60 55.25
N TRP A 179 27.48 11.10 56.13
CA TRP A 179 27.86 10.47 57.39
C TRP A 179 27.40 11.32 58.56
N LEU A 180 26.75 10.70 59.55
CA LEU A 180 26.52 11.31 60.84
C LEU A 180 27.73 11.00 61.73
N THR A 181 28.26 12.01 62.42
CA THR A 181 29.45 11.86 63.29
C THR A 181 29.13 12.11 64.76
N ALA A 182 29.83 11.38 65.64
CA ALA A 182 29.72 11.52 67.09
C ALA A 182 31.05 11.23 67.80
N THR A 183 31.29 11.88 68.94
CA THR A 183 32.48 11.68 69.76
C THR A 183 32.15 10.79 70.95
N ALA A 184 32.95 9.75 71.19
CA ALA A 184 32.97 8.99 72.43
C ALA A 184 34.25 9.36 73.20
N GLU A 185 34.13 9.97 74.37
CA GLU A 185 35.25 10.65 75.04
C GLU A 185 36.14 9.73 75.91
N HIS A 186 35.68 8.51 76.25
CA HIS A 186 36.47 7.47 76.94
C HIS A 186 36.05 6.06 76.48
N PHE A 187 36.88 5.03 76.69
CA PHE A 187 36.59 3.68 76.20
C PHE A 187 36.75 2.55 77.22
N SER A 188 35.69 1.74 77.29
CA SER A 188 35.70 0.27 77.28
C SER A 188 34.34 -0.24 76.78
N SER A 189 33.25 0.46 77.15
CA SER A 189 31.95 0.43 76.45
C SER A 189 31.22 1.78 76.56
N ASN A 190 30.44 2.13 75.53
CA ASN A 190 29.57 3.30 75.48
C ASN A 190 28.24 2.95 74.78
N SER A 191 27.15 3.67 75.09
CA SER A 191 25.83 3.49 74.48
C SER A 191 25.35 4.77 73.75
N VAL A 192 24.57 4.62 72.68
CA VAL A 192 24.10 5.72 71.80
C VAL A 192 22.60 5.60 71.48
N THR A 193 21.84 6.68 71.68
CA THR A 193 20.38 6.79 71.43
C THR A 193 19.98 8.10 70.72
N TRP A 194 18.73 8.22 70.25
CA TRP A 194 18.29 9.19 69.23
C TRP A 194 16.95 9.90 69.58
N GLU A 195 16.71 11.09 68.99
CA GLU A 195 15.48 11.90 69.15
C GLU A 195 14.84 12.24 67.78
N SER A 196 13.54 12.60 67.72
CA SER A 196 12.73 12.61 66.47
C SER A 196 11.95 13.91 66.16
N SER A 197 11.72 14.17 64.87
CA SER A 197 10.65 15.04 64.35
C SER A 197 10.27 14.62 62.92
N VAL A 198 9.03 14.93 62.49
CA VAL A 198 8.46 14.53 61.20
C VAL A 198 8.59 15.67 60.17
N SER A 199 8.91 15.34 58.91
CA SER A 199 8.78 16.28 57.79
C SER A 199 8.49 15.60 56.44
N ILE A 200 7.71 16.27 55.58
CA ILE A 200 7.33 15.80 54.22
C ILE A 200 7.50 16.94 53.22
N THR A 201 8.12 16.68 52.06
CA THR A 201 8.28 17.67 50.98
C THR A 201 7.88 17.12 49.60
N SER A 202 7.43 18.01 48.71
CA SER A 202 7.16 17.72 47.30
C SER A 202 7.37 18.97 46.45
N THR A 203 7.70 18.82 45.16
CA THR A 203 7.97 19.93 44.23
C THR A 203 6.87 20.16 43.19
N GLY A 204 5.80 19.36 43.21
CA GLY A 204 4.74 19.41 42.19
C GLY A 204 3.56 18.49 42.47
N ALA A 205 3.04 18.54 43.69
CA ALA A 205 1.80 17.86 44.07
C ALA A 205 0.63 18.43 43.25
N ALA A 206 -0.01 17.57 42.46
CA ALA A 206 -1.24 17.89 41.73
C ALA A 206 -2.48 17.70 42.62
N ASN A 207 -3.64 18.14 42.15
CA ASN A 207 -4.91 17.97 42.84
C ASN A 207 -5.18 16.48 43.18
N GLY A 208 -5.45 16.17 44.44
CA GLY A 208 -5.68 14.81 44.93
C GLY A 208 -4.40 14.02 45.29
N THR A 209 -3.22 14.65 45.33
CA THR A 209 -1.99 13.99 45.82
C THR A 209 -2.14 13.65 47.31
N GLN A 210 -1.68 12.47 47.72
CA GLN A 210 -1.74 12.01 49.12
C GLN A 210 -0.37 11.59 49.66
N PHE A 211 -0.11 11.88 50.94
CA PHE A 211 1.06 11.43 51.69
C PHE A 211 0.60 10.74 52.98
N GLN A 212 1.38 9.78 53.48
CA GLN A 212 1.05 9.01 54.70
C GLN A 212 2.29 8.86 55.59
N TYR A 213 2.10 8.90 56.91
CA TYR A 213 3.17 8.71 57.90
C TYR A 213 2.59 8.15 59.23
N HIS A 214 3.46 7.73 60.15
CA HIS A 214 3.07 7.07 61.41
C HIS A 214 3.66 7.75 62.64
N ILE A 215 2.94 7.75 63.77
CA ILE A 215 3.41 8.19 65.10
C ILE A 215 3.03 7.13 66.14
N SER A 216 3.91 6.84 67.10
CA SER A 216 3.66 5.93 68.21
C SER A 216 2.96 6.58 69.41
N GLU A 217 3.40 7.78 69.84
CA GLU A 217 2.92 8.47 71.05
C GLU A 217 2.80 9.99 70.81
N LEU A 218 1.82 10.65 71.42
CA LEU A 218 1.49 12.07 71.18
C LEU A 218 2.04 13.09 72.21
N ASP A 219 2.67 12.66 73.30
CA ASP A 219 2.95 13.47 74.51
C ASP A 219 3.77 14.77 74.30
N ALA A 220 4.42 14.97 73.14
CA ALA A 220 5.08 16.23 72.78
C ALA A 220 4.86 16.69 71.32
N ALA A 221 3.73 16.31 70.70
CA ALA A 221 3.43 16.71 69.32
C ALA A 221 3.06 18.21 69.19
N SER A 222 3.60 18.88 68.16
CA SER A 222 3.38 20.30 67.85
C SER A 222 2.37 20.52 66.71
N ASP A 223 1.81 21.73 66.58
CA ASP A 223 0.87 22.11 65.51
C ASP A 223 1.51 21.95 64.10
N PRO A 224 0.95 21.11 63.20
CA PRO A 224 1.54 20.93 61.86
C PRO A 224 1.59 22.22 61.06
N THR A 225 2.81 22.60 60.66
CA THR A 225 3.06 23.74 59.77
C THR A 225 3.23 23.25 58.34
N VAL A 226 2.54 23.86 57.39
CA VAL A 226 2.45 23.41 55.99
C VAL A 226 2.64 24.58 55.04
N ASN A 227 3.76 24.61 54.32
CA ASN A 227 4.03 25.62 53.29
C ASN A 227 3.62 25.08 51.92
N LEU A 228 2.78 25.83 51.20
CA LEU A 228 2.42 25.58 49.81
C LEU A 228 3.02 26.67 48.92
N THR A 229 3.71 26.27 47.86
CA THR A 229 4.28 27.19 46.87
C THR A 229 3.59 26.99 45.52
N GLY A 230 3.16 28.07 44.86
CA GLY A 230 2.57 27.99 43.53
C GLY A 230 3.59 27.55 42.47
N VAL A 231 3.18 26.63 41.58
CA VAL A 231 4.02 26.13 40.48
C VAL A 231 3.29 26.36 39.16
N ALA A 232 3.94 27.06 38.23
CA ALA A 232 3.44 27.15 36.86
C ALA A 232 3.55 25.79 36.16
N THR A 233 2.52 25.45 35.39
CA THR A 233 2.46 24.19 34.64
C THR A 233 2.13 24.48 33.20
N THR A 234 2.87 23.88 32.27
CA THR A 234 2.71 24.12 30.83
C THR A 234 2.39 22.84 30.08
N GLN A 235 1.65 23.02 28.98
CA GLN A 235 1.30 21.97 28.03
C GLN A 235 1.43 22.54 26.62
N ASN A 236 1.83 21.71 25.66
CA ASN A 236 1.74 22.06 24.25
C ASN A 236 0.50 21.40 23.65
N ASP A 237 -0.39 22.17 23.06
CA ASP A 237 -1.42 21.67 22.15
C ASP A 237 -1.14 22.12 20.70
N THR A 238 -1.81 21.51 19.72
CA THR A 238 -1.55 21.73 18.29
C THR A 238 -2.82 22.10 17.52
N VAL A 239 -3.02 23.39 17.29
CA VAL A 239 -4.10 23.92 16.46
C VAL A 239 -3.81 23.59 15.00
N THR A 240 -4.64 22.74 14.39
CA THR A 240 -4.49 22.36 12.99
C THR A 240 -5.83 22.06 12.31
N GLY A 241 -5.90 22.37 11.02
CA GLY A 241 -7.04 22.06 10.18
C GLY A 241 -6.88 22.62 8.77
N SER A 242 -7.81 22.31 7.88
CA SER A 242 -7.79 22.74 6.48
C SER A 242 -9.11 23.39 6.09
N ALA A 243 -9.07 24.62 5.57
CA ALA A 243 -10.28 25.36 5.16
C ALA A 243 -10.03 26.25 3.94
N THR A 244 -11.05 26.37 3.08
CA THR A 244 -11.13 27.45 2.07
C THR A 244 -11.79 28.70 2.66
N SER A 245 -12.79 28.54 3.52
CA SER A 245 -13.29 29.60 4.39
C SER A 245 -14.02 29.05 5.62
N GLY A 246 -13.95 29.75 6.74
CA GLY A 246 -14.62 29.38 8.00
C GLY A 246 -13.79 29.72 9.22
N THR A 247 -14.08 29.08 10.34
CA THR A 247 -13.24 29.13 11.55
C THR A 247 -12.68 27.75 11.87
N ILE A 248 -11.48 27.72 12.46
CA ILE A 248 -10.86 26.54 13.06
C ILE A 248 -10.82 26.77 14.57
N ALA A 249 -11.31 25.80 15.35
CA ALA A 249 -11.24 25.88 16.81
C ALA A 249 -9.78 25.76 17.27
N ALA A 250 -9.40 26.60 18.22
CA ALA A 250 -8.06 26.64 18.80
C ALA A 250 -8.05 26.26 20.29
N ASP A 251 -9.22 26.26 20.95
CA ASP A 251 -9.50 25.71 22.30
C ASP A 251 -8.50 26.12 23.40
N ILE A 252 -7.88 27.29 23.24
CA ILE A 252 -6.73 27.78 24.03
C ILE A 252 -7.07 27.93 25.51
N SER A 253 -6.42 27.13 26.33
CA SER A 253 -6.74 26.91 27.74
C SER A 253 -5.59 27.26 28.71
N GLY A 254 -5.90 27.23 30.02
CA GLY A 254 -4.99 27.62 31.10
C GLY A 254 -5.42 28.90 31.83
N THR A 255 -4.48 29.63 32.41
CA THR A 255 -4.72 30.87 33.18
C THR A 255 -3.88 32.06 32.73
N GLU A 256 -2.76 31.83 32.07
CA GLU A 256 -1.85 32.87 31.56
C GLU A 256 -1.88 32.92 30.03
N THR A 257 -1.78 34.11 29.45
CA THR A 257 -1.68 34.31 27.99
C THR A 257 -0.51 33.50 27.42
N PRO A 258 -0.73 32.65 26.39
CA PRO A 258 0.36 31.90 25.76
C PRO A 258 1.48 32.80 25.20
N PRO A 259 2.73 32.32 25.14
CA PRO A 259 3.81 33.04 24.48
C PRO A 259 3.60 33.09 22.96
N SER A 260 4.16 34.11 22.30
CA SER A 260 4.15 34.20 20.84
C SER A 260 4.75 32.95 20.20
N THR A 261 4.02 32.35 19.26
CA THR A 261 4.38 31.08 18.62
C THR A 261 4.45 31.19 17.09
N THR A 262 4.85 30.11 16.43
CA THR A 262 4.85 30.01 14.96
C THR A 262 3.55 29.39 14.46
N LEU A 263 2.86 30.11 13.59
CA LEU A 263 1.79 29.59 12.74
C LEU A 263 2.38 29.30 11.35
N THR A 264 2.31 28.05 10.90
CA THR A 264 2.66 27.66 9.53
C THR A 264 1.41 27.49 8.69
N LEU A 265 1.38 28.16 7.55
CA LEU A 265 0.41 27.91 6.48
C LEU A 265 1.06 26.96 5.46
N PHE A 266 0.34 25.91 5.08
CA PHE A 266 0.68 25.01 3.98
C PHE A 266 -0.35 25.16 2.86
N GLY A 267 0.12 25.31 1.63
CA GLY A 267 -0.75 25.22 0.46
C GLY A 267 -1.28 23.79 0.28
N ASN A 268 -2.40 23.69 -0.42
CA ASN A 268 -2.88 22.41 -0.97
C ASN A 268 -3.04 22.54 -2.49
N GLY A 269 -3.22 21.41 -3.16
CA GLY A 269 -3.43 21.34 -4.60
C GLY A 269 -2.15 21.14 -5.42
N PHE A 270 -2.32 20.79 -6.70
CA PHE A 270 -1.22 20.30 -7.55
C PHE A 270 -0.43 21.39 -8.34
N GLY A 271 -0.71 22.67 -8.13
CA GLY A 271 -0.10 23.77 -8.89
C GLY A 271 -0.71 23.91 -10.27
N SER A 272 0.07 23.73 -11.34
CA SER A 272 -0.39 23.82 -12.74
C SER A 272 0.00 22.56 -13.52
N ARG A 273 -0.96 21.99 -14.26
CA ARG A 273 -0.76 20.81 -15.13
C ARG A 273 -1.53 20.99 -16.44
N TRP A 274 -1.09 20.32 -17.50
CA TRP A 274 -1.79 20.34 -18.80
C TRP A 274 -2.43 18.99 -19.11
N ASP A 275 -3.76 18.94 -19.24
CA ASP A 275 -4.46 17.81 -19.88
C ASP A 275 -4.61 18.09 -21.39
N ASN A 276 -4.49 17.05 -22.19
CA ASN A 276 -4.43 17.10 -23.64
C ASN A 276 -5.20 15.94 -24.26
N GLN A 277 -6.22 16.25 -25.08
CA GLN A 277 -7.09 15.26 -25.72
C GLN A 277 -7.07 15.47 -27.24
N SER A 278 -6.64 14.47 -28.00
CA SER A 278 -6.53 14.56 -29.47
C SER A 278 -7.20 13.40 -30.20
N HIS A 279 -7.86 13.73 -31.30
CA HIS A 279 -8.62 12.79 -32.13
C HIS A 279 -8.42 13.12 -33.61
N ALA A 280 -8.41 12.09 -34.45
CA ALA A 280 -8.16 12.21 -35.88
C ALA A 280 -9.35 11.70 -36.73
N GLY A 281 -9.57 12.33 -37.87
CA GLY A 281 -10.59 11.96 -38.86
C GLY A 281 -12.03 12.12 -38.37
N VAL A 282 -12.29 13.02 -37.41
CA VAL A 282 -13.64 13.20 -36.85
C VAL A 282 -14.52 14.02 -37.79
N GLY A 283 -15.79 13.63 -37.92
CA GLY A 283 -16.79 14.33 -38.73
C GLY A 283 -17.59 15.37 -37.96
N ASP A 284 -18.53 16.00 -38.67
CA ASP A 284 -19.53 16.92 -38.11
C ASP A 284 -20.34 16.27 -36.96
N GLY A 285 -20.63 17.05 -35.92
CA GLY A 285 -21.35 16.60 -34.72
C GLY A 285 -20.56 15.71 -33.76
N HIS A 286 -19.24 15.56 -33.95
CA HIS A 286 -18.39 14.83 -32.99
C HIS A 286 -18.34 15.56 -31.65
N SER A 287 -18.45 14.82 -30.54
CA SER A 287 -18.49 15.39 -29.18
C SER A 287 -17.88 14.46 -28.14
N GLY A 288 -17.43 15.05 -27.03
CA GLY A 288 -16.84 14.38 -25.89
C GLY A 288 -16.86 15.26 -24.64
N SER A 289 -16.06 14.88 -23.65
CA SER A 289 -15.91 15.63 -22.40
C SER A 289 -14.54 15.40 -21.78
N ILE A 290 -14.06 16.38 -21.01
CA ILE A 290 -12.81 16.37 -20.25
C ILE A 290 -13.12 16.78 -18.81
N THR A 291 -12.45 16.23 -17.80
CA THR A 291 -12.69 16.65 -16.40
C THR A 291 -11.58 17.58 -15.97
N VAL A 292 -11.97 18.72 -15.41
CA VAL A 292 -11.07 19.77 -14.93
C VAL A 292 -11.13 19.71 -13.42
N ASP A 293 -10.14 19.06 -12.80
CA ASP A 293 -10.09 18.85 -11.35
C ASP A 293 -9.74 20.15 -10.62
N GLY A 294 -8.87 20.97 -11.21
CA GLY A 294 -8.22 22.07 -10.52
C GLY A 294 -9.13 23.25 -10.19
N SER A 295 -9.15 23.66 -8.92
CA SER A 295 -10.10 24.63 -8.34
C SER A 295 -9.95 26.09 -8.79
N LEU A 296 -8.93 26.40 -9.61
CA LEU A 296 -8.65 27.74 -10.15
C LEU A 296 -8.58 27.74 -11.68
N SER A 297 -8.92 26.62 -12.31
CA SER A 297 -8.82 26.41 -13.77
C SER A 297 -9.77 27.29 -14.58
N ASP A 298 -10.83 27.79 -13.94
CA ASP A 298 -11.81 28.73 -14.48
C ASP A 298 -11.43 30.21 -14.24
N THR A 299 -10.25 30.47 -13.66
CA THR A 299 -9.81 31.81 -13.26
C THR A 299 -8.61 32.32 -14.09
N SER A 300 -8.25 33.59 -13.90
CA SER A 300 -7.08 34.23 -14.50
C SER A 300 -5.72 33.59 -14.17
N GLU A 301 -5.67 32.66 -13.22
CA GLU A 301 -4.44 31.92 -12.88
C GLU A 301 -4.14 30.83 -13.92
N ALA A 302 -5.16 30.32 -14.59
CA ALA A 302 -5.00 29.35 -15.67
C ALA A 302 -4.68 30.02 -17.01
N SER A 303 -3.91 29.30 -17.83
CA SER A 303 -3.74 29.69 -19.24
C SER A 303 -5.02 29.39 -20.01
N ALA A 304 -5.36 30.27 -20.95
CA ALA A 304 -6.50 30.08 -21.86
C ALA A 304 -6.49 28.66 -22.47
N PRO A 305 -7.58 27.88 -22.33
CA PRO A 305 -7.66 26.57 -22.97
C PRO A 305 -7.76 26.76 -24.49
N THR A 306 -7.18 25.82 -25.23
CA THR A 306 -7.05 25.92 -26.69
C THR A 306 -7.43 24.63 -27.40
N VAL A 307 -7.91 24.76 -28.63
CA VAL A 307 -8.12 23.63 -29.54
C VAL A 307 -7.44 23.95 -30.85
N THR A 308 -6.37 23.23 -31.18
CA THR A 308 -5.83 23.24 -32.54
C THR A 308 -6.67 22.30 -33.40
N VAL A 309 -7.34 22.84 -34.41
CA VAL A 309 -8.04 22.09 -35.47
C VAL A 309 -7.11 22.02 -36.69
N THR A 310 -6.92 20.81 -37.22
CA THR A 310 -6.11 20.55 -38.41
C THR A 310 -7.00 20.15 -39.57
N GLY A 311 -6.76 20.72 -40.74
CA GLY A 311 -7.47 20.42 -41.97
C GLY A 311 -7.12 19.06 -42.56
N ASN A 312 -8.14 18.33 -43.01
CA ASN A 312 -8.02 17.05 -43.68
C ASN A 312 -8.66 17.12 -45.08
N THR A 313 -8.05 16.48 -46.07
CA THR A 313 -8.61 16.30 -47.42
C THR A 313 -9.10 14.86 -47.60
N THR A 314 -10.41 14.63 -47.44
CA THR A 314 -11.02 13.34 -47.79
C THR A 314 -11.33 13.26 -49.29
N THR A 315 -11.35 12.05 -49.84
CA THR A 315 -11.46 11.83 -51.30
C THR A 315 -12.39 10.68 -51.66
N GLN A 316 -12.98 10.72 -52.85
CA GLN A 316 -13.77 9.61 -53.39
C GLN A 316 -13.75 9.62 -54.93
N SER A 317 -13.35 8.51 -55.54
CA SER A 317 -13.43 8.34 -56.99
C SER A 317 -14.85 8.11 -57.48
N LYS A 318 -15.18 8.70 -58.63
CA LYS A 318 -16.47 8.67 -59.30
C LYS A 318 -16.30 8.43 -60.80
N SER A 319 -17.36 7.96 -61.44
CA SER A 319 -17.44 7.89 -62.90
C SER A 319 -18.89 7.96 -63.38
N SER A 320 -19.10 8.44 -64.60
CA SER A 320 -20.37 8.40 -65.32
C SER A 320 -20.13 8.01 -66.77
N SER A 321 -20.95 7.10 -67.29
CA SER A 321 -20.73 6.48 -68.61
C SER A 321 -22.03 6.43 -69.42
N TRP A 322 -21.91 6.63 -70.73
CA TRP A 322 -23.01 6.67 -71.70
C TRP A 322 -22.55 6.04 -73.02
N SER A 323 -23.44 5.33 -73.71
CA SER A 323 -23.25 4.83 -75.08
C SER A 323 -24.13 5.61 -76.07
N GLY A 324 -23.84 5.53 -77.36
CA GLY A 324 -24.65 6.17 -78.40
C GLY A 324 -24.66 7.69 -78.31
N VAL A 325 -23.56 8.32 -77.86
CA VAL A 325 -23.50 9.78 -77.71
C VAL A 325 -23.21 10.41 -79.06
N SER A 326 -24.23 10.97 -79.70
CA SER A 326 -24.13 11.65 -80.99
C SER A 326 -23.37 12.97 -80.91
N ASN A 327 -22.78 13.36 -82.03
CA ASN A 327 -22.27 14.71 -82.28
C ASN A 327 -23.24 15.82 -81.81
N GLY A 328 -22.72 16.83 -81.14
CA GLY A 328 -23.48 17.95 -80.59
C GLY A 328 -24.32 17.63 -79.33
N ALA A 329 -24.22 16.43 -78.76
CA ALA A 329 -24.96 16.08 -77.55
C ALA A 329 -24.21 16.48 -76.28
N SER A 330 -24.90 17.14 -75.35
CA SER A 330 -24.39 17.40 -74.00
C SER A 330 -24.75 16.27 -73.01
N LYS A 331 -23.81 15.93 -72.13
CA LYS A 331 -24.01 15.13 -70.91
C LYS A 331 -23.69 15.99 -69.69
N THR A 332 -24.07 15.54 -68.49
CA THR A 332 -23.84 16.30 -67.25
C THR A 332 -23.20 15.40 -66.20
N VAL A 333 -22.19 15.92 -65.50
CA VAL A 333 -21.61 15.30 -64.29
C VAL A 333 -21.75 16.25 -63.12
N SER A 334 -22.07 15.72 -61.94
CA SER A 334 -21.99 16.46 -60.69
C SER A 334 -20.73 16.03 -59.95
N VAL A 335 -19.81 16.97 -59.77
CA VAL A 335 -18.62 16.81 -58.93
C VAL A 335 -18.97 17.30 -57.53
N GLY A 336 -19.12 16.36 -56.61
CA GLY A 336 -19.27 16.60 -55.18
C GLY A 336 -17.99 17.07 -54.49
N GLY A 337 -18.10 17.29 -53.19
CA GLY A 337 -17.07 17.90 -52.34
C GLY A 337 -17.06 19.43 -52.43
N ASN A 338 -16.05 20.05 -51.82
CA ASN A 338 -15.88 21.50 -51.76
C ASN A 338 -14.48 21.97 -52.24
N ALA A 339 -13.60 21.05 -52.65
CA ALA A 339 -12.29 21.36 -53.22
C ALA A 339 -12.19 20.87 -54.68
N PRO A 340 -11.38 21.51 -55.54
CA PRO A 340 -11.23 21.10 -56.94
C PRO A 340 -10.87 19.60 -57.05
N PRO A 341 -11.52 18.84 -57.94
CA PRO A 341 -11.28 17.40 -58.07
C PRO A 341 -9.88 17.10 -58.61
N SER A 342 -9.48 15.83 -58.55
CA SER A 342 -8.20 15.33 -59.08
C SER A 342 -8.36 14.08 -59.94
N GLY A 343 -7.37 13.78 -60.79
CA GLY A 343 -7.35 12.59 -61.63
C GLY A 343 -8.46 12.55 -62.68
N GLN A 344 -8.94 13.71 -63.15
CA GLN A 344 -10.07 13.81 -64.05
C GLN A 344 -9.71 13.35 -65.46
N SER A 345 -10.55 12.51 -66.07
CA SER A 345 -10.35 12.01 -67.43
C SER A 345 -11.66 11.66 -68.14
N VAL A 346 -11.62 11.73 -69.46
CA VAL A 346 -12.65 11.24 -70.38
C VAL A 346 -12.10 10.04 -71.13
N THR A 347 -12.88 8.98 -71.21
CA THR A 347 -12.62 7.86 -72.12
C THR A 347 -13.66 7.86 -73.23
N PHE A 348 -13.17 7.99 -74.47
CA PHE A 348 -13.95 7.74 -75.68
C PHE A 348 -13.89 6.26 -76.03
N THR A 349 -14.98 5.76 -76.61
CA THR A 349 -15.11 4.39 -77.11
C THR A 349 -15.64 4.46 -78.54
N GLY A 350 -14.97 3.78 -79.46
CA GLY A 350 -15.42 3.68 -80.84
C GLY A 350 -16.77 2.97 -80.94
N GLU A 351 -17.68 3.57 -81.69
CA GLU A 351 -18.96 3.02 -82.09
C GLU A 351 -19.07 3.06 -83.63
N GLU A 352 -19.91 2.19 -84.18
CA GLU A 352 -20.22 2.15 -85.61
C GLU A 352 -21.53 2.92 -85.87
N SER A 353 -21.55 3.74 -86.93
CA SER A 353 -22.71 4.48 -87.39
C SER A 353 -23.01 4.15 -88.86
N THR A 354 -24.29 3.98 -89.20
CA THR A 354 -24.73 3.60 -90.56
C THR A 354 -25.76 4.56 -91.12
N PHE A 355 -25.56 5.03 -92.35
CA PHE A 355 -26.42 6.03 -93.02
C PHE A 355 -26.88 5.54 -94.39
N ALA A 356 -28.19 5.46 -94.62
CA ALA A 356 -28.75 5.04 -95.91
C ALA A 356 -28.58 6.14 -96.97
N GLU A 357 -27.94 5.80 -98.09
CA GLU A 357 -27.61 6.67 -99.23
C GLU A 357 -28.25 6.15 -100.52
N SER A 358 -28.48 7.04 -101.50
CA SER A 358 -28.90 6.63 -102.84
C SER A 358 -28.42 7.59 -103.94
N ARG A 359 -28.27 7.04 -105.16
CA ARG A 359 -27.91 7.74 -106.40
C ARG A 359 -28.79 7.21 -107.53
N SER A 360 -28.98 7.98 -108.60
CA SER A 360 -29.75 7.55 -109.78
C SER A 360 -29.35 8.31 -111.04
N GLY A 361 -29.70 7.75 -112.20
CA GLY A 361 -29.48 8.35 -113.52
C GLY A 361 -30.43 7.76 -114.55
N THR A 362 -30.55 8.41 -115.71
CA THR A 362 -31.55 8.07 -116.74
C THR A 362 -30.93 7.95 -118.12
N GLY A 363 -31.56 7.18 -119.01
CA GLY A 363 -31.22 7.07 -120.43
C GLY A 363 -29.83 6.48 -120.75
N VAL A 364 -29.26 5.65 -119.88
CA VAL A 364 -27.96 5.01 -120.14
C VAL A 364 -28.07 3.91 -121.19
N SER A 365 -27.02 3.73 -121.98
CA SER A 365 -26.91 2.70 -123.02
C SER A 365 -25.67 1.83 -122.81
N GLY A 366 -25.61 0.64 -123.39
CA GLY A 366 -24.45 -0.24 -123.25
C GLY A 366 -23.15 0.42 -123.72
N GLY A 367 -22.15 0.50 -122.85
CA GLY A 367 -20.91 1.27 -123.06
C GLY A 367 -20.96 2.73 -122.58
N SER A 368 -22.02 3.14 -121.88
CA SER A 368 -22.08 4.42 -121.15
C SER A 368 -21.49 4.28 -119.75
N SER A 369 -20.94 5.35 -119.18
CA SER A 369 -20.47 5.33 -117.79
C SER A 369 -20.63 6.66 -117.07
N THR A 370 -20.60 6.62 -115.73
CA THR A 370 -20.71 7.81 -114.88
C THR A 370 -20.02 7.60 -113.53
N SER A 371 -19.48 8.66 -112.92
CA SER A 371 -18.81 8.56 -111.61
C SER A 371 -19.71 9.06 -110.48
N ILE A 372 -19.74 8.32 -109.38
CA ILE A 372 -20.42 8.67 -108.12
C ILE A 372 -19.41 8.82 -106.98
N SER A 373 -19.78 9.60 -105.95
CA SER A 373 -19.05 9.63 -104.69
C SER A 373 -19.79 8.80 -103.63
N VAL A 374 -19.04 7.86 -103.05
CA VAL A 374 -19.43 6.98 -101.96
C VAL A 374 -18.63 7.39 -100.72
N GLY A 375 -19.29 7.98 -99.73
CA GLY A 375 -18.65 8.30 -98.44
C GLY A 375 -18.48 7.07 -97.55
N GLY A 376 -18.04 7.28 -96.31
CA GLY A 376 -17.74 6.21 -95.36
C GLY A 376 -16.24 5.99 -95.14
N ASP A 377 -15.88 5.43 -93.98
CA ASP A 377 -14.51 4.99 -93.66
C ASP A 377 -14.32 3.47 -93.81
N GLU A 378 -15.40 2.70 -93.80
CA GLU A 378 -15.48 1.29 -94.22
C GLU A 378 -16.34 1.14 -95.49
N SER A 379 -16.10 0.08 -96.26
CA SER A 379 -16.91 -0.28 -97.44
C SER A 379 -18.41 -0.31 -97.11
N PRO A 380 -19.26 0.32 -97.94
CA PRO A 380 -20.70 0.37 -97.71
C PRO A 380 -21.34 -1.02 -97.71
N ARG A 381 -22.41 -1.17 -96.92
CA ARG A 381 -23.15 -2.41 -96.74
C ARG A 381 -24.48 -2.37 -97.50
N ASN A 382 -25.10 -3.54 -97.70
CA ASN A 382 -26.42 -3.72 -98.33
C ASN A 382 -26.62 -3.09 -99.73
N ALA A 383 -25.53 -2.80 -100.45
CA ALA A 383 -25.55 -2.11 -101.74
C ALA A 383 -26.37 -2.87 -102.80
N GLN A 384 -27.26 -2.15 -103.48
CA GLN A 384 -28.22 -2.67 -104.45
C GLN A 384 -28.46 -1.66 -105.57
N ILE A 385 -28.40 -2.11 -106.83
CA ILE A 385 -28.80 -1.33 -108.01
C ILE A 385 -30.11 -1.87 -108.59
N THR A 386 -30.98 -0.96 -109.02
CA THR A 386 -32.22 -1.24 -109.75
C THR A 386 -32.10 -0.70 -111.16
N PHE A 387 -32.29 -1.57 -112.16
CA PHE A 387 -32.41 -1.21 -113.57
C PHE A 387 -33.90 -0.99 -113.93
N ILE A 388 -34.19 -0.08 -114.87
CA ILE A 388 -35.55 0.31 -115.27
C ILE A 388 -35.61 0.38 -116.80
N GLY A 389 -36.36 -0.52 -117.45
CA GLY A 389 -36.38 -0.66 -118.92
C GLY A 389 -36.98 0.54 -119.67
N GLY A 390 -36.48 0.77 -120.89
CA GLY A 390 -36.94 1.84 -121.78
C GLY A 390 -38.06 1.44 -122.74
N ALA A 391 -38.57 2.42 -123.47
CA ALA A 391 -39.66 2.24 -124.43
C ALA A 391 -39.23 1.54 -125.73
N SER A 392 -40.16 0.80 -126.33
CA SER A 392 -40.07 0.24 -127.67
C SER A 392 -41.39 0.55 -128.41
N PRO A 393 -41.36 1.20 -129.59
CA PRO A 393 -42.56 1.69 -130.24
C PRO A 393 -43.35 0.61 -130.99
N SER A 394 -44.60 0.95 -131.32
CA SER A 394 -45.52 0.14 -132.13
C SER A 394 -45.05 -0.03 -133.58
N PRO A 395 -45.62 -0.99 -134.35
CA PRO A 395 -45.30 -1.12 -135.76
C PRO A 395 -45.63 0.17 -136.54
N HIS A 396 -44.64 0.63 -137.30
CA HIS A 396 -44.74 1.76 -138.22
C HIS A 396 -45.50 1.37 -139.48
N SER A 397 -46.21 2.32 -140.09
CA SER A 397 -47.13 2.06 -141.21
C SER A 397 -47.08 3.24 -142.18
N ILE A 398 -46.59 3.04 -143.41
CA ILE A 398 -46.34 4.13 -144.36
C ILE A 398 -47.58 5.01 -144.56
N VAL A 399 -48.74 4.39 -144.82
CA VAL A 399 -50.02 5.09 -145.01
C VAL A 399 -50.48 5.83 -143.75
N SER A 400 -50.11 5.38 -142.55
CA SER A 400 -50.49 6.03 -141.28
C SER A 400 -49.48 7.07 -140.79
N ASP A 401 -48.20 6.93 -141.18
CA ASP A 401 -47.09 7.76 -140.73
C ASP A 401 -46.78 8.92 -141.70
N GLN A 402 -47.07 8.74 -142.99
CA GLN A 402 -46.81 9.72 -144.06
C GLN A 402 -48.03 10.03 -144.94
N GLY A 403 -49.08 9.20 -144.91
CA GLY A 403 -50.39 9.43 -145.54
C GLY A 403 -51.44 10.00 -144.59
N ASP A 404 -52.73 9.77 -144.86
CA ASP A 404 -53.85 10.10 -143.97
C ASP A 404 -54.38 8.89 -143.15
N GLY A 405 -53.92 7.68 -143.49
CA GLY A 405 -54.23 6.43 -142.82
C GLY A 405 -55.26 5.54 -143.53
N ALA A 406 -55.82 5.99 -144.66
CA ALA A 406 -56.75 5.21 -145.49
C ALA A 406 -56.06 4.62 -146.75
N THR A 407 -56.83 3.99 -147.64
CA THR A 407 -56.34 3.37 -148.90
C THR A 407 -57.43 3.35 -149.97
N GLU A 408 -57.33 4.30 -150.90
CA GLU A 408 -58.39 4.68 -151.86
C GLU A 408 -58.17 4.04 -153.23
N SER A 409 -56.91 3.69 -153.52
CA SER A 409 -56.41 3.36 -154.85
C SER A 409 -55.51 2.13 -154.82
N SER A 410 -55.04 1.71 -156.00
CA SER A 410 -54.16 0.56 -156.17
C SER A 410 -53.17 0.75 -157.31
N GLN A 411 -51.93 0.35 -157.10
CA GLN A 411 -50.82 0.49 -158.06
C GLN A 411 -50.25 -0.86 -158.47
N ASN A 412 -49.99 -1.03 -159.78
CA ASN A 412 -49.14 -2.05 -160.38
C ASN A 412 -47.80 -2.19 -159.62
N MET A 413 -47.55 -3.36 -159.02
CA MET A 413 -46.41 -3.58 -158.12
C MET A 413 -45.35 -4.50 -158.73
N VAL A 414 -45.75 -5.71 -159.12
CA VAL A 414 -44.90 -6.78 -159.66
C VAL A 414 -45.67 -7.68 -160.62
N GLY A 415 -44.95 -8.43 -161.47
CA GLY A 415 -45.50 -9.19 -162.59
C GLY A 415 -44.92 -8.75 -163.94
N ASP A 416 -45.69 -8.81 -165.02
CA ASP A 416 -45.33 -8.38 -166.36
C ASP A 416 -46.51 -7.75 -167.15
N SER A 417 -46.31 -7.52 -168.45
CA SER A 417 -47.27 -6.89 -169.37
C SER A 417 -47.71 -7.88 -170.45
N GLY A 418 -48.81 -7.58 -171.15
CA GLY A 418 -49.23 -8.26 -172.41
C GLY A 418 -48.23 -8.27 -173.58
N ASN A 419 -47.01 -7.74 -173.44
CA ASN A 419 -45.89 -7.98 -174.35
C ASN A 419 -44.73 -8.78 -173.68
N ASN A 420 -44.98 -9.35 -172.51
CA ASN A 420 -44.04 -10.03 -171.60
C ASN A 420 -42.97 -9.08 -171.00
N ASP A 421 -43.31 -7.80 -170.78
CA ASP A 421 -42.38 -6.83 -170.18
C ASP A 421 -42.43 -6.85 -168.64
N LEU A 422 -41.31 -7.19 -168.00
CA LEU A 422 -41.21 -7.25 -166.52
C LEU A 422 -41.58 -5.93 -165.83
N MET A 423 -42.45 -6.02 -164.83
CA MET A 423 -42.80 -4.93 -163.92
C MET A 423 -41.80 -4.79 -162.77
N LYS A 424 -41.60 -3.55 -162.34
CA LYS A 424 -40.89 -3.20 -161.10
C LYS A 424 -41.60 -2.01 -160.46
N SER A 425 -41.59 -1.91 -159.14
CA SER A 425 -42.13 -0.74 -158.43
C SER A 425 -41.21 -0.26 -157.31
N ALA A 426 -41.45 0.97 -156.86
CA ALA A 426 -40.80 1.56 -155.70
C ALA A 426 -41.82 2.31 -154.83
N VAL A 427 -41.62 2.26 -153.51
CA VAL A 427 -42.49 2.88 -152.48
C VAL A 427 -41.61 3.65 -151.48
N GLN A 428 -41.86 4.94 -151.28
CA GLN A 428 -41.05 5.80 -150.41
C GLN A 428 -41.53 5.78 -148.95
N PHE A 429 -40.63 6.00 -147.97
CA PHE A 429 -40.97 6.22 -146.56
C PHE A 429 -39.92 7.06 -145.80
N THR A 430 -40.29 7.55 -144.61
CA THR A 430 -39.37 8.26 -143.70
C THR A 430 -39.69 7.87 -142.24
N PRO A 431 -38.87 7.03 -141.58
CA PRO A 431 -39.11 6.63 -140.19
C PRO A 431 -38.82 7.78 -139.22
N SER A 432 -39.50 7.82 -138.08
CA SER A 432 -39.36 8.90 -137.09
C SER A 432 -38.15 8.76 -136.16
N ALA A 433 -37.65 7.53 -135.95
CA ALA A 433 -36.55 7.22 -135.05
C ALA A 433 -35.50 6.32 -135.71
N GLY A 434 -34.30 6.25 -135.10
CA GLY A 434 -33.18 5.45 -135.59
C GLY A 434 -33.24 4.03 -135.03
N GLU A 435 -33.73 3.07 -135.82
CA GLU A 435 -34.13 1.73 -135.35
C GLU A 435 -33.88 0.64 -136.41
N LYS A 436 -33.97 -0.64 -136.03
CA LYS A 436 -33.63 -1.80 -136.88
C LYS A 436 -34.85 -2.59 -137.32
N ILE A 437 -35.23 -2.47 -138.59
CA ILE A 437 -36.42 -3.12 -139.18
C ILE A 437 -36.32 -4.64 -139.04
N LYS A 438 -37.28 -5.24 -138.36
CA LYS A 438 -37.39 -6.70 -138.11
C LYS A 438 -38.12 -7.45 -139.22
N ASN A 439 -39.16 -6.84 -139.80
CA ASN A 439 -40.01 -7.39 -140.85
C ASN A 439 -40.69 -6.26 -141.63
N LEU A 440 -41.15 -6.58 -142.84
CA LEU A 440 -42.07 -5.76 -143.63
C LEU A 440 -43.42 -6.50 -143.77
N THR A 441 -44.51 -5.79 -144.05
CA THR A 441 -45.79 -6.38 -144.49
C THR A 441 -46.43 -5.46 -145.53
N VAL A 442 -46.87 -6.02 -146.66
CA VAL A 442 -47.48 -5.32 -147.81
C VAL A 442 -48.95 -5.75 -147.98
N ASP A 443 -49.85 -4.86 -148.40
CA ASP A 443 -51.27 -5.21 -148.64
C ASP A 443 -51.65 -5.17 -150.13
N ILE A 444 -51.97 -6.34 -150.70
CA ILE A 444 -52.23 -6.52 -152.13
C ILE A 444 -53.72 -6.28 -152.46
N ALA A 445 -53.99 -5.22 -153.21
CA ALA A 445 -55.33 -4.77 -153.58
C ALA A 445 -56.04 -5.68 -154.60
N SER A 446 -55.31 -6.15 -155.62
CA SER A 446 -55.86 -6.92 -156.74
C SER A 446 -54.80 -7.79 -157.40
N VAL A 447 -55.27 -8.79 -158.15
CA VAL A 447 -54.46 -9.77 -158.88
C VAL A 447 -55.02 -9.92 -160.29
N SER A 448 -54.15 -9.97 -161.30
CA SER A 448 -54.44 -10.28 -162.69
C SER A 448 -53.54 -11.41 -163.19
N GLY A 449 -54.03 -12.16 -164.17
CA GLY A 449 -53.28 -13.22 -164.85
C GLY A 449 -52.97 -14.45 -163.99
N SER A 450 -51.94 -15.19 -164.41
CA SER A 450 -51.33 -16.32 -163.71
C SER A 450 -50.30 -15.85 -162.68
N ASP A 451 -49.80 -16.78 -161.86
CA ASP A 451 -48.55 -16.57 -161.13
C ASP A 451 -47.38 -16.80 -162.09
N THR A 452 -46.53 -15.78 -162.27
CA THR A 452 -45.33 -15.87 -163.13
C THR A 452 -44.34 -16.93 -162.64
N GLY A 453 -44.44 -17.34 -161.36
CA GLY A 453 -43.57 -18.32 -160.73
C GLY A 453 -42.16 -17.79 -160.43
N THR A 454 -42.02 -16.48 -160.25
CA THR A 454 -40.71 -15.82 -160.09
C THR A 454 -40.63 -14.95 -158.83
N GLY A 455 -39.61 -15.20 -158.01
CA GLY A 455 -39.41 -14.47 -156.76
C GLY A 455 -39.03 -13.01 -157.00
N ILE A 456 -39.58 -12.13 -156.19
CA ILE A 456 -39.37 -10.68 -156.20
C ILE A 456 -38.15 -10.33 -155.35
N SER A 457 -37.18 -9.61 -155.91
CA SER A 457 -36.11 -9.01 -155.10
C SER A 457 -36.61 -7.73 -154.41
N VAL A 458 -36.37 -7.61 -153.10
CA VAL A 458 -36.71 -6.41 -152.32
C VAL A 458 -35.45 -5.70 -151.86
N TYR A 459 -35.31 -4.44 -152.23
CA TYR A 459 -34.17 -3.59 -151.87
C TYR A 459 -34.60 -2.42 -150.98
N LEU A 460 -33.75 -2.01 -150.05
CA LEU A 460 -33.87 -0.77 -149.28
C LEU A 460 -32.82 0.23 -149.78
N VAL A 461 -33.28 1.38 -150.25
CA VAL A 461 -32.47 2.43 -150.88
C VAL A 461 -32.57 3.72 -150.06
N PRO A 462 -31.46 4.37 -149.66
CA PRO A 462 -31.51 5.67 -148.99
C PRO A 462 -31.73 6.80 -150.01
N GLY A 463 -32.79 7.59 -149.82
CA GLY A 463 -33.19 8.67 -150.73
C GLY A 463 -34.62 8.54 -151.24
N THR A 464 -35.04 9.52 -152.04
CA THR A 464 -36.33 9.49 -152.75
C THR A 464 -36.30 8.53 -153.94
N ILE A 465 -37.47 8.07 -154.39
CA ILE A 465 -37.61 7.25 -155.62
C ILE A 465 -36.98 7.97 -156.82
N ASP A 466 -36.30 7.22 -157.70
CA ASP A 466 -35.84 7.67 -159.01
C ASP A 466 -36.27 6.71 -160.14
N SER A 467 -35.57 6.70 -161.29
CA SER A 467 -35.83 5.78 -162.41
C SER A 467 -34.91 4.56 -162.45
N THR A 468 -34.02 4.41 -161.48
CA THR A 468 -33.07 3.31 -161.33
C THR A 468 -33.75 2.17 -160.56
N TYR A 469 -33.25 0.94 -160.74
CA TYR A 469 -33.75 -0.24 -160.05
C TYR A 469 -32.61 -1.25 -159.87
N ARG A 470 -32.69 -2.02 -158.78
CA ARG A 470 -31.70 -2.95 -158.23
C ARG A 470 -30.52 -2.26 -157.54
N GLU A 471 -30.75 -1.09 -156.94
CA GLU A 471 -29.73 -0.39 -156.14
C GLU A 471 -29.98 -0.50 -154.63
N GLY A 472 -29.22 0.24 -153.81
CA GLY A 472 -29.25 0.11 -152.35
C GLY A 472 -28.85 -1.28 -151.84
N THR A 473 -29.50 -1.73 -150.76
CA THR A 473 -29.22 -3.01 -150.08
C THR A 473 -30.36 -3.99 -150.30
N LYS A 474 -30.09 -5.18 -150.87
CA LYS A 474 -31.10 -6.25 -150.95
C LYS A 474 -31.40 -6.80 -149.55
N ILE A 475 -32.61 -6.56 -149.06
CA ILE A 475 -33.05 -6.91 -147.69
C ILE A 475 -33.91 -8.18 -147.62
N ALA A 476 -34.51 -8.58 -148.74
CA ALA A 476 -35.26 -9.84 -148.86
C ALA A 476 -35.31 -10.36 -150.31
N THR A 477 -35.71 -11.62 -150.47
CA THR A 477 -36.36 -12.11 -151.69
C THR A 477 -37.73 -12.63 -151.25
N TRP A 478 -38.80 -12.16 -151.90
CA TRP A 478 -40.18 -12.45 -151.55
C TRP A 478 -40.80 -13.33 -152.64
N ASP A 479 -41.44 -14.41 -152.23
CA ASP A 479 -42.18 -15.33 -153.11
C ASP A 479 -43.68 -15.06 -152.87
N PRO A 480 -44.37 -14.34 -153.77
CA PRO A 480 -45.71 -13.83 -153.50
C PRO A 480 -46.78 -14.92 -153.69
N THR A 481 -47.77 -14.98 -152.80
CA THR A 481 -48.83 -16.02 -152.83
C THR A 481 -49.90 -15.84 -153.91
N TRP A 482 -49.62 -15.00 -154.92
CA TRP A 482 -50.51 -14.55 -156.00
C TRP A 482 -51.98 -14.31 -155.60
N SER A 483 -52.18 -13.67 -154.45
CA SER A 483 -53.49 -13.43 -153.83
C SER A 483 -53.60 -12.04 -153.18
N THR A 484 -54.83 -11.56 -152.99
CA THR A 484 -55.15 -10.26 -152.38
C THR A 484 -55.10 -10.29 -150.85
N GLY A 485 -54.65 -9.20 -150.24
CA GLY A 485 -54.54 -9.01 -148.78
C GLY A 485 -53.10 -8.87 -148.29
N GLU A 486 -52.94 -8.84 -146.97
CA GLU A 486 -51.65 -8.65 -146.30
C GLU A 486 -50.70 -9.85 -146.48
N GLN A 487 -49.45 -9.57 -146.86
CA GLN A 487 -48.37 -10.55 -146.99
C GLN A 487 -47.11 -10.04 -146.26
N THR A 488 -46.60 -10.81 -145.30
CA THR A 488 -45.43 -10.46 -144.49
C THR A 488 -44.13 -10.92 -145.15
N ILE A 489 -43.17 -10.00 -145.28
CA ILE A 489 -41.83 -10.24 -145.83
C ILE A 489 -40.83 -10.17 -144.67
N SER A 490 -40.20 -11.30 -144.34
CA SER A 490 -39.08 -11.31 -143.38
C SER A 490 -37.83 -10.72 -144.02
N VAL A 491 -37.19 -9.77 -143.34
CA VAL A 491 -35.95 -9.12 -143.78
C VAL A 491 -34.76 -9.63 -142.98
N SER A 492 -33.55 -9.51 -143.53
CA SER A 492 -32.30 -9.88 -142.82
C SER A 492 -31.91 -8.93 -141.67
N GLY A 493 -32.77 -7.96 -141.34
CA GLY A 493 -32.45 -6.83 -140.47
C GLY A 493 -31.76 -5.70 -141.23
N ALA A 494 -32.34 -4.50 -141.20
CA ALA A 494 -31.76 -3.29 -141.77
C ALA A 494 -31.93 -2.11 -140.81
N ASP A 495 -30.86 -1.37 -140.59
CA ASP A 495 -30.85 -0.21 -139.70
C ASP A 495 -31.26 1.06 -140.49
N VAL A 496 -32.26 1.79 -140.00
CA VAL A 496 -32.73 3.05 -140.58
C VAL A 496 -32.51 4.21 -139.59
N THR A 497 -32.30 5.42 -140.11
CA THR A 497 -32.09 6.62 -139.31
C THR A 497 -33.36 7.47 -139.26
N GLY A 498 -33.77 7.91 -138.07
CA GLY A 498 -34.92 8.80 -137.90
C GLY A 498 -34.77 10.10 -138.69
N GLY A 499 -35.81 10.45 -139.46
CA GLY A 499 -35.83 11.61 -140.36
C GLY A 499 -35.12 11.42 -141.70
N GLN A 500 -34.39 10.33 -141.92
CA GLN A 500 -33.80 10.00 -143.22
C GLN A 500 -34.86 9.37 -144.13
N THR A 501 -35.06 9.90 -145.33
CA THR A 501 -35.97 9.29 -146.32
C THR A 501 -35.31 8.09 -146.99
N TYR A 502 -36.09 7.03 -147.22
CA TYR A 502 -35.72 5.82 -147.93
C TYR A 502 -36.80 5.46 -148.96
N HIS A 503 -36.53 4.51 -149.84
CA HIS A 503 -37.56 3.79 -150.57
C HIS A 503 -37.28 2.28 -150.61
N LEU A 504 -38.35 1.51 -150.77
CA LEU A 504 -38.35 0.08 -150.99
C LEU A 504 -38.56 -0.18 -152.49
N GLU A 505 -37.62 -0.85 -153.15
CA GLU A 505 -37.84 -1.37 -154.49
C GLU A 505 -38.40 -2.80 -154.43
N PHE A 506 -39.33 -3.12 -155.34
CA PHE A 506 -39.83 -4.46 -155.60
C PHE A 506 -39.59 -4.80 -157.08
N VAL A 507 -38.73 -5.78 -157.35
CA VAL A 507 -38.23 -6.07 -158.71
C VAL A 507 -38.59 -7.50 -159.11
N THR A 508 -39.45 -7.66 -160.11
CA THR A 508 -39.75 -8.96 -160.74
C THR A 508 -38.53 -9.44 -161.53
N GLU A 509 -38.22 -10.74 -161.43
CA GLU A 509 -36.99 -11.31 -161.98
C GLU A 509 -37.17 -11.94 -163.37
N SER A 510 -38.33 -12.52 -163.66
CA SER A 510 -38.64 -13.13 -164.96
C SER A 510 -40.16 -13.16 -165.27
N THR A 511 -40.51 -13.54 -166.49
CA THR A 511 -41.86 -13.62 -167.07
C THR A 511 -42.12 -15.07 -167.50
N ASP A 512 -43.38 -15.54 -167.45
CA ASP A 512 -43.76 -16.87 -167.96
C ASP A 512 -43.79 -16.91 -169.50
N SER A 513 -43.90 -15.72 -170.11
CA SER A 513 -43.97 -15.43 -171.54
C SER A 513 -45.26 -15.83 -172.29
N ASP A 514 -46.42 -15.96 -171.64
CA ASP A 514 -47.67 -16.41 -172.28
C ASP A 514 -48.33 -15.38 -173.22
N GLY A 515 -48.03 -14.08 -173.06
CA GLY A 515 -48.62 -12.99 -173.85
C GLY A 515 -49.87 -12.36 -173.24
N SER A 516 -50.18 -12.65 -171.99
CA SER A 516 -51.19 -12.00 -171.16
C SER A 516 -50.54 -11.04 -170.14
N THR A 517 -51.28 -10.55 -169.14
CA THR A 517 -50.77 -9.58 -168.16
C THR A 517 -50.90 -10.18 -166.77
N ASP A 518 -49.80 -10.75 -166.26
CA ASP A 518 -49.72 -11.30 -164.92
C ASP A 518 -49.27 -10.21 -163.96
N MET A 519 -50.07 -9.88 -162.94
CA MET A 519 -49.79 -8.70 -162.12
C MET A 519 -50.40 -8.75 -160.71
N LEU A 520 -49.62 -8.32 -159.72
CA LEU A 520 -50.09 -7.93 -158.39
C LEU A 520 -50.11 -6.41 -158.28
N THR A 521 -51.17 -5.86 -157.67
CA THR A 521 -51.26 -4.43 -157.35
C THR A 521 -51.24 -4.19 -155.85
N LEU A 522 -50.37 -3.31 -155.36
CA LEU A 522 -50.33 -2.85 -153.97
C LEU A 522 -51.49 -1.87 -153.71
N LYS A 523 -52.06 -1.83 -152.49
CA LYS A 523 -52.94 -0.73 -152.06
C LYS A 523 -52.16 0.56 -151.89
N THR A 524 -52.78 1.68 -152.26
CA THR A 524 -52.19 3.01 -152.09
C THR A 524 -53.20 4.01 -151.53
N ASP A 525 -52.77 4.74 -150.50
CA ASP A 525 -53.32 6.05 -150.11
C ASP A 525 -53.03 7.05 -151.24
N ASP A 526 -54.02 7.79 -151.76
CA ASP A 526 -53.83 8.69 -152.92
C ASP A 526 -53.50 10.15 -152.58
N SER A 527 -53.31 10.49 -151.30
CA SER A 527 -53.04 11.85 -150.81
C SER A 527 -51.64 12.42 -151.15
N GLY A 528 -50.73 11.59 -151.68
CA GLY A 528 -49.30 11.90 -151.86
C GLY A 528 -48.87 12.26 -153.29
N ASN A 529 -48.09 13.34 -153.45
CA ASN A 529 -47.50 13.71 -154.75
C ASN A 529 -46.23 12.90 -155.08
N ASP A 530 -46.26 12.04 -156.11
CA ASP A 530 -45.12 11.23 -156.60
C ASP A 530 -44.37 10.48 -155.47
N LYS A 531 -45.05 9.54 -154.80
CA LYS A 531 -44.49 8.77 -153.65
C LYS A 531 -44.46 7.26 -153.84
N SER A 532 -45.07 6.77 -154.91
CA SER A 532 -44.94 5.40 -155.40
C SER A 532 -44.83 5.44 -156.93
N GLY A 533 -44.15 4.48 -157.53
CA GLY A 533 -43.97 4.45 -158.99
C GLY A 533 -43.69 3.05 -159.51
N TYR A 534 -43.96 2.80 -160.79
CA TYR A 534 -43.67 1.52 -161.43
C TYR A 534 -43.09 1.69 -162.84
N SER A 535 -42.46 0.65 -163.36
CA SER A 535 -41.97 0.62 -164.75
C SER A 535 -42.31 -0.72 -165.42
N ALA A 536 -42.64 -0.64 -166.71
CA ALA A 536 -42.90 -1.77 -167.60
C ALA A 536 -42.55 -1.37 -169.04
N GLY A 537 -42.03 -2.30 -169.85
CA GLY A 537 -41.69 -2.05 -171.27
C GLY A 537 -40.65 -0.94 -171.49
N GLY A 538 -39.75 -0.73 -170.52
CA GLY A 538 -38.80 0.39 -170.52
C GLY A 538 -39.44 1.78 -170.32
N SER A 539 -40.73 1.84 -170.02
CA SER A 539 -41.47 3.06 -169.68
C SER A 539 -41.69 3.13 -168.16
N THR A 540 -41.44 4.29 -167.57
CA THR A 540 -41.67 4.55 -166.13
C THR A 540 -42.91 5.40 -165.94
N TYR A 541 -43.71 5.04 -164.95
CA TYR A 541 -44.97 5.66 -164.59
C TYR A 541 -44.92 6.07 -163.10
N ASN A 542 -44.90 7.38 -162.84
CA ASN A 542 -45.13 7.90 -161.50
C ASN A 542 -46.61 7.72 -161.14
N ILE A 543 -46.91 7.43 -159.87
CA ILE A 543 -48.28 7.43 -159.34
C ILE A 543 -48.35 8.35 -158.12
N TYR A 544 -49.47 9.05 -158.03
CA TYR A 544 -49.84 9.87 -156.88
C TYR A 544 -50.36 8.94 -155.78
N GLY A 545 -49.55 8.71 -154.75
CA GLY A 545 -49.93 7.94 -153.57
C GLY A 545 -48.79 7.26 -152.81
N TRP A 546 -49.08 6.82 -151.59
CA TRP A 546 -48.19 6.04 -150.72
C TRP A 546 -48.64 4.57 -150.67
N GLY A 547 -47.74 3.62 -150.92
CA GLY A 547 -48.03 2.19 -150.80
C GLY A 547 -48.13 1.71 -149.36
N ASP A 548 -49.12 0.86 -149.05
CA ASP A 548 -49.28 0.27 -147.71
C ASP A 548 -48.20 -0.78 -147.42
N VAL A 549 -47.14 -0.34 -146.72
CA VAL A 549 -46.10 -1.20 -146.16
C VAL A 549 -45.84 -0.85 -144.70
N ARG A 550 -45.61 -1.86 -143.84
CA ARG A 550 -45.52 -1.70 -142.37
C ARG A 550 -44.27 -2.39 -141.78
N MET A 551 -43.70 -1.87 -140.67
CA MET A 551 -42.36 -2.18 -140.10
C MET A 551 -42.38 -2.34 -138.56
N ALA A 552 -41.41 -3.02 -137.92
CA ALA A 552 -41.35 -3.17 -136.43
C ALA A 552 -39.92 -3.31 -135.82
N PHE A 553 -39.78 -3.02 -134.51
CA PHE A 553 -38.50 -2.77 -133.80
C PHE A 553 -38.28 -3.59 -132.47
N SER A 554 -37.50 -3.09 -131.48
CA SER A 554 -36.95 -3.88 -130.33
C SER A 554 -36.79 -3.12 -128.98
N ALA A 555 -36.64 -3.84 -127.86
CA ALA A 555 -36.64 -3.33 -126.46
C ALA A 555 -35.33 -3.59 -125.67
N THR A 556 -35.19 -3.00 -124.46
CA THR A 556 -34.02 -3.14 -123.55
C THR A 556 -33.72 -4.60 -123.20
N GLN A 557 -32.45 -5.01 -123.31
CA GLN A 557 -31.96 -6.37 -123.13
C GLN A 557 -30.63 -6.42 -122.39
N ASN A 558 -30.57 -7.29 -121.38
CA ASN A 558 -29.39 -7.63 -120.58
C ASN A 558 -28.70 -6.43 -119.88
N PRO A 559 -29.42 -5.56 -119.15
CA PRO A 559 -28.81 -4.44 -118.43
C PRO A 559 -27.86 -4.94 -117.32
N SER A 560 -26.73 -4.24 -117.16
CA SER A 560 -25.72 -4.53 -116.16
C SER A 560 -24.94 -3.29 -115.72
N VAL A 561 -24.18 -3.42 -114.63
CA VAL A 561 -23.18 -2.46 -114.19
C VAL A 561 -21.94 -3.20 -113.65
N ASP A 562 -20.76 -2.64 -113.94
CA ASP A 562 -19.46 -2.89 -113.31
C ASP A 562 -19.16 -1.65 -112.44
N VAL A 563 -18.69 -1.84 -111.20
CA VAL A 563 -18.40 -0.74 -110.26
C VAL A 563 -16.98 -0.73 -109.69
N ASP A 564 -16.15 -1.74 -109.94
CA ASP A 564 -14.73 -1.74 -109.53
C ASP A 564 -13.73 -1.66 -110.69
N GLY A 565 -14.21 -1.84 -111.93
CA GLY A 565 -13.44 -1.69 -113.16
C GLY A 565 -12.63 -2.94 -113.54
N ASP A 566 -12.89 -4.12 -112.96
CA ASP A 566 -12.23 -5.36 -113.38
C ASP A 566 -12.68 -5.87 -114.77
N GLY A 567 -13.76 -5.32 -115.31
CA GLY A 567 -14.34 -5.67 -116.61
C GLY A 567 -15.44 -6.73 -116.53
N THR A 568 -15.88 -7.10 -115.33
CA THR A 568 -17.00 -8.01 -115.08
C THR A 568 -18.15 -7.30 -114.36
N ALA A 569 -19.38 -7.69 -114.67
CA ALA A 569 -20.56 -6.98 -114.17
C ALA A 569 -20.99 -7.47 -112.78
N ASP A 570 -20.62 -6.71 -111.75
CA ASP A 570 -21.04 -6.89 -110.35
C ASP A 570 -22.53 -7.11 -110.16
N ALA A 571 -23.34 -6.40 -110.96
CA ALA A 571 -24.78 -6.57 -110.97
C ALA A 571 -25.32 -6.61 -112.40
N SER A 572 -26.06 -7.67 -112.72
CA SER A 572 -26.64 -7.87 -114.04
C SER A 572 -28.00 -8.56 -113.98
N TYR A 573 -28.82 -8.31 -115.00
CA TYR A 573 -30.07 -9.03 -115.22
C TYR A 573 -30.10 -9.58 -116.65
N SER A 574 -30.02 -10.90 -116.80
CA SER A 574 -30.17 -11.58 -118.09
C SER A 574 -31.65 -11.70 -118.46
N GLY A 575 -32.09 -10.94 -119.46
CA GLY A 575 -33.48 -10.86 -119.87
C GLY A 575 -33.83 -9.56 -120.58
N THR A 576 -35.09 -9.42 -120.99
CA THR A 576 -35.69 -8.17 -121.47
C THR A 576 -36.25 -7.36 -120.31
N LEU A 577 -36.21 -6.03 -120.40
CA LEU A 577 -37.06 -5.14 -119.61
C LEU A 577 -37.95 -4.32 -120.56
N SER A 578 -39.23 -4.25 -120.22
CA SER A 578 -40.23 -3.39 -120.87
C SER A 578 -40.16 -1.96 -120.32
N ASN A 579 -40.87 -1.02 -120.94
CA ASN A 579 -40.92 0.37 -120.49
C ASN A 579 -41.38 0.51 -119.04
N GLY A 580 -40.52 1.02 -118.16
CA GLY A 580 -40.78 1.17 -116.72
C GLY A 580 -40.76 -0.15 -115.92
N GLU A 581 -40.41 -1.29 -116.53
CA GLU A 581 -40.23 -2.56 -115.84
C GLU A 581 -38.89 -2.55 -115.07
N THR A 582 -38.91 -2.92 -113.78
CA THR A 582 -37.75 -2.77 -112.90
C THR A 582 -37.19 -4.10 -112.41
N MET A 583 -35.85 -4.17 -112.27
CA MET A 583 -35.16 -5.32 -111.67
C MET A 583 -34.00 -4.87 -110.77
N THR A 584 -34.09 -5.24 -109.49
CA THR A 584 -33.08 -4.95 -108.46
C THR A 584 -32.08 -6.10 -108.31
N LYS A 585 -30.81 -5.76 -108.05
CA LYS A 585 -29.67 -6.66 -107.85
C LYS A 585 -28.74 -6.11 -106.77
N SER A 586 -28.21 -6.98 -105.91
CA SER A 586 -27.13 -6.62 -104.99
C SER A 586 -25.84 -6.30 -105.76
N VAL A 587 -25.01 -5.42 -105.21
CA VAL A 587 -23.67 -5.05 -105.71
C VAL A 587 -22.67 -5.39 -104.60
N SER A 588 -21.67 -6.22 -104.88
CA SER A 588 -20.80 -6.81 -103.83
C SER A 588 -19.42 -6.16 -103.67
N SER A 589 -18.96 -5.38 -104.64
CA SER A 589 -17.62 -4.78 -104.72
C SER A 589 -17.58 -3.28 -104.38
N LEU A 590 -18.74 -2.63 -104.20
CA LEU A 590 -18.86 -1.19 -104.06
C LEU A 590 -17.94 -0.65 -102.94
N SER A 591 -16.91 0.10 -103.33
CA SER A 591 -15.94 0.71 -102.40
C SER A 591 -16.37 2.12 -101.98
N THR A 592 -15.71 2.65 -100.96
CA THR A 592 -15.72 4.10 -100.67
C THR A 592 -14.89 4.87 -101.70
N GLY A 593 -15.04 6.19 -101.73
CA GLY A 593 -14.30 7.10 -102.61
C GLY A 593 -15.06 7.50 -103.88
N SER A 594 -14.32 7.66 -104.98
CA SER A 594 -14.86 7.98 -106.31
C SER A 594 -14.99 6.70 -107.12
N VAL A 595 -16.21 6.20 -107.24
CA VAL A 595 -16.56 4.97 -107.96
C VAL A 595 -17.06 5.32 -109.36
N THR A 596 -16.64 4.58 -110.39
CA THR A 596 -17.24 4.67 -111.72
C THR A 596 -18.22 3.52 -111.92
N LEU A 597 -19.39 3.82 -112.49
CA LEU A 597 -20.41 2.86 -112.88
C LEU A 597 -20.34 2.70 -114.40
N ASP A 598 -19.86 1.56 -114.87
CA ASP A 598 -19.76 1.22 -116.30
C ASP A 598 -20.94 0.33 -116.71
N PHE A 599 -21.82 0.83 -117.58
CA PHE A 599 -23.12 0.23 -117.89
C PHE A 599 -23.07 -0.69 -119.12
N GLY A 600 -23.59 -1.91 -118.99
CA GLY A 600 -23.68 -2.90 -120.07
C GLY A 600 -25.13 -3.19 -120.48
N GLY A 601 -25.33 -3.61 -121.73
CA GLY A 601 -26.65 -3.97 -122.24
C GLY A 601 -26.85 -3.67 -123.72
N SER A 602 -28.07 -3.86 -124.21
CA SER A 602 -28.44 -3.72 -125.62
C SER A 602 -29.92 -3.37 -125.80
N GLY A 603 -30.33 -2.94 -126.99
CA GLY A 603 -31.70 -2.49 -127.26
C GLY A 603 -31.94 -1.05 -126.79
N ALA A 604 -33.13 -0.76 -126.28
CA ALA A 604 -33.50 0.58 -125.82
C ALA A 604 -32.67 1.00 -124.57
N PRO A 605 -32.28 2.29 -124.44
CA PRO A 605 -31.67 2.83 -123.23
C PRO A 605 -32.53 2.62 -121.98
N TYR A 606 -31.91 2.66 -120.79
CA TYR A 606 -32.57 2.35 -119.52
C TYR A 606 -32.18 3.33 -118.40
N ASP A 607 -32.98 3.39 -117.34
CA ASP A 607 -32.68 4.18 -116.14
C ASP A 607 -32.15 3.30 -115.01
N TRP A 608 -31.48 3.89 -114.02
CA TRP A 608 -30.92 3.16 -112.88
C TRP A 608 -31.03 3.92 -111.55
N SER A 609 -31.07 3.17 -110.45
CA SER A 609 -30.90 3.71 -109.09
C SER A 609 -30.09 2.76 -108.21
N LEU A 610 -29.04 3.28 -107.59
CA LEU A 610 -28.19 2.59 -106.61
C LEU A 610 -28.56 3.06 -105.20
N SER A 611 -28.68 2.14 -104.25
CA SER A 611 -28.88 2.40 -102.82
C SER A 611 -27.91 1.57 -101.99
N TYR A 612 -27.36 2.14 -100.92
CA TYR A 612 -26.39 1.46 -100.04
C TYR A 612 -26.38 2.09 -98.64
N ASP A 613 -25.92 1.34 -97.64
CA ASP A 613 -25.67 1.84 -96.29
C ASP A 613 -24.21 2.25 -96.15
N ARG A 614 -23.96 3.55 -96.00
CA ARG A 614 -22.67 4.15 -95.69
C ARG A 614 -22.27 3.78 -94.26
N VAL A 615 -21.02 3.38 -94.03
CA VAL A 615 -20.51 3.00 -92.70
C VAL A 615 -19.41 3.98 -92.28
N GLU A 616 -19.53 4.52 -91.07
CA GLU A 616 -18.57 5.45 -90.46
C GLU A 616 -18.37 5.12 -88.99
N HIS A 617 -17.16 5.28 -88.49
CA HIS A 617 -16.80 5.03 -87.09
C HIS A 617 -16.66 6.34 -86.30
N THR A 618 -16.44 6.25 -84.98
CA THR A 618 -16.09 7.42 -84.18
C THR A 618 -14.78 8.04 -84.68
N GLU A 619 -14.84 9.28 -85.18
CA GLU A 619 -13.71 10.02 -85.74
C GLU A 619 -13.54 11.38 -85.02
N ASP A 620 -12.30 11.70 -84.65
CA ASP A 620 -11.91 12.90 -83.89
C ASP A 620 -12.89 13.25 -82.73
N PRO A 621 -13.20 12.31 -81.81
CA PRO A 621 -14.13 12.58 -80.74
C PRO A 621 -13.52 13.52 -79.70
N SER A 622 -14.32 14.52 -79.29
CA SER A 622 -13.89 15.54 -78.34
C SER A 622 -14.97 15.92 -77.32
N VAL A 623 -14.55 16.54 -76.22
CA VAL A 623 -15.39 17.10 -75.16
C VAL A 623 -14.92 18.51 -74.82
N ASP A 624 -15.85 19.46 -74.87
CA ASP A 624 -15.82 20.74 -74.16
C ASP A 624 -16.55 20.55 -72.82
N ALA A 625 -15.95 20.90 -71.66
CA ALA A 625 -16.53 20.64 -70.34
C ALA A 625 -16.85 21.89 -69.50
N ASP A 626 -16.30 23.08 -69.81
CA ASP A 626 -16.66 24.36 -69.17
C ASP A 626 -17.58 25.26 -70.03
N GLY A 627 -17.68 24.99 -71.34
CA GLY A 627 -18.52 25.71 -72.29
C GLY A 627 -17.86 26.91 -72.96
N ASP A 628 -16.52 27.04 -72.94
CA ASP A 628 -15.81 28.14 -73.64
C ASP A 628 -15.79 27.99 -75.17
N GLY A 629 -16.15 26.80 -75.70
CA GLY A 629 -16.15 26.48 -77.12
C GLY A 629 -14.86 25.85 -77.63
N THR A 630 -13.91 25.53 -76.74
CA THR A 630 -12.70 24.74 -77.03
C THR A 630 -12.78 23.36 -76.37
N ALA A 631 -12.02 22.39 -76.88
CA ALA A 631 -12.10 21.01 -76.40
C ALA A 631 -11.04 20.71 -75.32
N ASP A 632 -11.51 20.45 -74.10
CA ASP A 632 -10.73 19.94 -72.96
C ASP A 632 -10.09 18.58 -73.22
N ALA A 633 -10.84 17.68 -73.87
CA ALA A 633 -10.36 16.38 -74.30
C ALA A 633 -10.64 16.20 -75.78
N THR A 634 -9.62 15.72 -76.50
CA THR A 634 -9.73 15.30 -77.91
C THR A 634 -8.89 14.05 -78.10
N TYR A 635 -9.47 13.04 -78.75
CA TYR A 635 -8.69 12.01 -79.43
C TYR A 635 -8.62 12.37 -80.93
N SER A 636 -7.52 12.04 -81.60
CA SER A 636 -7.35 12.31 -83.03
C SER A 636 -7.20 11.01 -83.81
N GLY A 637 -7.95 10.90 -84.91
CA GLY A 637 -8.12 9.71 -85.72
C GLY A 637 -9.37 8.90 -85.35
N THR A 638 -9.53 7.77 -86.04
CA THR A 638 -10.68 6.86 -85.92
C THR A 638 -10.53 5.87 -84.77
N LEU A 639 -11.61 5.59 -84.05
CA LEU A 639 -11.73 4.48 -83.09
C LEU A 639 -12.62 3.37 -83.66
N ALA A 640 -12.07 2.17 -83.83
CA ALA A 640 -12.83 0.98 -84.22
C ALA A 640 -13.86 0.58 -83.14
N PRO A 641 -14.90 -0.23 -83.45
CA PRO A 641 -15.96 -0.55 -82.49
C PRO A 641 -15.43 -1.21 -81.21
N GLY A 642 -15.67 -0.60 -80.06
CA GLY A 642 -15.14 -1.03 -78.76
C GLY A 642 -13.68 -0.67 -78.46
N GLN A 643 -12.96 -0.02 -79.37
CA GLN A 643 -11.64 0.54 -79.11
C GLN A 643 -11.76 1.78 -78.21
N THR A 644 -10.99 1.85 -77.13
CA THR A 644 -11.05 2.96 -76.16
C THR A 644 -9.83 3.87 -76.22
N ALA A 645 -10.03 5.18 -76.07
CA ALA A 645 -8.97 6.15 -75.83
C ALA A 645 -9.29 7.04 -74.62
N THR A 646 -8.39 7.08 -73.64
CA THR A 646 -8.54 7.89 -72.41
C THR A 646 -7.65 9.13 -72.47
N VAL A 647 -8.24 10.29 -72.20
CA VAL A 647 -7.62 11.63 -72.22
C VAL A 647 -7.88 12.31 -70.87
N SER A 648 -6.85 12.86 -70.24
CA SER A 648 -7.00 13.65 -69.01
C SER A 648 -7.62 15.01 -69.32
N ILE A 649 -8.47 15.53 -68.42
CA ILE A 649 -9.09 16.87 -68.55
C ILE A 649 -8.86 17.71 -67.28
N SER A 650 -8.93 19.03 -67.40
CA SER A 650 -8.73 19.96 -66.27
C SER A 650 -9.94 20.82 -65.92
N ALA A 651 -10.89 21.06 -66.84
CA ALA A 651 -12.03 21.95 -66.61
C ALA A 651 -13.06 21.49 -65.55
N LEU A 652 -13.07 20.22 -65.13
CA LEU A 652 -14.05 19.77 -64.13
C LEU A 652 -13.86 20.51 -62.80
N SER A 653 -14.86 21.33 -62.48
CA SER A 653 -14.98 22.12 -61.25
C SER A 653 -15.97 21.47 -60.28
N THR A 654 -16.03 21.93 -59.04
CA THR A 654 -17.04 21.49 -58.06
C THR A 654 -18.44 21.98 -58.46
N GLY A 655 -19.44 21.10 -58.46
CA GLY A 655 -20.80 21.41 -58.88
C GLY A 655 -21.20 20.67 -60.16
N SER A 656 -22.09 21.26 -60.96
CA SER A 656 -22.59 20.66 -62.21
C SER A 656 -21.75 21.12 -63.40
N ASN A 657 -21.12 20.18 -64.10
CA ASN A 657 -20.31 20.42 -65.30
C ASN A 657 -21.00 19.79 -66.51
N THR A 658 -20.90 20.40 -67.69
CA THR A 658 -21.63 19.98 -68.90
C THR A 658 -20.66 19.56 -69.99
N LEU A 659 -20.62 18.26 -70.29
CA LEU A 659 -19.73 17.66 -71.27
C LEU A 659 -20.41 17.72 -72.64
N SER A 660 -20.03 18.68 -73.48
CA SER A 660 -20.53 18.84 -74.85
C SER A 660 -19.66 18.05 -75.82
N VAL A 661 -20.24 17.02 -76.45
CA VAL A 661 -19.51 16.05 -77.27
C VAL A 661 -19.55 16.43 -78.75
N SER A 662 -18.40 16.34 -79.42
CA SER A 662 -18.28 16.50 -80.88
C SER A 662 -17.55 15.32 -81.53
N THR A 663 -17.80 15.09 -82.82
CA THR A 663 -17.12 14.09 -83.68
C THR A 663 -17.07 14.61 -85.11
N ALA A 664 -16.01 14.34 -85.89
CA ALA A 664 -15.85 14.88 -87.25
C ALA A 664 -16.99 14.50 -88.21
N SER A 665 -17.32 13.20 -88.30
CA SER A 665 -18.27 12.66 -89.28
C SER A 665 -19.71 12.49 -88.76
N SER A 666 -20.08 13.21 -87.70
CA SER A 666 -21.41 13.12 -87.04
C SER A 666 -21.81 11.73 -86.53
N THR A 667 -20.83 10.86 -86.29
CA THR A 667 -21.00 9.53 -85.72
C THR A 667 -21.29 9.59 -84.21
N THR A 668 -21.62 8.43 -83.61
CA THR A 668 -21.74 8.33 -82.15
C THR A 668 -20.40 7.93 -81.50
N THR A 669 -20.30 8.11 -80.18
CA THR A 669 -19.23 7.53 -79.35
C THR A 669 -19.78 7.05 -78.00
N GLY A 670 -19.13 6.05 -77.42
CA GLY A 670 -19.28 5.73 -76.01
C GLY A 670 -18.41 6.66 -75.16
N LEU A 671 -19.04 7.45 -74.29
CA LEU A 671 -18.37 8.43 -73.43
C LEU A 671 -18.32 7.92 -71.99
N SER A 672 -17.18 8.00 -71.32
CA SER A 672 -17.07 7.77 -69.88
C SER A 672 -16.17 8.80 -69.20
N ALA A 673 -16.75 9.66 -68.37
CA ALA A 673 -16.00 10.59 -67.53
C ALA A 673 -15.68 9.96 -66.17
N SER A 674 -14.51 10.23 -65.63
CA SER A 674 -14.10 9.84 -64.27
C SER A 674 -13.32 10.94 -63.57
N TRP A 675 -13.45 11.03 -62.25
CA TRP A 675 -12.81 12.05 -61.41
C TRP A 675 -12.68 11.56 -59.97
N THR A 676 -11.82 12.19 -59.18
CA THR A 676 -11.79 12.04 -57.72
C THR A 676 -12.29 13.31 -57.07
N GLU A 677 -13.44 13.23 -56.40
CA GLU A 677 -14.00 14.29 -55.58
C GLU A 677 -13.13 14.52 -54.35
N ARG A 678 -13.07 15.77 -53.89
CA ARG A 678 -12.23 16.20 -52.77
C ARG A 678 -13.03 17.08 -51.83
N THR A 679 -13.01 16.72 -50.55
CA THR A 679 -13.60 17.52 -49.47
C THR A 679 -12.49 17.93 -48.51
N GLN A 680 -12.36 19.23 -48.28
CA GLN A 680 -11.50 19.83 -47.27
C GLN A 680 -12.34 20.31 -46.09
N THR A 681 -11.75 20.31 -44.90
CA THR A 681 -12.31 20.96 -43.70
C THR A 681 -12.64 22.43 -44.00
N ASP A 682 -13.84 22.88 -43.65
CA ASP A 682 -14.39 24.17 -44.08
C ASP A 682 -15.31 24.69 -42.98
N ASN A 683 -15.08 25.94 -42.56
CA ASN A 683 -15.72 26.62 -41.42
C ASN A 683 -15.79 25.77 -40.13
N PRO A 684 -14.69 25.17 -39.66
CA PRO A 684 -14.72 24.37 -38.44
C PRO A 684 -15.01 25.28 -37.23
N SER A 685 -15.90 24.81 -36.37
CA SER A 685 -16.24 25.44 -35.10
C SER A 685 -16.23 24.42 -33.98
N VAL A 686 -15.90 24.88 -32.79
CA VAL A 686 -15.85 24.06 -31.58
C VAL A 686 -16.63 24.79 -30.49
N THR A 687 -17.57 24.10 -29.87
CA THR A 687 -18.23 24.52 -28.63
C THR A 687 -17.49 23.87 -27.47
N LEU A 688 -17.14 24.66 -26.47
CA LEU A 688 -16.65 24.23 -25.16
C LEU A 688 -17.72 24.67 -24.14
N ASP A 689 -18.37 23.68 -23.52
CA ASP A 689 -19.64 23.77 -22.79
C ASP A 689 -20.74 24.61 -23.47
N SER A 690 -20.73 25.93 -23.30
CA SER A 690 -21.71 26.86 -23.89
C SER A 690 -21.08 27.93 -24.81
N VAL A 691 -19.76 27.99 -24.93
CA VAL A 691 -19.04 29.02 -25.69
C VAL A 691 -18.48 28.42 -26.98
N THR A 692 -18.90 28.96 -28.11
CA THR A 692 -18.52 28.44 -29.44
C THR A 692 -17.54 29.38 -30.13
N GLU A 693 -16.33 28.89 -30.36
CA GLU A 693 -15.32 29.53 -31.19
C GLU A 693 -15.32 28.93 -32.60
N SER A 694 -14.92 29.72 -33.59
CA SER A 694 -15.02 29.30 -35.00
C SER A 694 -13.96 29.90 -35.91
N HIS A 695 -13.54 29.12 -36.89
CA HIS A 695 -12.77 29.59 -38.03
C HIS A 695 -13.70 29.74 -39.25
N THR A 696 -13.44 30.73 -40.11
CA THR A 696 -14.16 30.93 -41.37
C THR A 696 -13.22 30.71 -42.54
N GLY A 697 -13.60 29.81 -43.46
CA GLY A 697 -12.78 29.38 -44.59
C GLY A 697 -12.35 27.91 -44.50
N LYS A 698 -11.55 27.50 -45.50
CA LYS A 698 -11.07 26.13 -45.67
C LYS A 698 -9.67 25.97 -45.10
N LEU A 699 -9.42 24.83 -44.46
CA LEU A 699 -8.09 24.37 -44.08
C LEU A 699 -7.62 23.32 -45.09
N ALA A 700 -6.41 23.49 -45.62
CA ALA A 700 -5.74 22.49 -46.43
C ALA A 700 -5.28 21.28 -45.59
N ASP A 701 -4.82 20.22 -46.27
CA ASP A 701 -4.31 19.00 -45.62
C ASP A 701 -3.10 19.33 -44.73
N GLY A 702 -3.22 19.14 -43.41
CA GLY A 702 -2.21 19.52 -42.43
C GLY A 702 -2.15 21.01 -42.06
N GLU A 703 -3.05 21.86 -42.57
CA GLU A 703 -3.14 23.27 -42.17
C GLU A 703 -3.85 23.41 -40.83
N THR A 704 -3.33 24.25 -39.93
CA THR A 704 -3.81 24.35 -38.54
C THR A 704 -4.38 25.72 -38.21
N VAL A 705 -5.50 25.74 -37.49
CA VAL A 705 -6.00 26.92 -36.77
C VAL A 705 -6.11 26.58 -35.29
N THR A 706 -5.74 27.51 -34.41
CA THR A 706 -5.96 27.37 -32.97
C THR A 706 -7.10 28.28 -32.54
N LEU A 707 -8.15 27.67 -32.00
CA LEU A 707 -9.23 28.34 -31.28
C LEU A 707 -8.86 28.42 -29.80
N SER A 708 -9.33 29.46 -29.11
CA SER A 708 -8.96 29.76 -27.71
C SER A 708 -10.13 30.42 -27.00
N TRP A 709 -10.40 29.98 -25.76
CA TRP A 709 -11.46 30.51 -24.91
C TRP A 709 -10.86 31.29 -23.74
N ALA A 710 -11.69 31.98 -22.95
CA ALA A 710 -11.27 32.43 -21.62
C ALA A 710 -11.23 31.21 -20.66
N PRO A 711 -10.37 31.21 -19.62
CA PRO A 711 -10.46 30.20 -18.56
C PRO A 711 -11.86 30.12 -17.95
N SER A 712 -12.52 31.27 -17.77
CA SER A 712 -13.89 31.39 -17.23
C SER A 712 -15.01 30.82 -18.10
N ASP A 713 -14.68 30.29 -19.29
CA ASP A 713 -15.61 29.54 -20.12
C ASP A 713 -15.61 28.02 -19.75
N LEU A 714 -14.68 27.59 -18.89
CA LEU A 714 -14.66 26.29 -18.23
C LEU A 714 -15.46 26.30 -16.93
N THR A 715 -15.88 25.12 -16.49
CA THR A 715 -16.37 24.85 -15.13
C THR A 715 -15.30 24.10 -14.34
N ALA A 716 -14.70 24.72 -13.33
CA ALA A 716 -13.73 24.05 -12.45
C ALA A 716 -14.39 23.00 -11.54
N GLY A 717 -13.66 21.93 -11.21
CA GLY A 717 -14.16 20.80 -10.40
C GLY A 717 -15.20 19.92 -11.09
N ALA A 718 -15.32 19.99 -12.43
CA ALA A 718 -16.41 19.39 -13.19
C ALA A 718 -15.97 18.80 -14.55
N SER A 719 -16.83 17.96 -15.12
CA SER A 719 -16.68 17.50 -16.51
C SER A 719 -17.20 18.55 -17.49
N ASN A 720 -16.28 19.12 -18.25
CA ASN A 720 -16.51 20.11 -19.28
C ASN A 720 -16.77 19.38 -20.60
N SER A 721 -17.87 19.70 -21.28
CA SER A 721 -18.26 19.10 -22.55
C SER A 721 -17.64 19.84 -23.75
N TYR A 722 -17.43 19.14 -24.86
CA TYR A 722 -17.06 19.79 -26.12
C TYR A 722 -17.76 19.14 -27.31
N SER A 723 -18.03 19.93 -28.35
CA SER A 723 -18.59 19.45 -29.62
C SER A 723 -18.06 20.22 -30.82
N ILE A 724 -17.85 19.53 -31.93
CA ILE A 724 -17.26 20.07 -33.16
C ILE A 724 -18.31 20.07 -34.26
N SER A 725 -18.47 21.20 -34.93
CA SER A 725 -19.34 21.33 -36.12
C SER A 725 -18.51 21.74 -37.34
N LEU A 726 -18.80 21.14 -38.49
CA LEU A 726 -18.13 21.37 -39.77
C LEU A 726 -19.16 21.80 -40.83
N ALA A 727 -18.73 22.48 -41.90
CA ALA A 727 -19.66 22.87 -42.96
C ALA A 727 -20.29 21.65 -43.67
N SER A 728 -21.59 21.72 -43.96
CA SER A 728 -22.33 20.66 -44.64
C SER A 728 -21.86 20.45 -46.08
N VAL A 729 -21.53 19.21 -46.45
CA VAL A 729 -21.25 18.81 -47.85
C VAL A 729 -22.50 18.36 -48.60
N SER A 730 -22.46 18.39 -49.93
CA SER A 730 -23.49 17.82 -50.78
C SER A 730 -23.62 16.31 -50.60
N THR A 731 -24.85 15.80 -50.60
CA THR A 731 -25.18 14.39 -50.32
C THR A 731 -24.48 13.44 -51.29
N GLY A 732 -23.69 12.51 -50.75
CA GLY A 732 -22.93 11.52 -51.54
C GLY A 732 -21.50 11.93 -51.90
N SER A 733 -21.03 13.10 -51.45
CA SER A 733 -19.63 13.53 -51.53
C SER A 733 -18.73 12.79 -50.51
N PRO A 734 -17.39 12.94 -50.57
CA PRO A 734 -16.51 12.57 -49.46
C PRO A 734 -16.93 13.30 -48.19
N ALA A 735 -17.03 12.58 -47.06
CA ALA A 735 -17.40 13.18 -45.78
C ALA A 735 -16.36 14.19 -45.31
N MET A 736 -16.78 15.36 -44.84
CA MET A 736 -15.85 16.33 -44.25
C MET A 736 -15.37 15.81 -42.90
N THR A 737 -14.08 15.94 -42.65
CA THR A 737 -13.45 15.59 -41.37
C THR A 737 -12.44 16.65 -40.96
N ALA A 738 -12.03 16.63 -39.69
CA ALA A 738 -10.85 17.31 -39.19
C ALA A 738 -10.09 16.39 -38.22
N ASP A 739 -8.83 16.73 -37.94
CA ASP A 739 -8.15 16.30 -36.71
C ASP A 739 -8.22 17.45 -35.70
N TYR A 740 -8.25 17.16 -34.40
CA TYR A 740 -8.15 18.21 -33.38
C TYR A 740 -7.35 17.78 -32.15
N SER A 741 -6.80 18.77 -31.45
CA SER A 741 -6.10 18.62 -30.18
C SER A 741 -6.56 19.71 -29.21
N LEU A 742 -7.37 19.32 -28.22
CA LEU A 742 -7.74 20.13 -27.06
C LEU A 742 -6.59 20.13 -26.05
N SER A 743 -6.29 21.29 -25.47
CA SER A 743 -5.25 21.48 -24.46
C SER A 743 -5.76 22.45 -23.38
N ILE A 744 -5.82 21.99 -22.13
CA ILE A 744 -6.31 22.76 -20.98
C ILE A 744 -5.19 22.83 -19.93
N ASN A 745 -4.92 24.04 -19.44
CA ASN A 745 -4.09 24.24 -18.24
C ASN A 745 -4.98 24.23 -17.00
N GLU A 746 -4.95 23.14 -16.25
CA GLU A 746 -5.61 23.05 -14.96
C GLU A 746 -4.74 23.68 -13.88
N VAL A 747 -5.35 24.50 -13.01
CA VAL A 747 -4.67 25.14 -11.88
C VAL A 747 -5.40 24.82 -10.57
N ASP A 748 -4.64 24.41 -9.56
CA ASP A 748 -5.12 23.97 -8.26
C ASP A 748 -4.13 24.40 -7.17
N ALA A 749 -4.51 25.41 -6.40
CA ALA A 749 -3.69 25.98 -5.34
C ALA A 749 -4.58 26.70 -4.31
N ALA A 750 -4.07 26.91 -3.10
CA ALA A 750 -4.64 27.85 -2.15
C ALA A 750 -4.21 29.27 -2.56
N LYS A 751 -5.15 30.10 -3.02
CA LYS A 751 -4.90 31.47 -3.50
C LYS A 751 -5.26 32.51 -2.45
N ASN A 752 -4.30 33.40 -2.18
CA ASN A 752 -4.35 34.45 -1.15
C ASN A 752 -4.83 33.95 0.24
N PRO A 753 -4.24 32.87 0.80
CA PRO A 753 -4.66 32.38 2.10
C PRO A 753 -4.29 33.35 3.23
N SER A 754 -5.19 33.48 4.21
CA SER A 754 -5.00 34.26 5.43
C SER A 754 -5.66 33.62 6.64
N VAL A 755 -5.10 33.89 7.83
CA VAL A 755 -5.62 33.50 9.14
C VAL A 755 -5.59 34.71 10.06
N ASP A 756 -6.74 34.98 10.66
CA ASP A 756 -7.05 36.03 11.62
C ASP A 756 -7.41 35.32 12.94
N ILE A 757 -6.61 35.52 14.00
CA ILE A 757 -6.69 34.68 15.20
C ILE A 757 -7.56 35.26 16.33
N ASP A 758 -7.69 36.58 16.41
CA ASP A 758 -8.51 37.27 17.42
C ASP A 758 -9.84 37.83 16.86
N ASN A 759 -10.02 37.75 15.53
CA ASN A 759 -11.20 38.18 14.79
C ASN A 759 -11.47 39.71 14.88
N ASP A 760 -10.41 40.53 14.98
CA ASP A 760 -10.48 42.00 14.79
C ASP A 760 -10.70 42.41 13.32
N GLY A 761 -10.37 41.53 12.37
CA GLY A 761 -10.47 41.74 10.92
C GLY A 761 -9.14 42.00 10.19
N ILE A 762 -7.99 41.87 10.87
CA ILE A 762 -6.63 42.07 10.32
C ILE A 762 -5.81 40.78 10.47
N PRO A 763 -5.75 39.90 9.44
CA PRO A 763 -5.05 38.61 9.54
C PRO A 763 -3.56 38.69 9.90
N GLU A 764 -3.16 38.09 11.03
CA GLU A 764 -1.76 37.96 11.48
C GLU A 764 -0.90 37.19 10.47
N ALA A 765 -1.49 36.17 9.83
CA ALA A 765 -0.88 35.40 8.78
C ALA A 765 -1.60 35.65 7.46
N SER A 766 -0.85 36.04 6.42
CA SER A 766 -1.38 36.18 5.07
C SER A 766 -0.30 36.00 4.01
N VAL A 767 -0.64 35.27 2.95
CA VAL A 767 0.20 35.09 1.75
C VAL A 767 -0.52 35.71 0.57
N THR A 768 0.23 36.37 -0.33
CA THR A 768 -0.29 36.91 -1.59
C THR A 768 0.21 36.07 -2.75
N GLY A 769 -0.69 35.63 -3.63
CA GLY A 769 -0.39 34.70 -4.72
C GLY A 769 -0.94 33.30 -4.46
N LEU A 770 -0.27 32.30 -5.02
CA LEU A 770 -0.65 30.88 -4.92
C LEU A 770 0.28 30.14 -3.95
N MET A 771 -0.29 29.25 -3.13
CA MET A 771 0.44 28.21 -2.40
C MET A 771 -0.03 26.83 -2.89
N THR A 772 0.88 26.05 -3.44
CA THR A 772 0.65 24.65 -3.86
C THR A 772 0.91 23.68 -2.72
N GLY A 773 0.59 22.39 -2.91
CA GLY A 773 0.87 21.31 -1.95
C GLY A 773 2.35 21.06 -1.61
N THR A 774 3.29 21.84 -2.15
CA THR A 774 4.71 21.85 -1.75
C THR A 774 5.16 23.14 -1.07
N ASP A 775 4.28 24.15 -0.96
CA ASP A 775 4.62 25.46 -0.43
C ASP A 775 4.18 25.62 1.03
N SER A 776 5.08 26.11 1.87
CA SER A 776 4.84 26.37 3.29
C SER A 776 5.42 27.73 3.71
N GLN A 777 4.69 28.51 4.51
CA GLN A 777 5.18 29.79 5.02
C GLN A 777 4.85 29.97 6.52
N ASN A 778 5.85 30.44 7.27
CA ASN A 778 5.76 30.61 8.72
C ASN A 778 5.53 32.07 9.10
N PHE A 779 4.67 32.29 10.09
CA PHE A 779 4.28 33.58 10.67
C PHE A 779 4.44 33.54 12.19
N SER A 780 4.76 34.68 12.80
CA SER A 780 4.81 34.81 14.26
C SER A 780 3.49 35.38 14.75
N ILE A 781 2.72 34.58 15.49
CA ILE A 781 1.44 34.98 16.10
C ILE A 781 1.61 35.21 17.61
N SER A 782 0.68 35.94 18.24
CA SER A 782 0.68 36.18 19.70
C SER A 782 -0.70 35.88 20.29
N PRO A 783 -1.07 34.59 20.40
CA PRO A 783 -2.42 34.17 20.74
C PRO A 783 -2.77 34.41 22.22
N SER A 784 -4.07 34.56 22.48
CA SER A 784 -4.64 34.86 23.80
C SER A 784 -5.69 33.85 24.26
N LEU A 785 -6.07 33.92 25.54
CA LEU A 785 -7.12 33.07 26.15
C LEU A 785 -8.55 33.42 25.67
N SER A 786 -8.72 34.37 24.74
CA SER A 786 -9.99 34.63 24.05
C SER A 786 -9.99 34.22 22.57
N ASP A 787 -8.88 33.70 22.05
CA ASP A 787 -8.67 33.41 20.63
C ASP A 787 -9.17 31.98 20.33
N ASP A 788 -10.41 31.68 20.72
CA ASP A 788 -10.99 30.32 20.70
C ASP A 788 -11.23 29.77 19.28
N SER A 789 -11.32 30.66 18.29
CA SER A 789 -11.72 30.32 16.93
C SER A 789 -11.07 31.23 15.88
N TRP A 790 -10.08 30.68 15.16
CA TRP A 790 -9.30 31.42 14.17
C TRP A 790 -10.01 31.43 12.83
N ALA A 791 -10.26 32.62 12.28
CA ALA A 791 -10.92 32.82 10.99
C ALA A 791 -9.94 32.59 9.84
N VAL A 792 -10.20 31.54 9.05
CA VAL A 792 -9.40 31.16 7.88
C VAL A 792 -10.12 31.56 6.60
N SER A 793 -9.38 32.13 5.65
CA SER A 793 -9.88 32.53 4.33
C SER A 793 -8.86 32.17 3.25
N SER A 794 -9.33 31.66 2.12
CA SER A 794 -8.56 31.40 0.91
C SER A 794 -9.49 31.31 -0.30
N THR A 795 -8.93 31.19 -1.50
CA THR A 795 -9.70 30.97 -2.74
C THR A 795 -9.10 29.81 -3.53
N GLY A 796 -9.94 29.01 -4.18
CA GLY A 796 -9.52 27.73 -4.76
C GLY A 796 -9.40 26.63 -3.71
N SER A 797 -8.27 25.92 -3.70
CA SER A 797 -8.01 24.83 -2.77
C SER A 797 -7.90 25.36 -1.33
N PRO A 798 -8.23 24.56 -0.31
CA PRO A 798 -8.11 25.00 1.09
C PRO A 798 -6.65 25.28 1.46
N VAL A 799 -6.42 26.13 2.45
CA VAL A 799 -5.12 26.22 3.14
C VAL A 799 -5.16 25.29 4.35
N THR A 800 -4.06 24.59 4.62
CA THR A 800 -3.86 23.84 5.88
C THR A 800 -3.04 24.69 6.83
N ILE A 801 -3.44 24.72 8.10
CA ILE A 801 -2.75 25.47 9.15
C ILE A 801 -2.18 24.53 10.20
N GLU A 802 -1.06 24.91 10.82
CA GLU A 802 -0.47 24.23 11.96
C GLU A 802 0.20 25.26 12.88
N ALA A 803 -0.15 25.26 14.17
CA ALA A 803 0.50 26.05 15.20
C ALA A 803 0.56 25.26 16.51
N VAL A 804 1.67 25.37 17.23
CA VAL A 804 1.83 24.75 18.55
C VAL A 804 1.66 25.82 19.61
N ILE A 805 0.61 25.71 20.43
CA ILE A 805 0.27 26.64 21.51
C ILE A 805 0.88 26.10 22.80
N THR A 806 1.63 26.93 23.53
CA THR A 806 2.13 26.58 24.87
C THR A 806 1.22 27.19 25.93
N GLU A 807 0.22 26.42 26.33
CA GLU A 807 -0.70 26.76 27.41
C GLU A 807 0.03 26.81 28.75
N THR A 808 -0.43 27.69 29.65
CA THR A 808 0.18 27.87 30.96
C THR A 808 -0.89 28.06 32.04
N THR A 809 -0.85 27.20 33.06
CA THR A 809 -1.68 27.30 34.27
C THR A 809 -0.81 27.62 35.48
N VAL A 810 -1.12 28.71 36.18
CA VAL A 810 -0.64 28.97 37.55
C VAL A 810 -1.70 28.55 38.57
N THR A 811 -1.25 28.11 39.73
CA THR A 811 -2.11 27.43 40.72
C THR A 811 -2.83 28.43 41.61
N GLY A 812 -3.83 29.12 41.06
CA GLY A 812 -4.54 30.24 41.70
C GLY A 812 -5.16 29.95 43.08
N SER A 813 -5.37 28.69 43.44
CA SER A 813 -5.73 28.26 44.79
C SER A 813 -5.08 26.92 45.14
N ALA A 814 -4.87 26.67 46.43
CA ALA A 814 -4.38 25.39 46.92
C ALA A 814 -4.80 25.14 48.37
N GLY A 815 -4.71 23.89 48.81
CA GLY A 815 -5.09 23.51 50.17
C GLY A 815 -4.53 22.16 50.58
N VAL A 816 -4.60 21.91 51.88
CA VAL A 816 -4.17 20.68 52.53
C VAL A 816 -5.24 20.17 53.48
N GLU A 817 -5.33 18.86 53.63
CA GLU A 817 -6.22 18.19 54.58
C GLU A 817 -5.45 17.08 55.29
N LEU A 818 -5.29 17.19 56.60
CA LEU A 818 -4.71 16.14 57.45
C LEU A 818 -5.85 15.46 58.22
N ASN A 819 -6.07 14.17 58.02
CA ASN A 819 -7.06 13.37 58.75
C ASN A 819 -8.47 14.02 58.86
N ASN A 820 -8.99 14.56 57.75
CA ASN A 820 -10.27 15.31 57.65
C ASN A 820 -10.27 16.74 58.24
N VAL A 821 -9.10 17.30 58.59
CA VAL A 821 -8.94 18.71 59.00
C VAL A 821 -8.28 19.50 57.87
N SER A 822 -9.06 20.32 57.18
CA SER A 822 -8.65 21.07 55.97
C SER A 822 -8.28 22.53 56.23
N ASN A 823 -7.26 23.05 55.54
CA ASN A 823 -6.94 24.48 55.45
C ASN A 823 -6.51 24.83 54.01
N SER A 824 -6.78 26.07 53.55
CA SER A 824 -6.66 26.45 52.13
C SER A 824 -6.36 27.93 51.92
N THR A 825 -5.72 28.25 50.80
CA THR A 825 -5.34 29.61 50.39
C THR A 825 -5.60 29.88 48.90
N SER A 826 -5.57 31.15 48.52
CA SER A 826 -5.85 31.65 47.17
C SER A 826 -4.91 32.81 46.81
N GLY A 827 -4.52 32.92 45.55
CA GLY A 827 -3.51 33.88 45.09
C GLY A 827 -2.08 33.34 45.22
N LEU A 828 -1.86 32.07 44.88
CA LEU A 828 -0.52 31.48 44.75
C LEU A 828 -0.01 31.63 43.31
N ALA A 829 0.73 32.71 43.05
CA ALA A 829 1.49 32.84 41.80
C ALA A 829 2.69 31.88 41.78
N GLU A 830 3.40 31.78 40.65
CA GLU A 830 4.61 30.95 40.56
C GLU A 830 5.69 31.43 41.55
N GLY A 831 6.15 30.53 42.42
CA GLY A 831 7.17 30.82 43.44
C GLY A 831 6.64 31.50 44.71
N ASP A 832 5.43 32.09 44.69
CA ASP A 832 4.79 32.60 45.90
C ASP A 832 4.50 31.44 46.86
N THR A 833 4.87 31.62 48.14
CA THR A 833 4.72 30.59 49.18
C THR A 833 3.81 31.10 50.30
N GLN A 834 2.82 30.30 50.66
CA GLN A 834 1.86 30.57 51.73
C GLN A 834 1.96 29.49 52.81
N THR A 835 2.03 29.92 54.08
CA THR A 835 2.05 29.02 55.24
C THR A 835 0.63 28.80 55.75
N LEU A 836 0.22 27.55 55.81
CA LEU A 836 -1.00 27.06 56.44
C LEU A 836 -0.62 26.32 57.73
N THR A 837 -1.32 26.59 58.82
CA THR A 837 -1.19 25.81 60.07
C THR A 837 -2.42 24.93 60.24
N LEU A 838 -2.21 23.72 60.73
CA LEU A 838 -3.25 22.82 61.21
C LEU A 838 -3.05 22.63 62.73
N PRO A 839 -4.11 22.34 63.51
CA PRO A 839 -3.96 22.10 64.94
C PRO A 839 -3.32 20.73 65.20
N GLN A 840 -2.62 20.57 66.33
CA GLN A 840 -2.11 19.30 66.84
C GLN A 840 -3.20 18.19 66.86
N SER A 841 -4.46 18.54 67.12
CA SER A 841 -5.61 17.61 67.11
C SER A 841 -6.01 17.09 65.71
N ALA A 842 -5.38 17.56 64.64
CA ALA A 842 -5.43 16.92 63.32
C ALA A 842 -4.47 15.72 63.22
N ILE A 843 -3.51 15.58 64.14
CA ILE A 843 -2.61 14.44 64.27
C ILE A 843 -3.30 13.35 65.11
N VAL A 844 -3.09 12.08 64.77
CA VAL A 844 -3.52 10.91 65.56
C VAL A 844 -2.36 9.96 65.84
N GLU A 845 -2.48 9.15 66.89
CA GLU A 845 -1.64 7.96 67.08
C GLU A 845 -1.92 6.94 65.98
N GLY A 846 -0.87 6.25 65.51
CA GLY A 846 -0.95 5.40 64.33
C GLY A 846 -0.75 6.19 63.02
N THR A 847 -1.53 5.84 61.99
CA THR A 847 -1.35 6.35 60.61
C THR A 847 -2.07 7.67 60.38
N ASN A 848 -1.33 8.65 59.87
CA ASN A 848 -1.78 9.99 59.50
C ASN A 848 -1.77 10.15 57.97
N VAL A 849 -2.80 10.77 57.39
CA VAL A 849 -2.96 10.97 55.94
C VAL A 849 -3.13 12.45 55.60
N LEU A 850 -2.26 12.95 54.72
CA LEU A 850 -2.22 14.33 54.23
C LEU A 850 -2.60 14.39 52.75
N ASN A 851 -3.78 14.92 52.44
CA ASN A 851 -4.26 15.18 51.08
C ASN A 851 -3.90 16.61 50.64
N ILE A 852 -3.60 16.80 49.34
CA ILE A 852 -3.31 18.10 48.72
C ILE A 852 -4.34 18.41 47.63
N SER A 853 -4.93 19.60 47.67
CA SER A 853 -5.74 20.18 46.59
C SER A 853 -4.99 21.29 45.87
N ALA A 854 -5.06 21.32 44.54
CA ALA A 854 -4.44 22.34 43.70
C ALA A 854 -5.43 22.80 42.62
N GLY A 855 -5.64 24.10 42.50
CA GLY A 855 -6.75 24.70 41.76
C GLY A 855 -8.10 24.55 42.46
N ASP A 856 -9.10 25.26 41.97
CA ASP A 856 -10.49 25.25 42.44
C ASP A 856 -11.44 24.41 41.56
N GLY A 857 -10.92 23.84 40.46
CA GLY A 857 -11.70 23.09 39.47
C GLY A 857 -12.46 23.97 38.47
N SER A 858 -12.12 25.26 38.34
CA SER A 858 -12.70 26.16 37.34
C SER A 858 -12.18 25.98 35.91
N LEU A 859 -11.02 25.35 35.74
CA LEU A 859 -10.36 25.12 34.45
C LEU A 859 -11.04 24.02 33.63
N SER A 860 -10.88 24.11 32.31
CA SER A 860 -11.24 23.07 31.35
C SER A 860 -10.36 21.81 31.49
N GLY A 861 -10.79 20.70 30.88
CA GLY A 861 -10.18 19.37 31.09
C GLY A 861 -8.94 19.06 30.24
N ASP A 862 -8.62 19.98 29.34
CA ASP A 862 -7.51 20.06 28.40
C ASP A 862 -6.35 20.88 29.01
N ALA A 863 -6.68 21.98 29.69
CA ALA A 863 -5.75 22.89 30.37
C ALA A 863 -4.65 22.18 31.20
N PRO A 864 -3.43 22.75 31.29
CA PRO A 864 -2.36 22.20 32.12
C PRO A 864 -2.83 22.06 33.58
N ALA A 865 -2.72 20.84 34.15
CA ALA A 865 -3.25 20.56 35.48
C ALA A 865 -2.43 21.25 36.59
N PRO A 866 -3.05 22.10 37.45
CA PRO A 866 -2.35 22.91 38.45
C PRO A 866 -1.65 22.08 39.53
N LYS A 867 -0.53 22.61 40.04
CA LYS A 867 0.36 21.96 41.01
C LYS A 867 0.90 22.94 42.06
N VAL A 868 1.25 22.41 43.23
CA VAL A 868 2.00 23.13 44.27
C VAL A 868 3.23 22.35 44.72
N ALA A 869 4.27 23.06 45.14
CA ALA A 869 5.28 22.48 46.02
C ALA A 869 4.76 22.50 47.47
N LEU A 870 5.28 21.59 48.30
CA LEU A 870 4.83 21.30 49.66
C LEU A 870 6.03 21.19 50.61
N ASN A 871 5.90 21.70 51.83
CA ASN A 871 6.80 21.42 52.95
C ASN A 871 6.02 21.39 54.28
N TYR A 872 6.07 20.28 55.02
CA TYR A 872 5.25 19.93 56.20
C TYR A 872 6.12 19.51 57.40
N SER A 873 5.76 19.78 58.67
CA SER A 873 6.53 19.33 59.87
C SER A 873 5.85 19.39 61.27
N HIS A 874 6.27 18.53 62.25
CA HIS A 874 6.01 18.58 63.73
C HIS A 874 6.98 17.67 64.57
N ASP A 875 6.90 17.67 65.93
CA ASP A 875 7.86 17.06 66.92
C ASP A 875 7.32 15.88 67.81
N ALA A 876 8.13 15.22 68.71
CA ALA A 876 7.77 14.24 69.80
C ALA A 876 8.94 13.78 70.78
N LEU A 877 8.72 13.45 72.10
CA LEU A 877 9.76 13.02 73.12
C LEU A 877 9.26 12.55 74.56
N ASP A 878 10.00 11.72 75.34
CA ASP A 878 9.82 11.31 76.80
C ASP A 878 11.16 10.99 77.58
N ARG A 879 11.18 10.77 78.93
CA ARG A 879 12.41 10.56 79.80
C ARG A 879 12.26 9.69 81.10
N GLN A 880 13.24 8.84 81.46
CA GLN A 880 13.37 8.07 82.74
C GLN A 880 14.87 7.79 83.15
N SER A 881 15.21 7.29 84.37
CA SER A 881 16.58 6.82 84.76
C SER A 881 16.69 5.85 85.98
N VAL A 882 17.83 5.15 86.18
CA VAL A 882 18.06 4.12 87.26
C VAL A 882 19.53 4.09 87.80
N GLN A 883 19.75 3.60 89.03
CA GLN A 883 21.05 3.37 89.72
C GLN A 883 21.08 2.06 90.58
N TYR A 884 22.26 1.50 90.89
CA TYR A 884 22.44 0.14 91.48
C TYR A 884 23.71 -0.03 92.37
N GLU A 885 23.65 -0.88 93.41
CA GLU A 885 24.78 -1.31 94.28
C GLU A 885 24.61 -2.78 94.79
N SER A 886 25.68 -3.61 94.84
CA SER A 886 25.60 -5.05 95.25
C SER A 886 26.80 -5.62 96.02
N GLY A 887 26.60 -6.73 96.74
CA GLY A 887 27.60 -7.50 97.49
C GLY A 887 27.22 -8.99 97.68
N ARG A 888 28.12 -9.81 98.25
CA ARG A 888 27.92 -11.28 98.25
C ARG A 888 26.67 -11.79 98.95
N TRP A 889 26.24 -11.16 100.05
CA TRP A 889 25.09 -11.61 100.85
C TRP A 889 23.92 -10.58 100.85
N VAL A 890 24.03 -9.44 100.15
CA VAL A 890 23.09 -8.27 100.17
C VAL A 890 23.14 -7.49 98.84
N GLU A 891 22.02 -6.91 98.36
CA GLU A 891 21.93 -6.16 97.10
C GLU A 891 20.89 -5.01 97.14
N SER A 892 21.01 -3.94 96.31
CA SER A 892 20.09 -2.80 96.29
C SER A 892 20.03 -1.94 95.00
N TYR A 893 18.88 -1.30 94.72
CA TYR A 893 18.59 -0.48 93.52
C TYR A 893 17.90 0.85 93.86
N ASN A 894 17.95 1.82 92.94
CA ASN A 894 17.27 3.13 93.01
C ASN A 894 16.76 3.58 91.62
N VAL A 895 15.45 3.73 91.44
CA VAL A 895 14.76 4.03 90.16
C VAL A 895 14.13 5.42 90.21
N SER A 896 14.21 6.21 89.13
CA SER A 896 13.72 7.61 89.08
C SER A 896 12.91 7.92 87.82
N LYS A 897 11.74 8.54 87.95
CA LYS A 897 10.87 8.95 86.82
C LYS A 897 10.23 10.32 87.03
N SER A 898 10.21 11.14 85.98
CA SER A 898 9.52 12.44 85.92
C SER A 898 8.37 12.38 84.92
N PHE A 899 7.26 13.07 85.19
CA PHE A 899 6.06 13.03 84.35
C PHE A 899 5.77 14.41 83.73
N ALA A 900 5.63 14.49 82.40
CA ALA A 900 5.31 15.75 81.71
C ALA A 900 3.82 16.14 81.81
N SER A 901 2.95 15.15 82.01
CA SER A 901 1.48 15.27 82.13
C SER A 901 1.00 14.45 83.34
N SER A 902 -0.21 14.72 83.84
CA SER A 902 -0.79 13.99 85.00
C SER A 902 -1.11 12.53 84.62
N ARG A 903 -0.82 11.56 85.51
CA ARG A 903 -1.02 10.11 85.24
C ARG A 903 -1.64 9.33 86.41
N GLU A 904 -2.49 8.37 86.08
CA GLU A 904 -3.06 7.33 86.96
C GLU A 904 -2.42 5.96 86.65
N ASN A 905 -2.48 4.99 87.58
CA ASN A 905 -1.97 3.62 87.44
C ASN A 905 -0.45 3.56 87.14
N VAL A 906 0.33 4.27 87.95
CA VAL A 906 1.78 4.43 87.83
C VAL A 906 2.50 3.34 88.61
N TRP A 907 3.14 2.42 87.88
CA TRP A 907 3.98 1.37 88.46
C TRP A 907 5.46 1.65 88.20
N MET A 908 6.30 1.46 89.21
CA MET A 908 7.76 1.49 89.09
C MET A 908 8.34 0.16 89.54
N ASN A 909 9.19 -0.44 88.72
CA ASN A 909 9.75 -1.77 88.93
C ASN A 909 11.27 -1.77 88.75
N THR A 910 11.90 -2.81 89.28
CA THR A 910 13.29 -3.18 89.01
C THR A 910 13.48 -4.68 89.22
N THR A 911 14.52 -5.24 88.63
CA THR A 911 14.91 -6.64 88.81
C THR A 911 16.21 -6.70 89.61
N PHE A 912 16.31 -7.59 90.60
CA PHE A 912 17.58 -7.90 91.26
C PHE A 912 18.46 -8.79 90.36
N GLU A 913 19.73 -8.41 90.20
CA GLU A 913 20.73 -9.10 89.36
C GLU A 913 20.99 -10.53 89.84
N HIS A 914 20.92 -10.74 91.16
CA HIS A 914 21.15 -12.03 91.80
C HIS A 914 19.92 -12.52 92.54
N ASN A 915 19.84 -13.85 92.72
CA ASN A 915 18.76 -14.49 93.49
C ASN A 915 18.67 -13.94 94.92
N VAL A 916 17.67 -13.11 95.15
CA VAL A 916 17.31 -12.54 96.45
C VAL A 916 16.29 -13.46 97.11
N VAL A 917 16.67 -14.06 98.23
CA VAL A 917 15.82 -15.02 98.97
C VAL A 917 14.81 -14.27 99.87
N SER A 918 15.05 -12.99 100.16
CA SER A 918 14.15 -12.12 100.93
C SER A 918 14.40 -10.63 100.66
N ILE A 919 13.33 -9.84 100.48
CA ILE A 919 13.39 -8.37 100.58
C ILE A 919 13.77 -7.95 102.01
N ARG A 920 14.60 -6.91 102.13
CA ARG A 920 14.98 -6.28 103.40
C ARG A 920 14.33 -4.92 103.62
N SER A 921 14.11 -4.13 102.55
CA SER A 921 13.39 -2.86 102.60
C SER A 921 13.04 -2.35 101.20
N VAL A 922 11.92 -1.64 101.09
CA VAL A 922 11.56 -0.80 99.94
C VAL A 922 11.17 0.59 100.44
N GLU A 923 11.64 1.64 99.79
CA GLU A 923 11.42 3.04 100.18
C GLU A 923 11.12 3.93 98.96
N MET A 924 10.35 4.99 99.15
CA MET A 924 9.98 5.97 98.13
C MET A 924 10.23 7.39 98.63
N ARG A 925 10.54 8.31 97.70
CA ARG A 925 10.52 9.76 97.91
C ARG A 925 10.00 10.46 96.65
N VAL A 926 9.52 11.69 96.80
CA VAL A 926 9.03 12.53 95.70
C VAL A 926 9.80 13.85 95.70
N ASP A 927 10.10 14.37 94.51
CA ASP A 927 10.82 15.62 94.23
C ASP A 927 12.13 15.79 95.04
N GLY A 928 12.88 14.70 95.20
CA GLY A 928 14.14 14.68 95.97
C GLY A 928 13.96 14.79 97.49
N GLY A 929 12.76 14.52 98.02
CA GLY A 929 12.42 14.59 99.43
C GLY A 929 13.09 13.55 100.34
N SER A 930 12.53 13.34 101.53
CA SER A 930 13.02 12.30 102.45
C SER A 930 12.52 10.93 102.03
N TRP A 931 13.38 9.91 102.11
CA TRP A 931 12.98 8.51 101.95
C TRP A 931 11.94 8.10 103.01
N SER A 932 10.94 7.37 102.57
CA SER A 932 9.84 6.84 103.38
C SER A 932 9.59 5.38 103.02
N THR A 933 9.38 4.51 104.00
CA THR A 933 9.20 3.06 103.77
C THR A 933 7.86 2.78 103.09
N VAL A 934 7.89 2.03 101.97
CA VAL A 934 6.68 1.56 101.28
C VAL A 934 6.08 0.39 102.08
N ALA A 935 4.75 0.31 102.15
CA ALA A 935 4.07 -0.81 102.81
C ALA A 935 4.22 -2.11 102.03
N ASP A 936 4.26 -3.25 102.73
CA ASP A 936 4.34 -4.61 102.17
C ASP A 936 3.09 -5.01 101.36
N SER A 937 1.99 -4.26 101.47
CA SER A 937 0.83 -4.34 100.57
C SER A 937 1.04 -3.68 99.21
N ASN A 938 1.99 -2.75 99.10
CA ASN A 938 2.17 -1.85 97.95
C ASN A 938 3.43 -2.20 97.11
N TYR A 939 4.15 -3.26 97.48
CA TYR A 939 5.18 -3.85 96.65
C TYR A 939 5.12 -5.37 96.66
N GLN A 940 5.59 -5.99 95.57
CA GLN A 940 5.60 -7.44 95.41
C GLN A 940 6.96 -7.87 94.86
N LEU A 941 7.53 -8.97 95.39
CA LEU A 941 8.70 -9.66 94.84
C LEU A 941 8.22 -10.98 94.23
N GLU A 942 8.39 -11.14 92.92
CA GLU A 942 8.26 -12.45 92.25
C GLU A 942 9.62 -12.86 91.68
N GLN A 943 10.20 -13.94 92.22
CA GLN A 943 11.59 -14.35 91.96
C GLN A 943 12.58 -13.22 92.31
N ASN A 944 13.06 -12.47 91.33
CA ASN A 944 13.96 -11.32 91.49
C ASN A 944 13.30 -9.99 91.05
N ASP A 945 12.13 -10.03 90.42
CA ASP A 945 11.41 -8.84 89.97
C ASP A 945 10.65 -8.23 91.14
N VAL A 946 10.94 -6.96 91.45
CA VAL A 946 10.24 -6.19 92.49
C VAL A 946 9.52 -5.00 91.86
N ALA A 947 8.21 -4.93 92.07
CA ALA A 947 7.34 -3.88 91.56
C ALA A 947 6.66 -3.13 92.71
N VAL A 948 6.55 -1.81 92.57
CA VAL A 948 5.86 -0.89 93.50
C VAL A 948 4.70 -0.22 92.75
N ASP A 949 3.55 -0.21 93.40
CA ASP A 949 2.40 0.64 93.05
C ASP A 949 2.67 2.06 93.58
N VAL A 950 2.90 3.02 92.69
CA VAL A 950 3.42 4.35 93.03
C VAL A 950 2.30 5.35 93.28
N ASP A 951 1.18 5.28 92.57
CA ASP A 951 0.02 6.14 92.86
C ASP A 951 -0.70 5.72 94.15
N GLU A 952 -0.81 4.43 94.48
CA GLU A 952 -1.31 4.02 95.81
C GLU A 952 -0.29 4.34 96.94
N ALA A 953 1.02 4.31 96.66
CA ALA A 953 2.04 4.75 97.62
C ALA A 953 2.13 6.28 97.78
N TYR A 954 1.75 7.06 96.75
CA TYR A 954 1.60 8.51 96.78
C TYR A 954 0.28 8.95 97.44
N GLY A 955 -0.79 8.18 97.24
CA GLY A 955 -2.14 8.45 97.71
C GLY A 955 -3.07 9.08 96.66
N GLY A 956 -2.81 8.84 95.36
CA GLY A 956 -3.61 9.33 94.24
C GLY A 956 -2.77 9.57 92.97
N ASP A 957 -3.40 10.14 91.94
CA ASP A 957 -2.79 10.44 90.63
C ASP A 957 -1.49 11.25 90.76
N ILE A 958 -0.48 10.91 89.95
CA ILE A 958 0.82 11.60 89.91
C ILE A 958 0.67 12.88 89.04
N PRO A 959 0.86 14.10 89.60
CA PRO A 959 0.65 15.34 88.85
C PRO A 959 1.70 15.62 87.77
N GLU A 960 1.37 16.50 86.82
CA GLU A 960 2.33 17.05 85.87
C GLU A 960 3.56 17.67 86.56
N ASN A 961 4.74 17.50 85.93
CA ASN A 961 6.06 17.91 86.39
C ASN A 961 6.56 17.28 87.71
N THR A 962 5.86 16.28 88.26
CA THR A 962 6.29 15.54 89.46
C THR A 962 7.42 14.56 89.13
N THR A 963 8.37 14.36 90.05
CA THR A 963 9.41 13.33 89.97
C THR A 963 9.35 12.38 91.16
N VAL A 964 9.36 11.07 90.92
CA VAL A 964 9.36 10.03 91.96
C VAL A 964 10.67 9.23 91.90
N ASP A 965 11.25 8.94 93.07
CA ASP A 965 12.35 7.99 93.23
C ASP A 965 11.94 6.82 94.15
N VAL A 966 12.35 5.59 93.81
CA VAL A 966 12.03 4.36 94.56
C VAL A 966 13.28 3.50 94.75
N ARG A 967 13.56 3.07 95.99
CA ARG A 967 14.73 2.30 96.42
C ARG A 967 14.35 0.91 96.95
N PHE A 968 15.15 -0.11 96.61
CA PHE A 968 14.89 -1.53 96.90
C PHE A 968 16.13 -2.22 97.49
N VAL A 969 15.98 -3.20 98.40
CA VAL A 969 17.10 -3.93 99.06
C VAL A 969 16.75 -5.41 99.33
N GLY A 970 17.70 -6.35 99.10
CA GLY A 970 17.53 -7.82 99.27
C GLY A 970 18.73 -8.55 99.91
N GLY A 971 18.64 -9.89 100.11
CA GLY A 971 19.70 -10.73 100.71
C GLY A 971 19.72 -12.23 100.27
N ARG A 972 20.82 -12.96 100.54
CA ARG A 972 21.22 -14.17 99.76
C ARG A 972 21.61 -15.49 100.50
N VAL A 973 21.35 -15.68 101.81
CA VAL A 973 21.57 -16.98 102.53
C VAL A 973 20.51 -17.24 103.61
N ASP A 974 20.38 -18.49 104.08
CA ASP A 974 19.38 -18.91 105.08
C ASP A 974 20.00 -19.67 106.30
N PRO A 975 19.90 -19.14 107.53
CA PRO A 975 20.31 -19.82 108.76
C PRO A 975 19.15 -20.59 109.41
N VAL A 976 19.28 -21.91 109.56
CA VAL A 976 18.18 -22.78 110.00
C VAL A 976 18.28 -23.10 111.49
N GLY A 977 17.23 -22.74 112.24
CA GLY A 977 17.16 -22.94 113.69
C GLY A 977 18.15 -22.08 114.49
N MET A 978 18.81 -21.11 113.87
CA MET A 978 19.75 -20.19 114.50
C MET A 978 19.61 -18.78 113.92
N GLU A 979 20.03 -17.78 114.69
CA GLU A 979 20.07 -16.38 114.28
C GLU A 979 21.54 -15.93 114.23
N VAL A 980 21.94 -15.22 113.17
CA VAL A 980 23.33 -14.84 112.92
C VAL A 980 23.46 -13.44 112.33
N THR A 981 24.50 -12.73 112.78
CA THR A 981 24.89 -11.42 112.23
C THR A 981 26.18 -11.56 111.44
N ILE A 982 26.16 -11.11 110.18
CA ILE A 982 27.37 -10.90 109.38
C ILE A 982 28.10 -9.66 109.94
N LEU A 983 29.31 -9.84 110.47
CA LEU A 983 30.14 -8.72 110.95
C LEU A 983 31.07 -8.19 109.85
N GLU A 984 31.60 -9.09 109.03
CA GLU A 984 32.50 -8.78 107.90
C GLU A 984 32.06 -9.66 106.72
N ALA A 985 31.46 -9.08 105.69
CA ALA A 985 31.08 -9.78 104.46
C ALA A 985 32.25 -9.79 103.46
N SER A 986 32.54 -10.93 102.84
CA SER A 986 33.58 -11.03 101.80
C SER A 986 33.13 -10.32 100.52
N ALA A 987 34.07 -9.66 99.82
CA ALA A 987 33.80 -9.00 98.55
C ALA A 987 33.38 -10.01 97.45
N PRO A 988 32.63 -9.60 96.41
CA PRO A 988 32.18 -10.47 95.30
C PRO A 988 33.27 -11.34 94.66
N ASN A 989 34.53 -10.90 94.68
CA ASN A 989 35.61 -11.43 93.85
C ASN A 989 36.74 -12.13 94.62
N GLU A 990 36.63 -12.31 95.94
CA GLU A 990 37.66 -12.96 96.78
C GLU A 990 37.28 -14.41 97.14
N ASP A 991 38.08 -15.16 97.90
CA ASP A 991 37.62 -16.45 98.47
C ASP A 991 36.62 -16.22 99.62
N LEU A 992 35.83 -17.25 99.96
CA LEU A 992 34.89 -17.15 101.07
C LEU A 992 35.66 -17.05 102.41
N ASN A 993 35.56 -15.90 103.06
CA ASN A 993 36.10 -15.65 104.40
C ASN A 993 35.24 -14.58 105.11
N SER A 994 33.97 -14.92 105.33
CA SER A 994 33.02 -14.02 105.99
C SER A 994 32.99 -14.31 107.50
N LYS A 995 32.95 -13.26 108.31
CA LYS A 995 32.95 -13.36 109.77
C LYS A 995 31.54 -13.23 110.32
N ILE A 996 31.16 -14.21 111.12
CA ILE A 996 29.80 -14.39 111.62
C ILE A 996 29.82 -14.35 113.15
N ARG A 997 28.81 -13.71 113.76
CA ARG A 997 28.45 -13.86 115.18
C ARG A 997 27.17 -14.70 115.27
N VAL A 998 27.14 -15.65 116.19
CA VAL A 998 25.90 -16.34 116.59
C VAL A 998 25.12 -15.43 117.54
N ASP A 999 23.88 -15.13 117.20
CA ASP A 999 22.95 -14.37 118.05
C ASP A 999 22.08 -15.31 118.88
N SER A 1000 21.62 -16.42 118.30
CA SER A 1000 21.01 -17.54 119.03
C SER A 1000 21.14 -18.86 118.26
N GLN A 1001 21.11 -20.02 118.95
CA GLN A 1001 21.06 -21.34 118.31
C GLN A 1001 20.44 -22.43 119.20
N THR A 1002 20.22 -23.61 118.61
CA THR A 1002 19.66 -24.84 119.21
C THR A 1002 20.59 -26.04 118.95
N ASP A 1003 20.25 -27.22 119.47
CA ASP A 1003 21.08 -28.43 119.32
C ASP A 1003 21.10 -28.99 117.86
N ASP A 1004 20.10 -28.68 117.04
CA ASP A 1004 19.96 -29.13 115.64
C ASP A 1004 20.29 -28.01 114.61
N SER A 1005 20.94 -26.92 115.04
CA SER A 1005 21.17 -25.72 114.22
C SER A 1005 22.29 -25.84 113.18
N TYR A 1006 22.02 -25.30 111.98
CA TYR A 1006 22.99 -25.22 110.88
C TYR A 1006 22.79 -23.97 110.03
N ILE A 1007 23.80 -23.63 109.22
CA ILE A 1007 23.68 -22.67 108.12
C ILE A 1007 23.67 -23.46 106.81
N ASP A 1008 22.69 -23.23 105.92
CA ASP A 1008 22.77 -23.76 104.55
C ASP A 1008 23.75 -22.89 103.75
N VAL A 1009 24.86 -23.51 103.34
CA VAL A 1009 25.91 -22.87 102.53
C VAL A 1009 25.91 -23.34 101.07
N GLY A 1010 24.98 -24.25 100.71
CA GLY A 1010 24.77 -24.73 99.33
C GLY A 1010 24.42 -23.63 98.32
N PRO A 1011 23.57 -22.62 98.64
CA PRO A 1011 23.24 -21.52 97.73
C PRO A 1011 24.38 -20.53 97.41
N THR A 1012 25.58 -20.71 97.99
CA THR A 1012 26.69 -19.78 97.81
C THR A 1012 27.48 -20.02 96.51
N ALA A 1013 28.21 -19.02 96.02
CA ALA A 1013 29.01 -19.11 94.79
C ALA A 1013 30.18 -20.13 94.82
N GLN A 1014 30.46 -20.72 95.99
CA GLN A 1014 31.37 -21.87 96.14
C GLN A 1014 30.68 -23.05 96.86
N GLY A 1015 29.35 -23.13 96.80
CA GLY A 1015 28.47 -24.03 97.57
C GLY A 1015 28.77 -25.53 97.45
N ASP A 1016 29.56 -25.95 96.46
CA ASP A 1016 30.00 -27.34 96.26
C ASP A 1016 31.33 -27.71 96.96
N ARG A 1017 32.09 -26.72 97.45
CA ARG A 1017 33.37 -26.96 98.13
C ARG A 1017 33.12 -27.30 99.59
N ILE A 1018 33.86 -28.25 100.16
CA ILE A 1018 33.71 -28.63 101.58
C ILE A 1018 33.95 -27.39 102.45
N HIS A 1019 32.89 -26.93 103.13
CA HIS A 1019 32.98 -25.79 104.05
C HIS A 1019 33.60 -26.21 105.39
N TYR A 1020 34.24 -25.25 106.05
CA TYR A 1020 34.76 -25.43 107.41
C TYR A 1020 34.77 -24.09 108.16
N THR A 1021 34.69 -24.17 109.49
CA THR A 1021 34.91 -23.02 110.37
C THR A 1021 36.39 -22.86 110.72
N HIS A 1022 36.81 -21.63 110.97
CA HIS A 1022 38.11 -21.30 111.57
C HIS A 1022 38.01 -20.00 112.40
N GLU A 1023 39.04 -19.70 113.19
CA GLU A 1023 39.03 -18.60 114.17
C GLU A 1023 37.85 -18.65 115.16
N GLU A 1024 37.40 -19.86 115.52
CA GLU A 1024 36.31 -20.08 116.46
C GLU A 1024 36.67 -19.63 117.89
N SER A 1025 35.72 -18.98 118.57
CA SER A 1025 35.87 -18.58 119.98
C SER A 1025 35.71 -19.72 121.00
N TRP A 1026 35.40 -20.94 120.55
CA TRP A 1026 35.17 -22.12 121.40
C TRP A 1026 36.01 -23.35 120.97
N ASP A 1027 35.98 -24.42 121.76
CA ASP A 1027 36.61 -25.72 121.44
C ASP A 1027 35.82 -26.44 120.33
N ALA A 1028 36.02 -25.96 119.10
CA ALA A 1028 35.18 -26.28 117.97
C ALA A 1028 35.32 -27.73 117.50
N ASN A 1029 34.16 -28.37 117.30
CA ASN A 1029 34.06 -29.71 116.74
C ASN A 1029 33.15 -29.72 115.49
N SER A 1030 33.12 -28.59 114.78
CA SER A 1030 32.36 -28.34 113.56
C SER A 1030 32.64 -29.34 112.46
N PHE A 1031 31.61 -29.59 111.66
CA PHE A 1031 31.62 -30.46 110.49
C PHE A 1031 30.59 -29.95 109.48
N VAL A 1032 30.75 -30.33 108.21
CA VAL A 1032 29.61 -30.30 107.27
C VAL A 1032 28.94 -31.67 107.25
N LEU A 1033 27.61 -31.66 107.23
CA LEU A 1033 26.84 -32.79 106.74
C LEU A 1033 26.68 -32.61 105.23
N VAL A 1034 27.05 -33.62 104.45
CA VAL A 1034 26.94 -33.61 102.99
C VAL A 1034 26.05 -34.76 102.57
N ASP A 1035 25.06 -34.50 101.72
CA ASP A 1035 24.13 -35.50 101.19
C ASP A 1035 24.40 -35.88 99.72
N SER A 1036 23.64 -36.82 99.21
CA SER A 1036 23.66 -37.24 97.79
C SER A 1036 22.93 -36.27 96.83
N GLY A 1037 22.29 -35.21 97.34
CA GLY A 1037 21.80 -34.07 96.55
C GLY A 1037 22.88 -33.00 96.33
N GLY A 1038 23.97 -33.03 97.10
CA GLY A 1038 25.03 -32.02 97.09
C GLY A 1038 24.75 -30.83 98.01
N SER A 1039 23.79 -30.94 98.95
CA SER A 1039 23.61 -29.92 99.99
C SER A 1039 24.77 -29.93 100.98
N GLN A 1040 24.97 -28.81 101.67
CA GLN A 1040 25.96 -28.70 102.74
C GLN A 1040 25.38 -27.92 103.92
N GLU A 1041 25.04 -28.65 104.97
CA GLU A 1041 24.68 -28.07 106.27
C GLU A 1041 25.97 -27.82 107.06
N LEU A 1042 26.28 -26.56 107.39
CA LEU A 1042 27.41 -26.23 108.25
C LEU A 1042 26.98 -26.25 109.73
N HIS A 1043 27.37 -27.31 110.45
CA HIS A 1043 27.04 -27.53 111.86
C HIS A 1043 28.13 -26.98 112.78
N VAL A 1044 27.76 -26.14 113.75
CA VAL A 1044 28.65 -25.46 114.72
C VAL A 1044 28.38 -25.87 116.18
N PRO A 1045 28.52 -27.16 116.53
CA PRO A 1045 28.18 -27.69 117.85
C PRO A 1045 29.03 -27.06 118.96
N GLY A 1046 28.35 -26.65 120.03
CA GLY A 1046 28.96 -26.11 121.26
C GLY A 1046 29.12 -24.60 121.32
N ALA A 1047 28.88 -23.86 120.22
CA ALA A 1047 28.81 -22.41 120.22
C ALA A 1047 27.61 -21.86 121.03
N ARG A 1048 27.65 -20.57 121.37
CA ARG A 1048 26.62 -19.84 122.11
C ARG A 1048 26.37 -18.46 121.48
N ALA A 1049 25.37 -17.74 121.98
CA ALA A 1049 25.22 -16.31 121.68
C ALA A 1049 26.53 -15.55 121.99
N ASP A 1050 26.85 -14.57 121.14
CA ASP A 1050 28.10 -13.81 121.08
C ASP A 1050 29.37 -14.60 120.68
N ASP A 1051 29.33 -15.93 120.48
CA ASP A 1051 30.45 -16.65 119.87
C ASP A 1051 30.62 -16.24 118.38
N THR A 1052 31.86 -16.24 117.91
CA THR A 1052 32.22 -15.82 116.55
C THR A 1052 33.09 -16.86 115.86
N PHE A 1053 32.94 -16.96 114.55
CA PHE A 1053 33.77 -17.79 113.67
C PHE A 1053 33.87 -17.18 112.27
N ARG A 1054 34.80 -17.67 111.47
CA ARG A 1054 34.91 -17.43 110.03
C ARG A 1054 34.54 -18.67 109.26
N VAL A 1055 33.77 -18.50 108.18
CA VAL A 1055 33.45 -19.58 107.24
C VAL A 1055 34.37 -19.49 106.03
N SER A 1056 34.99 -20.61 105.67
CA SER A 1056 35.78 -20.77 104.46
C SER A 1056 35.59 -22.15 103.83
N THR A 1057 36.13 -22.33 102.64
CA THR A 1057 36.07 -23.55 101.83
C THR A 1057 37.47 -24.15 101.64
N VAL A 1058 37.58 -25.47 101.53
CA VAL A 1058 38.81 -26.09 100.99
C VAL A 1058 38.67 -26.35 99.49
N ALA A 1059 39.79 -26.45 98.77
CA ALA A 1059 39.84 -26.75 97.34
C ALA A 1059 39.44 -28.21 96.97
N THR A 1060 38.56 -28.83 97.77
CA THR A 1060 38.05 -30.20 97.63
C THR A 1060 36.53 -30.17 97.71
N ARG A 1061 35.87 -30.78 96.73
CA ARG A 1061 34.43 -31.09 96.72
C ARG A 1061 34.24 -32.51 97.25
N ALA A 1062 33.20 -32.76 98.03
CA ALA A 1062 32.74 -34.10 98.35
C ALA A 1062 31.36 -34.30 97.73
N ASN A 1063 31.20 -35.34 96.91
CA ASN A 1063 29.90 -35.75 96.37
C ASN A 1063 29.61 -37.18 96.82
N LEU A 1064 28.37 -37.45 97.22
CA LEU A 1064 27.87 -38.80 97.47
C LEU A 1064 26.96 -39.24 96.33
N SER A 1065 26.87 -40.56 96.10
CA SER A 1065 25.93 -41.15 95.14
C SER A 1065 24.65 -41.67 95.81
N THR A 1066 24.73 -41.99 97.10
CA THR A 1066 23.62 -42.34 98.01
C THR A 1066 23.96 -41.84 99.42
N GLY A 1067 22.94 -41.70 100.26
CA GLY A 1067 23.11 -41.44 101.69
C GLY A 1067 23.70 -40.08 102.04
N ASP A 1068 24.43 -40.03 103.16
CA ASP A 1068 24.98 -38.84 103.80
C ASP A 1068 26.32 -39.13 104.53
N ALA A 1069 27.17 -38.11 104.67
CA ALA A 1069 28.44 -38.24 105.39
C ALA A 1069 28.79 -36.99 106.21
N LYS A 1070 29.43 -37.22 107.36
CA LYS A 1070 29.97 -36.16 108.22
C LYS A 1070 31.45 -35.96 107.91
N ILE A 1071 31.76 -34.83 107.30
CA ILE A 1071 33.11 -34.47 106.89
C ILE A 1071 33.62 -33.33 107.76
N ARG A 1072 34.70 -33.58 108.48
CA ARG A 1072 35.45 -32.56 109.21
C ARG A 1072 36.83 -32.38 108.59
N VAL A 1073 37.15 -31.14 108.22
CA VAL A 1073 38.51 -30.74 107.82
C VAL A 1073 39.41 -30.76 109.06
N ILE A 1074 40.58 -31.37 108.94
CA ILE A 1074 41.58 -31.50 110.01
C ILE A 1074 42.84 -30.70 109.67
N GLU A 1075 43.28 -30.74 108.41
CA GLU A 1075 44.37 -29.90 107.87
C GLU A 1075 43.99 -29.42 106.47
N THR A 1076 44.32 -28.16 106.16
CA THR A 1076 44.05 -27.48 104.87
C THR A 1076 45.29 -27.43 103.97
N GLY A 1077 45.16 -26.83 102.78
CA GLY A 1077 46.25 -26.68 101.82
C GLY A 1077 46.31 -27.79 100.77
N SER A 1078 47.51 -28.03 100.20
CA SER A 1078 47.73 -28.91 99.04
C SER A 1078 47.86 -30.41 99.36
N THR A 1079 47.88 -30.77 100.64
CA THR A 1079 47.74 -32.16 101.12
C THR A 1079 46.70 -32.22 102.23
N PRO A 1080 45.42 -31.93 101.92
CA PRO A 1080 44.39 -31.78 102.94
C PRO A 1080 44.13 -33.10 103.65
N GLN A 1081 43.80 -33.01 104.94
CA GLN A 1081 43.41 -34.15 105.78
C GLN A 1081 42.00 -33.97 106.29
N PHE A 1082 41.24 -35.07 106.26
CA PHE A 1082 39.84 -35.12 106.67
C PHE A 1082 39.63 -36.20 107.72
N LYS A 1083 38.69 -35.97 108.64
CA LYS A 1083 37.99 -37.07 109.31
C LYS A 1083 36.64 -37.24 108.62
N ILE A 1084 36.36 -38.45 108.15
CA ILE A 1084 35.17 -38.80 107.40
C ILE A 1084 34.48 -39.92 108.15
N GLY A 1085 33.31 -39.61 108.73
CA GLY A 1085 32.50 -40.56 109.49
C GLY A 1085 31.06 -40.59 109.00
N PRO A 1086 30.26 -41.57 109.46
CA PRO A 1086 28.91 -41.76 108.97
C PRO A 1086 27.98 -40.63 109.40
N GLY A 1087 27.11 -40.21 108.49
CA GLY A 1087 25.99 -39.34 108.82
C GLY A 1087 24.79 -40.12 109.39
N PRO A 1088 23.60 -39.50 109.45
CA PRO A 1088 22.36 -40.15 109.88
C PRO A 1088 22.01 -41.47 109.17
N SER A 1089 22.41 -41.67 107.91
CA SER A 1089 22.12 -42.89 107.13
C SER A 1089 22.93 -44.11 107.57
N GLY A 1090 24.10 -43.91 108.17
CA GLY A 1090 24.96 -44.97 108.71
C GLY A 1090 26.02 -45.49 107.72
N PRO A 1091 26.99 -46.30 108.21
CA PRO A 1091 28.24 -46.55 107.50
C PRO A 1091 28.13 -47.52 106.32
N GLY A 1092 28.70 -47.12 105.18
CA GLY A 1092 28.80 -47.88 103.94
C GLY A 1092 28.77 -47.02 102.67
N ASP A 1093 28.44 -45.74 102.76
CA ASP A 1093 28.24 -44.87 101.59
C ASP A 1093 29.56 -44.42 100.94
N GLN A 1094 29.56 -44.38 99.60
CA GLN A 1094 30.74 -44.06 98.80
C GLN A 1094 30.78 -42.56 98.47
N ILE A 1095 31.81 -41.90 98.97
CA ILE A 1095 32.09 -40.48 98.76
C ILE A 1095 33.17 -40.34 97.68
N SER A 1096 32.92 -39.44 96.72
CA SER A 1096 33.88 -39.00 95.71
C SER A 1096 34.48 -37.66 96.12
N LEU A 1097 35.76 -37.66 96.49
CA LEU A 1097 36.54 -36.48 96.85
C LEU A 1097 37.23 -35.92 95.60
N THR A 1098 36.76 -34.79 95.09
CA THR A 1098 37.34 -34.12 93.92
C THR A 1098 38.19 -32.94 94.35
N HIS A 1099 39.51 -33.02 94.18
CA HIS A 1099 40.49 -32.02 94.60
C HIS A 1099 41.02 -31.21 93.41
N TYR A 1100 40.84 -29.89 93.47
CA TYR A 1100 40.98 -28.98 92.32
C TYR A 1100 42.35 -28.32 92.19
N GLN A 1101 43.08 -28.11 93.29
CA GLN A 1101 44.44 -27.56 93.27
C GLN A 1101 45.49 -28.64 92.92
N THR A 1102 45.26 -29.37 91.83
CA THR A 1102 46.10 -30.48 91.38
C THR A 1102 46.84 -30.18 90.08
N SER A 1103 48.05 -30.71 89.93
CA SER A 1103 48.86 -30.58 88.71
C SER A 1103 48.57 -31.73 87.75
N SER A 1104 48.03 -31.43 86.56
CA SER A 1104 47.77 -32.42 85.50
C SER A 1104 48.97 -33.33 85.21
N GLY A 1105 48.70 -34.62 84.99
CA GLY A 1105 49.71 -35.66 84.80
C GLY A 1105 50.38 -36.18 86.09
N THR A 1106 50.07 -35.60 87.25
CA THR A 1106 50.62 -36.06 88.55
C THR A 1106 49.68 -37.11 89.17
N THR A 1107 50.24 -38.20 89.71
CA THR A 1107 49.43 -39.21 90.44
C THR A 1107 49.20 -38.75 91.87
N TYR A 1108 47.92 -38.68 92.25
CA TYR A 1108 47.49 -38.45 93.63
C TYR A 1108 46.97 -39.75 94.25
N LEU A 1109 47.23 -39.89 95.54
CA LEU A 1109 46.95 -41.06 96.36
C LEU A 1109 46.08 -40.64 97.54
N LEU A 1110 44.90 -41.25 97.68
CA LEU A 1110 44.13 -41.18 98.92
C LEU A 1110 44.62 -42.26 99.87
N LYS A 1111 45.01 -41.86 101.08
CA LYS A 1111 45.53 -42.79 102.09
C LYS A 1111 44.82 -42.66 103.42
N GLU A 1112 44.59 -43.80 104.06
CA GLU A 1112 44.26 -43.88 105.49
C GLU A 1112 45.50 -43.49 106.30
N ILE A 1113 45.31 -42.68 107.34
CA ILE A 1113 46.38 -42.19 108.23
C ILE A 1113 46.26 -42.91 109.57
N LEU A 1114 47.04 -43.97 109.74
CA LEU A 1114 47.14 -44.74 110.98
C LEU A 1114 48.30 -44.19 111.85
N PRO A 1115 48.29 -44.41 113.18
CA PRO A 1115 49.27 -43.77 114.09
C PRO A 1115 50.76 -43.99 113.77
N GLU A 1116 51.12 -45.09 113.10
CA GLU A 1116 52.50 -45.42 112.71
C GLU A 1116 52.64 -45.80 111.22
N SER A 1117 51.60 -45.65 110.38
CA SER A 1117 51.67 -46.04 108.96
C SER A 1117 50.59 -45.37 108.10
N THR A 1118 50.67 -45.53 106.77
CA THR A 1118 49.58 -45.15 105.85
C THR A 1118 49.23 -46.30 104.93
N SER A 1119 47.93 -46.49 104.65
CA SER A 1119 47.41 -47.50 103.74
C SER A 1119 46.82 -46.85 102.49
N LEU A 1120 47.02 -47.43 101.30
CA LEU A 1120 46.47 -46.88 100.06
C LEU A 1120 45.01 -47.32 99.89
N ILE A 1121 44.10 -46.35 99.88
CA ILE A 1121 42.68 -46.57 99.59
C ILE A 1121 42.50 -46.55 98.07
N ASP A 1122 42.83 -45.41 97.46
CA ASP A 1122 42.60 -45.12 96.05
C ASP A 1122 43.70 -44.26 95.44
N SER A 1123 43.81 -44.26 94.10
CA SER A 1123 44.87 -43.56 93.37
C SER A 1123 44.44 -43.20 91.96
N ALA A 1124 44.60 -41.94 91.57
CA ALA A 1124 44.26 -41.44 90.25
C ALA A 1124 45.27 -40.40 89.75
N VAL A 1125 45.43 -40.31 88.42
CA VAL A 1125 46.22 -39.25 87.78
C VAL A 1125 45.32 -38.03 87.63
N ALA A 1126 45.79 -36.87 88.08
CA ALA A 1126 45.06 -35.62 87.90
C ALA A 1126 45.02 -35.19 86.43
N ASN A 1127 43.88 -34.65 86.01
CA ASN A 1127 43.76 -33.79 84.83
C ASN A 1127 43.23 -32.39 85.25
N SER A 1128 43.54 -31.97 86.49
CA SER A 1128 43.13 -30.71 87.13
C SER A 1128 41.61 -30.48 87.03
N PRO A 1129 40.76 -31.21 87.78
CA PRO A 1129 41.02 -31.83 89.08
C PRO A 1129 41.52 -33.29 89.05
N VAL A 1130 41.66 -33.88 90.24
CA VAL A 1130 41.64 -35.33 90.47
C VAL A 1130 40.41 -35.71 91.28
N THR A 1131 39.84 -36.90 91.07
CA THR A 1131 38.81 -37.49 91.94
C THR A 1131 39.33 -38.78 92.54
N LEU A 1132 39.09 -38.97 93.84
CA LEU A 1132 39.50 -40.14 94.62
C LEU A 1132 38.32 -40.62 95.47
N THR A 1133 38.14 -41.93 95.59
CA THR A 1133 36.96 -42.52 96.24
C THR A 1133 37.26 -43.09 97.63
N VAL A 1134 36.28 -42.98 98.52
CA VAL A 1134 36.39 -43.37 99.94
C VAL A 1134 35.04 -43.85 100.46
N GLU A 1135 35.04 -44.65 101.52
CA GLU A 1135 33.84 -45.03 102.27
C GLU A 1135 33.84 -44.30 103.63
N ASP A 1136 32.67 -43.94 104.14
CA ASP A 1136 32.44 -43.10 105.33
C ASP A 1136 32.76 -43.75 106.70
N LYS A 1137 33.71 -44.70 106.76
CA LYS A 1137 33.87 -45.67 107.87
C LYS A 1137 34.66 -45.16 109.08
N ASP A 1138 34.41 -43.92 109.49
CA ASP A 1138 35.10 -43.14 110.55
C ASP A 1138 36.62 -43.02 110.37
N TRP A 1139 37.08 -42.95 109.11
CA TRP A 1139 38.50 -42.89 108.76
C TRP A 1139 39.09 -41.49 108.95
N LYS A 1140 40.37 -41.43 109.36
CA LYS A 1140 41.23 -40.27 109.09
C LYS A 1140 41.96 -40.51 107.78
N VAL A 1141 41.74 -39.65 106.79
CA VAL A 1141 42.33 -39.77 105.45
C VAL A 1141 43.08 -38.50 105.04
N GLY A 1142 44.02 -38.64 104.11
CA GLY A 1142 44.70 -37.51 103.48
C GLY A 1142 45.00 -37.77 102.01
N ILE A 1143 45.08 -36.68 101.23
CA ILE A 1143 45.43 -36.71 99.80
C ILE A 1143 46.91 -36.32 99.64
N PHE A 1144 47.67 -37.17 98.94
CA PHE A 1144 49.13 -37.05 98.78
C PHE A 1144 49.55 -37.26 97.32
N VAL A 1145 50.75 -36.84 96.94
CA VAL A 1145 51.36 -37.14 95.62
C VAL A 1145 52.16 -38.46 95.67
N GLY A 1146 52.23 -39.21 94.57
CA GLY A 1146 52.99 -40.47 94.48
C GLY A 1146 53.35 -40.93 93.06
N ASP A 1147 53.88 -42.16 92.95
CA ASP A 1147 54.49 -42.70 91.71
C ASP A 1147 53.73 -43.86 91.02
N GLY A 1148 52.57 -44.26 91.55
CA GLY A 1148 51.67 -45.23 90.92
C GLY A 1148 52.06 -46.72 91.02
N SER A 1149 53.12 -47.07 91.76
CA SER A 1149 53.69 -48.44 91.79
C SER A 1149 52.89 -49.53 92.55
N GLY A 1150 51.62 -49.30 92.90
CA GLY A 1150 50.78 -50.21 93.70
C GLY A 1150 49.84 -51.12 92.89
N THR A 1151 49.88 -52.44 93.09
CA THR A 1151 49.15 -53.41 92.27
C THR A 1151 47.71 -53.67 92.73
N LYS A 1152 46.71 -53.36 91.88
CA LYS A 1152 45.36 -53.97 91.85
C LYS A 1152 45.25 -54.84 90.57
N GLY A 1153 44.34 -55.82 90.52
CA GLY A 1153 44.42 -56.97 89.58
C GLY A 1153 43.81 -56.82 88.16
N ASP A 1154 44.37 -57.61 87.24
CA ASP A 1154 44.07 -57.84 85.79
C ASP A 1154 42.87 -58.83 85.58
N PRO A 1155 42.24 -59.07 84.39
CA PRO A 1155 42.47 -58.63 82.98
C PRO A 1155 41.22 -57.93 82.35
N GLU A 1156 40.90 -57.80 81.04
CA GLU A 1156 41.41 -58.35 79.75
C GLU A 1156 41.20 -57.34 78.55
N GLN A 1157 40.90 -57.76 77.29
CA GLN A 1157 41.00 -56.89 76.08
C GLN A 1157 39.99 -57.15 74.91
N GLN A 1158 40.04 -56.23 73.91
CA GLN A 1158 39.79 -56.36 72.44
C GLN A 1158 38.38 -56.17 71.79
N ASP A 1159 38.07 -54.91 71.44
CA ASP A 1159 38.17 -54.29 70.07
C ASP A 1159 37.49 -54.91 68.81
N THR A 1160 36.80 -54.06 68.01
CA THR A 1160 36.89 -54.06 66.51
C THR A 1160 36.38 -52.75 65.84
N GLU A 1161 36.96 -52.40 64.67
CA GLU A 1161 36.98 -51.07 64.01
C GLU A 1161 35.77 -50.60 63.13
N GLN A 1162 35.78 -49.30 62.75
CA GLN A 1162 35.89 -48.72 61.37
C GLN A 1162 34.85 -47.65 60.87
N THR A 1163 35.34 -46.39 60.75
CA THR A 1163 35.19 -45.29 59.73
C THR A 1163 33.87 -45.02 58.93
N GLY A 1164 33.61 -43.80 58.38
CA GLY A 1164 34.26 -42.47 58.51
C GLY A 1164 34.15 -41.50 57.28
N GLN A 1165 33.31 -40.45 57.36
CA GLN A 1165 33.25 -39.12 56.65
C GLN A 1165 33.79 -38.83 55.21
N GLY A 1166 33.05 -37.98 54.44
CA GLY A 1166 33.56 -36.62 54.07
C GLY A 1166 33.65 -36.09 52.59
N GLY A 1167 32.71 -35.22 52.15
CA GLY A 1167 32.97 -33.81 51.67
C GLY A 1167 33.31 -33.37 50.20
N VAL A 1168 33.27 -32.03 50.00
CA VAL A 1168 34.00 -31.11 49.04
C VAL A 1168 33.35 -30.73 47.65
N THR A 1169 33.87 -29.67 46.96
CA THR A 1169 33.17 -28.67 46.06
C THR A 1169 33.95 -28.21 44.76
N LEU A 1170 33.40 -27.23 43.97
CA LEU A 1170 33.95 -26.43 42.79
C LEU A 1170 33.79 -26.99 41.33
N GLY A 1171 33.82 -26.23 40.18
CA GLY A 1171 33.78 -24.76 39.90
C GLY A 1171 34.04 -24.28 38.41
N SER A 1172 33.46 -23.12 37.98
CA SER A 1172 33.83 -22.09 36.94
C SER A 1172 33.97 -22.28 35.37
N SER A 1173 33.26 -21.42 34.59
CA SER A 1173 33.61 -20.57 33.37
C SER A 1173 33.83 -21.01 31.86
N LEU A 1174 32.99 -20.44 30.94
CA LEU A 1174 33.15 -19.76 29.58
C LEU A 1174 33.60 -20.38 28.19
N PHE A 1175 33.06 -19.77 27.08
CA PHE A 1175 33.55 -19.53 25.66
C PHE A 1175 33.13 -20.33 24.35
N ILE A 1176 32.24 -19.73 23.50
CA ILE A 1176 32.27 -19.41 22.01
C ILE A 1176 32.29 -20.44 20.80
N VAL A 1177 31.17 -20.47 20.00
CA VAL A 1177 30.99 -20.32 18.49
C VAL A 1177 31.16 -21.46 17.40
N LEU A 1178 30.47 -21.22 16.26
CA LEU A 1178 30.00 -21.92 15.02
C LEU A 1178 30.85 -22.84 14.09
N SER A 1179 30.14 -23.85 13.53
CA SER A 1179 30.08 -24.31 12.09
C SER A 1179 31.21 -25.12 11.40
N VAL A 1180 30.83 -26.28 10.79
CA VAL A 1180 31.03 -26.68 9.35
C VAL A 1180 30.43 -28.09 9.02
N VAL A 1181 30.33 -28.46 7.73
CA VAL A 1181 29.87 -29.73 7.11
C VAL A 1181 28.36 -29.94 6.86
N LEU A 1182 27.82 -29.22 5.88
CA LEU A 1182 27.09 -29.88 4.80
C LEU A 1182 28.14 -30.47 3.84
N LEU A 1183 28.23 -31.82 3.70
CA LEU A 1183 28.78 -32.53 2.50
C LEU A 1183 28.84 -34.07 2.60
N ALA A 1184 27.88 -34.71 3.27
CA ALA A 1184 27.55 -36.12 3.06
C ALA A 1184 26.32 -36.22 2.12
N GLY A 1185 26.42 -35.98 0.81
CA GLY A 1185 27.63 -36.08 -0.02
C GLY A 1185 27.48 -37.16 -1.08
N VAL A 1186 26.39 -37.12 -1.86
CA VAL A 1186 26.27 -37.64 -3.25
C VAL A 1186 26.44 -39.16 -3.46
N TRP A 1187 26.88 -39.93 -2.45
CA TRP A 1187 27.32 -41.32 -2.60
C TRP A 1187 26.26 -42.32 -3.09
N PHE A 1188 24.95 -42.04 -2.88
CA PHE A 1188 23.87 -42.97 -3.25
C PHE A 1188 22.90 -42.47 -4.34
N VAL A 1189 23.38 -41.64 -5.26
CA VAL A 1189 22.69 -41.39 -6.55
C VAL A 1189 23.44 -42.09 -7.70
N SER A 1190 23.64 -43.40 -7.57
CA SER A 1190 23.83 -44.32 -8.70
C SER A 1190 23.53 -45.77 -8.27
N GLN A 1191 23.31 -46.68 -9.23
CA GLN A 1191 23.00 -48.11 -9.02
C GLN A 1191 21.71 -48.36 -8.21
N LYS A 1192 20.51 -48.39 -8.82
CA LYS A 1192 20.18 -49.19 -10.01
C LYS A 1192 19.06 -48.58 -10.87
N PHE A 1193 19.14 -48.90 -12.16
CA PHE A 1193 18.18 -48.85 -13.25
C PHE A 1193 16.67 -48.83 -12.85
N GLY A 1194 15.76 -48.16 -13.56
CA GLY A 1194 15.86 -47.44 -14.83
C GLY A 1194 14.74 -47.84 -15.82
N ARG A 1195 14.38 -46.94 -16.75
CA ARG A 1195 13.35 -47.12 -17.81
C ARG A 1195 11.92 -47.47 -17.33
N GLY A 1196 11.12 -46.45 -17.03
CA GLY A 1196 9.66 -46.59 -16.94
C GLY A 1196 8.95 -45.24 -16.75
N ARG A 1197 8.09 -44.84 -17.71
CA ARG A 1197 7.13 -43.75 -17.51
C ARG A 1197 5.83 -44.35 -16.97
N ILE A 1198 5.35 -43.87 -15.83
CA ILE A 1198 3.94 -44.03 -15.42
C ILE A 1198 3.45 -42.65 -14.94
N SER A 1199 2.27 -42.25 -15.42
CA SER A 1199 1.66 -40.95 -15.16
C SER A 1199 0.67 -41.04 -14.00
N THR A 1200 0.78 -40.12 -13.04
CA THR A 1200 -0.19 -39.94 -11.96
C THR A 1200 -1.46 -39.25 -12.47
N GLU A 1201 -2.33 -40.02 -13.11
CA GLU A 1201 -3.76 -39.76 -12.95
C GLU A 1201 -4.15 -40.30 -11.56
N ARG A 1202 -4.85 -39.49 -10.75
CA ARG A 1202 -5.50 -39.88 -9.47
C ARG A 1202 -4.56 -40.27 -8.32
N PHE A 1203 -4.51 -39.43 -7.29
CA PHE A 1203 -4.85 -39.90 -5.94
C PHE A 1203 -5.50 -38.74 -5.17
N ALA A 1204 -6.77 -38.89 -4.78
CA ALA A 1204 -7.56 -37.84 -4.16
C ALA A 1204 -8.09 -38.32 -2.80
N LEU A 1205 -7.95 -37.46 -1.78
CA LEU A 1205 -8.51 -37.51 -0.42
C LEU A 1205 -8.33 -38.82 0.40
N GLY A 1206 -7.80 -38.70 1.62
CA GLY A 1206 -7.79 -39.81 2.57
C GLY A 1206 -7.26 -39.49 3.98
N ALA A 1207 -8.18 -39.21 4.91
CA ALA A 1207 -8.02 -39.31 6.37
C ALA A 1207 -7.11 -38.30 7.13
N VAL A 1208 -7.33 -38.28 8.44
CA VAL A 1208 -6.86 -37.32 9.47
C VAL A 1208 -6.07 -38.10 10.54
N VAL A 1209 -5.16 -37.42 11.28
CA VAL A 1209 -4.91 -37.53 12.75
C VAL A 1209 -3.42 -37.33 13.12
N VAL A 1210 -3.18 -36.21 13.82
CA VAL A 1210 -2.37 -35.97 15.06
C VAL A 1210 -1.13 -36.83 15.41
N ILE A 1211 -0.21 -36.20 16.17
CA ILE A 1211 1.02 -36.69 16.83
C ILE A 1211 2.28 -36.60 15.93
N GLY A 1212 3.34 -35.89 16.31
CA GLY A 1212 3.53 -35.07 17.52
C GLY A 1212 4.84 -34.26 17.51
N ILE A 1213 5.01 -33.36 18.47
CA ILE A 1213 6.22 -32.54 18.67
C ILE A 1213 6.99 -33.07 19.89
N PHE A 1214 8.31 -33.30 19.79
CA PHE A 1214 9.40 -32.91 20.72
C PHE A 1214 10.72 -33.67 20.45
N GLY A 1215 11.85 -33.07 20.87
CA GLY A 1215 13.23 -33.59 20.69
C GLY A 1215 14.04 -32.67 19.77
N LEU A 1216 14.86 -31.70 20.24
CA LEU A 1216 16.11 -31.77 21.03
C LEU A 1216 17.24 -32.60 20.37
N GLU A 1217 18.49 -32.15 20.29
CA GLU A 1217 19.07 -30.78 20.43
C GLU A 1217 20.53 -30.73 19.88
N ILE A 1218 21.06 -29.50 19.70
CA ILE A 1218 22.46 -29.00 19.81
C ILE A 1218 23.67 -29.91 19.43
N ILE A 1219 24.65 -29.35 18.68
CA ILE A 1219 26.09 -29.22 19.05
C ILE A 1219 26.85 -28.42 17.96
N SER A 1220 27.84 -27.61 18.36
CA SER A 1220 28.61 -26.69 17.52
C SER A 1220 30.11 -26.73 17.82
N ALA A 1221 30.97 -26.48 16.82
CA ALA A 1221 32.31 -25.89 17.03
C ALA A 1221 32.93 -25.34 15.72
N ALA A 1222 33.66 -24.23 15.85
CA ALA A 1222 34.62 -23.67 14.88
C ALA A 1222 36.03 -24.29 15.11
N SER A 1223 37.13 -24.03 14.40
CA SER A 1223 37.47 -23.61 13.01
C SER A 1223 39.02 -23.60 12.89
N LEU A 1224 39.61 -23.57 11.68
CA LEU A 1224 40.97 -23.00 11.50
C LEU A 1224 41.33 -22.63 10.03
N VAL A 1225 41.88 -21.43 9.87
CA VAL A 1225 42.85 -20.90 8.86
C VAL A 1225 43.24 -21.84 7.69
N ALA A 1226 43.00 -21.59 6.40
CA ALA A 1226 43.14 -20.40 5.51
C ALA A 1226 44.55 -20.19 4.89
N GLY A 1227 44.63 -19.84 3.59
CA GLY A 1227 45.91 -19.65 2.88
C GLY A 1227 45.83 -19.28 1.39
N ILE A 1228 45.71 -17.97 1.11
CA ILE A 1228 46.25 -17.20 -0.06
C ILE A 1228 46.10 -17.85 -1.47
N ALA A 1229 45.25 -17.42 -2.43
CA ALA A 1229 44.72 -16.12 -2.89
C ALA A 1229 45.53 -15.38 -4.00
N ASN A 1230 44.77 -14.70 -4.88
CA ASN A 1230 45.10 -13.63 -5.83
C ASN A 1230 45.59 -13.95 -7.26
N GLY A 1231 45.19 -13.02 -8.15
CA GLY A 1231 45.20 -13.12 -9.63
C GLY A 1231 43.86 -12.63 -10.23
N ILE A 1232 43.23 -11.60 -9.64
CA ILE A 1232 43.26 -10.18 -10.11
C ILE A 1232 42.21 -9.89 -11.20
N ALA A 1233 41.55 -8.73 -11.08
CA ALA A 1233 40.48 -8.23 -11.94
C ALA A 1233 40.96 -7.88 -13.38
N THR A 1234 40.15 -7.46 -14.37
CA THR A 1234 38.85 -6.74 -14.35
C THR A 1234 38.22 -6.80 -15.75
N PHE A 1235 36.87 -6.71 -15.89
CA PHE A 1235 36.24 -5.58 -16.62
C PHE A 1235 34.70 -5.53 -16.42
N LEU A 1236 34.26 -4.58 -15.59
CA LEU A 1236 32.97 -3.86 -15.59
C LEU A 1236 31.64 -4.60 -15.90
N GLY A 1237 30.88 -4.89 -14.83
CA GLY A 1237 29.88 -3.92 -14.34
C GLY A 1237 28.40 -4.10 -14.72
N GLY A 1238 27.51 -3.61 -13.84
CA GLY A 1238 26.05 -3.51 -14.07
C GLY A 1238 25.23 -4.44 -13.17
N ALA A 1239 24.41 -3.86 -12.27
CA ALA A 1239 23.58 -4.61 -11.32
C ALA A 1239 22.09 -4.53 -11.65
N ALA A 1240 21.31 -5.39 -10.97
CA ALA A 1240 19.93 -5.20 -10.49
C ALA A 1240 18.84 -6.18 -10.99
N SER A 1241 18.02 -6.61 -10.02
CA SER A 1241 16.64 -7.12 -10.10
C SER A 1241 16.31 -8.35 -10.98
N SER A 1242 15.68 -9.32 -10.32
CA SER A 1242 14.95 -10.47 -10.90
C SER A 1242 13.61 -10.08 -11.52
N TRP A 1243 13.08 -10.88 -12.45
CA TRP A 1243 11.65 -11.25 -12.59
C TRP A 1243 11.49 -12.53 -13.45
N PRO A 1244 10.52 -13.43 -13.18
CA PRO A 1244 10.31 -14.66 -13.97
C PRO A 1244 8.96 -14.75 -14.71
N LEU A 1245 8.88 -15.69 -15.66
CA LEU A 1245 7.69 -16.26 -16.32
C LEU A 1245 6.87 -15.38 -17.30
N LEU A 1246 7.21 -15.48 -18.59
CA LEU A 1246 6.39 -14.98 -19.72
C LEU A 1246 6.02 -16.10 -20.72
N ILE A 1247 5.73 -17.33 -20.24
CA ILE A 1247 5.39 -18.49 -21.10
C ILE A 1247 4.13 -19.24 -20.62
N LEU A 1248 3.01 -18.52 -20.50
CA LEU A 1248 1.66 -19.13 -20.50
C LEU A 1248 0.66 -18.47 -21.48
N ALA A 1249 1.06 -17.39 -22.17
CA ALA A 1249 0.21 -16.71 -23.15
C ALA A 1249 -0.04 -17.53 -24.44
N GLY A 1250 0.79 -18.54 -24.74
CA GLY A 1250 0.73 -19.29 -26.02
C GLY A 1250 -0.46 -20.23 -26.20
N ALA A 1251 -1.23 -20.55 -25.15
CA ALA A 1251 -2.28 -21.57 -25.22
C ALA A 1251 -3.69 -21.02 -25.51
N ALA A 1252 -4.01 -19.80 -25.08
CA ALA A 1252 -5.38 -19.27 -25.14
C ALA A 1252 -5.88 -19.04 -26.58
N ILE A 1253 -4.99 -18.59 -27.47
CA ILE A 1253 -5.33 -18.21 -28.86
C ILE A 1253 -5.76 -19.44 -29.69
N ILE A 1254 -5.22 -20.63 -29.41
CA ILE A 1254 -5.55 -21.86 -30.14
C ILE A 1254 -6.96 -22.38 -29.78
N TYR A 1255 -7.43 -22.14 -28.54
CA TYR A 1255 -8.77 -22.55 -28.12
C TYR A 1255 -9.88 -21.74 -28.81
N TYR A 1256 -9.64 -20.44 -29.06
CA TYR A 1256 -10.60 -19.55 -29.72
C TYR A 1256 -10.85 -19.92 -31.19
N TRP A 1257 -9.86 -20.53 -31.87
CA TRP A 1257 -9.90 -20.80 -33.30
C TRP A 1257 -10.80 -21.98 -33.72
N LEU A 1258 -11.10 -22.92 -32.81
CA LEU A 1258 -11.64 -24.24 -33.16
C LEU A 1258 -13.16 -24.46 -32.99
N ARG A 1259 -13.96 -23.46 -32.57
CA ARG A 1259 -15.37 -23.70 -32.22
C ARG A 1259 -16.46 -22.81 -32.83
N GLN A 1260 -16.22 -22.22 -33.99
CA GLN A 1260 -17.35 -21.85 -34.87
C GLN A 1260 -17.98 -23.11 -35.50
N ARG A 1261 -19.23 -23.44 -35.14
CA ARG A 1261 -20.32 -23.96 -36.01
C ARG A 1261 -21.56 -24.39 -35.19
N GLY A 1262 -22.75 -23.96 -35.62
CA GLY A 1262 -24.04 -24.55 -35.20
C GLY A 1262 -25.05 -23.59 -34.54
N LYS A 1263 -26.09 -23.20 -35.27
CA LYS A 1263 -27.43 -22.76 -34.76
C LYS A 1263 -28.35 -24.03 -34.68
N PRO A 1264 -29.63 -24.03 -34.20
CA PRO A 1264 -30.52 -22.90 -33.85
C PRO A 1264 -31.52 -23.07 -32.66
N ASN A 1265 -32.38 -22.05 -32.45
CA ASN A 1265 -33.78 -22.04 -31.95
C ASN A 1265 -34.23 -22.56 -30.55
N ASN A 1266 -34.85 -21.66 -29.75
CA ASN A 1266 -36.19 -21.72 -29.09
C ASN A 1266 -36.22 -20.77 -27.85
N VAL A 1267 -37.14 -19.78 -27.69
CA VAL A 1267 -38.62 -19.81 -27.44
C VAL A 1267 -38.96 -20.23 -25.99
N VAL A 1268 -39.73 -19.50 -25.15
CA VAL A 1268 -40.41 -18.17 -25.21
C VAL A 1268 -40.78 -17.70 -23.79
N LYS A 1269 -41.00 -16.39 -23.56
CA LYS A 1269 -42.08 -15.90 -22.66
C LYS A 1269 -42.51 -14.45 -23.00
N PHE A 1270 -43.80 -14.28 -23.26
CA PHE A 1270 -44.54 -12.99 -23.34
C PHE A 1270 -45.23 -12.74 -21.95
N GLU A 1271 -45.92 -11.64 -21.64
CA GLU A 1271 -46.70 -10.72 -22.50
C GLU A 1271 -46.93 -9.34 -21.82
N ILE A 1272 -47.35 -8.32 -22.58
CA ILE A 1272 -47.78 -6.99 -22.11
C ILE A 1272 -49.12 -6.64 -22.79
N PRO A 1273 -50.12 -6.08 -22.08
CA PRO A 1273 -50.54 -4.70 -22.37
C PRO A 1273 -50.99 -3.92 -21.12
N GLY A 1274 -51.01 -2.57 -21.07
CA GLY A 1274 -50.57 -1.55 -22.04
C GLY A 1274 -51.43 -0.27 -21.96
N ARG A 1275 -50.96 0.83 -22.60
CA ARG A 1275 -51.71 2.06 -22.97
C ARG A 1275 -52.08 3.06 -21.84
N GLY A 1276 -51.70 4.33 -22.01
CA GLY A 1276 -52.13 5.48 -21.21
C GLY A 1276 -51.27 6.72 -21.48
N GLU A 1277 -51.88 7.81 -21.95
CA GLU A 1277 -51.20 9.01 -22.47
C GLU A 1277 -50.87 10.03 -21.37
N ASN A 1278 -49.64 10.57 -21.39
CA ASN A 1278 -49.33 12.01 -21.47
C ASN A 1278 -47.81 12.22 -21.69
#